data_AF-Q8K441-F1
#
_entry.id   AF-Q8K441-F1
#
_cell.length_a   1.000
_cell.length_b   1.000
_cell.length_c   1.000
_cell.angle_alpha   90.00
_cell.angle_beta   90.00
_cell.angle_gamma   90.00
#
_symmetry.space_group_name_H-M   'P 1'
#
loop_
_entity.id
_entity.type
_entity.pdbx_description
1 polymer ?
#
loop_
_entity_poly.entity_id
_entity_poly.type
_entity_poly.pdbx_seq_one_letter_code
_entity_poly.pdbx_strand_id
1 'polypeptide(L)'
;MKELSVHVRQQTRALLHKILLKKWRRKRESLLEWSIPIIIGLHMGLFSYLARNIQVLEVPPQDLGSLNEFNGSSLVVVYTPISNITQQIMNKTTFAPTMKGTRIIGVPSIEDLDEVLLHNIPDALGVIFNDSFSYQLKVLRMYGNPFLKEDLLAHCWDTHSQAFCSLSKYWERGFVALQTAINAGIIEVTTNHSVMEELMSIDGINMKTLPFIPRDLSDYEIFILFCLLYFSSFIYFASSNVTKERKQCKEVMKVMGLQDSAFWLSWGLIYVGFIFIISIFIAIIITSTQIIMMTGFLVIFTLFFLYGLSLIAVTFLMAVLLQKAVLTNLIVLFFTLFWGCVGFTVLHKELPPSLEWVLSIFSPFAFTSGMAKVIFQDYNLNGVVFPDPSGESYVMIAVFFILAFDSLLYLVLALYFDKILLYGAEHRSAPLFFLNPTSCFRKTANRNKVIERDLDPELPSDEYFEPVDPEYQGKEAIRIRNIKKEYKGKSGKVKALKGLFLDIYESQITAILGHSGAGKSSLLNILSGLYVPTAGSVTVYNKNLSDMQDLKEIRKAIGVCPQHNVQFDALTVKENLTLFAKIKGILPQDVEQEVQQILSELDMQNIRDDLAEHLSEGQKRKLTFGIATVGDPQILLLDEPTVGLDPFSRQRIWGFLKERRADHVILFSTQFMDEADILADRKVLIANGALKCTGSSVFLKRKWGLGYHLSLFMDETCDSERLTSFINHHIPYAKLKAKTKEKLVYILPLERTSEFPEFFSDLDKYSGQGLMSYEVSMSTLNDVFLNLEGEPSTKQDFEKRETATDSESLNDMEVAYPSLSQVQETVSTMSLWRMQVCAIARLRILKLKRERKAFLIILLLLGIALLPLVIEYVANALLEVKNNWEFKTDLYFLSPGQLPQGLRTSLLVINNTESNIEDFLQSLKHQNIVLEVDDFENRNATNSLSYNGAIIVSGRQKDYRFSAVCNTKRLHCFPILMNVISNGILHMLNHTQYIRIKEDIFSPFIVLVWTGIQETCLFILCVICSLSPHIAMSSVSDYKKKADSQLWISGLYPSAYWCGQAVVDISLFSGMLLTSYFTSYTSKLLNIDMTSEIVFSVIVLALGCAASLVFLTYVISFVFGKRKKNSTLWSICFLLVIAITFEKVANGPFNEALVISATMLVPSFALNGLLVVLEMRAYQYYIEFEEIKHGLSAVDLLLCLIPYIHTLLFIFVLRCLELKYGKNVVRRDPIFRIAPQSLKAQPNPEEPIDEDENVQAERLRTSDALSTPNLDEKPVIIASCLHKEYAGQKKHCCSRRTRNMAVRNVSFCVNKGEILGLLGPDGAGKSSSIRMIAGITKPTAGQVELKRLSSAVGHQGDSRAEFGYCPQENGLWPNLTVKEHLELYAAVKGLRKEDAVVAISRLVNALKLHDQLNVQVQNLVAGATRKLCFVLSILGNSPVLILDEPSTGLDVSGKHQVWQAIQAVVKDNEKGVLLSTHDLAEAEALCDRAAIMVSGRLRCIGPIQHLKRKFGQDYVLELRVKDVSQEPLVHREILKLFPQAARQDRCFSLLTYKLPVTDVHPLSQAFHKLEAVKHGFDLEDYSLSQCTLDRVILELSKEQELGTVYEEADMTLGRKLLPPSDEL
;
A
#
# COMPACT_ATOMS: atom_id res chain seq x y z
N MET A 1 17.47 0.37 -37.67
CA MET A 1 17.93 -0.33 -36.43
C MET A 1 18.81 0.55 -35.53
N LYS A 2 19.82 1.26 -36.05
CA LYS A 2 20.69 2.14 -35.23
C LYS A 2 19.92 3.21 -34.45
N GLU A 3 18.97 3.91 -35.07
CA GLU A 3 18.14 4.90 -34.36
C GLU A 3 17.27 4.27 -33.27
N LEU A 4 16.72 3.08 -33.53
CA LEU A 4 15.90 2.36 -32.56
C LEU A 4 16.73 1.98 -31.32
N SER A 5 17.98 1.53 -31.50
CA SER A 5 18.86 1.19 -30.38
C SER A 5 19.34 2.42 -29.62
N VAL A 6 19.57 3.54 -30.29
CA VAL A 6 19.91 4.83 -29.64
C VAL A 6 18.76 5.32 -28.76
N HIS A 7 17.52 5.30 -29.26
CA HIS A 7 16.35 5.68 -28.46
C HIS A 7 16.14 4.77 -27.25
N VAL A 8 16.24 3.44 -27.42
CA VAL A 8 16.12 2.50 -26.28
C VAL A 8 17.20 2.79 -25.24
N ARG A 9 18.45 3.03 -25.66
CA ARG A 9 19.55 3.34 -24.75
C ARG A 9 19.32 4.65 -23.98
N GLN A 10 18.86 5.69 -24.67
CA GLN A 10 18.53 6.98 -24.06
C GLN A 10 17.38 6.85 -23.05
N GLN A 11 16.28 6.21 -23.44
CA GLN A 11 15.13 5.95 -22.58
C GLN A 11 15.53 5.12 -21.35
N THR A 12 16.32 4.06 -21.54
CA THR A 12 16.80 3.20 -20.45
C THR A 12 17.65 3.99 -19.46
N ARG A 13 18.59 4.82 -19.94
CA ARG A 13 19.44 5.67 -19.08
C ARG A 13 18.61 6.68 -18.30
N ALA A 14 17.61 7.30 -18.93
CA ALA A 14 16.72 8.27 -18.28
C ALA A 14 15.88 7.61 -17.17
N LEU A 15 15.29 6.44 -17.46
CA LEU A 15 14.51 5.68 -16.48
C LEU A 15 15.38 5.17 -15.33
N LEU A 16 16.62 4.76 -15.59
CA LEU A 16 17.55 4.29 -14.56
C LEU A 16 17.96 5.44 -13.64
N HIS A 17 18.22 6.63 -14.19
CA HIS A 17 18.45 7.84 -13.41
C HIS A 17 17.24 8.23 -12.55
N LYS A 18 16.01 8.13 -13.10
CA LYS A 18 14.76 8.30 -12.34
C LYS A 18 14.68 7.32 -11.16
N ILE A 19 14.98 6.04 -11.38
CA ILE A 19 14.92 5.04 -10.30
C ILE A 19 15.95 5.35 -9.21
N LEU A 20 17.18 5.73 -9.58
CA LEU A 20 18.22 6.15 -8.63
C LEU A 20 17.79 7.36 -7.79
N LEU A 21 17.29 8.41 -8.42
CA LEU A 21 16.78 9.60 -7.72
C LEU A 21 15.63 9.25 -6.77
N LYS A 22 14.69 8.42 -7.23
CA LYS A 22 13.56 7.94 -6.41
C LYS A 22 14.07 7.18 -5.17
N LYS A 23 15.04 6.29 -5.32
CA LYS A 23 15.66 5.54 -4.21
C LYS A 23 16.44 6.48 -3.27
N TRP A 24 17.17 7.45 -3.81
CA TRP A 24 17.96 8.40 -3.02
C TRP A 24 17.09 9.34 -2.18
N ARG A 25 15.98 9.84 -2.74
CA ARG A 25 15.04 10.74 -2.04
C ARG A 25 14.12 10.00 -1.08
N ARG A 26 13.73 8.77 -1.41
CA ARG A 26 12.97 7.90 -0.50
C ARG A 26 13.88 7.07 0.40
N LYS A 27 14.76 7.75 1.13
CA LYS A 27 15.77 7.15 2.02
C LYS A 27 15.20 6.07 2.93
N ARG A 28 13.96 6.20 3.42
CA ARG A 28 13.35 5.21 4.31
C ARG A 28 12.93 3.92 3.59
N GLU A 29 12.32 4.03 2.41
CA GLU A 29 11.93 2.84 1.61
C GLU A 29 13.19 2.09 1.17
N SER A 30 14.23 2.82 0.76
CA SER A 30 15.54 2.25 0.43
C SER A 30 16.23 1.68 1.68
N LEU A 31 16.24 2.38 2.81
CA LEU A 31 16.86 1.85 4.03
C LEU A 31 16.18 0.56 4.48
N LEU A 32 14.85 0.46 4.37
CA LEU A 32 14.12 -0.79 4.61
C LEU A 32 14.55 -1.91 3.69
N GLU A 33 14.60 -1.62 2.39
CA GLU A 33 15.00 -2.56 1.35
C GLU A 33 16.37 -3.17 1.63
N TRP A 34 17.34 -2.34 2.03
CA TRP A 34 18.71 -2.76 2.34
C TRP A 34 18.89 -3.31 3.77
N SER A 35 18.14 -2.81 4.76
CA SER A 35 18.32 -3.18 6.17
C SER A 35 17.99 -4.64 6.46
N ILE A 36 16.94 -5.19 5.85
CA ILE A 36 16.49 -6.56 6.15
C ILE A 36 17.56 -7.59 5.74
N PRO A 37 18.10 -7.58 4.50
CA PRO A 37 19.20 -8.47 4.12
C PRO A 37 20.43 -8.29 5.02
N ILE A 38 20.81 -7.05 5.34
CA ILE A 38 21.97 -6.79 6.21
C ILE A 38 21.73 -7.38 7.62
N ILE A 39 20.54 -7.19 8.19
CA ILE A 39 20.19 -7.74 9.51
C ILE A 39 20.19 -9.26 9.47
N ILE A 40 19.60 -9.89 8.45
CA ILE A 40 19.60 -11.35 8.31
C ILE A 40 21.05 -11.86 8.18
N GLY A 41 21.88 -11.22 7.35
CA GLY A 41 23.29 -11.58 7.20
C GLY A 41 24.08 -11.44 8.50
N LEU A 42 23.88 -10.35 9.25
CA LEU A 42 24.51 -10.16 10.56
C LEU A 42 24.02 -11.20 11.58
N HIS A 43 22.74 -11.54 11.56
CA HIS A 43 22.16 -12.54 12.46
C HIS A 43 22.70 -13.94 12.17
N MET A 44 22.86 -14.30 10.89
CA MET A 44 23.54 -15.54 10.48
C MET A 44 24.98 -15.57 11.01
N GLY A 45 25.72 -14.45 10.88
CA GLY A 45 27.08 -14.35 11.37
C GLY A 45 27.17 -14.46 12.90
N LEU A 46 26.21 -13.86 13.62
CA LEU A 46 26.14 -13.94 15.08
C LEU A 46 25.77 -15.35 15.55
N PHE A 47 24.80 -15.98 14.90
CA PHE A 47 24.36 -17.35 15.19
C PHE A 47 25.54 -18.32 15.04
N SER A 48 26.32 -18.19 13.96
CA SER A 48 27.51 -19.02 13.77
C SER A 48 28.66 -18.71 14.74
N TYR A 49 28.74 -17.49 15.27
CA TYR A 49 29.76 -17.17 16.27
C TYR A 49 29.44 -17.82 17.63
N LEU A 50 28.15 -17.95 17.96
CA LEU A 50 27.67 -18.56 19.19
C LEU A 50 27.71 -20.09 19.13
N ALA A 51 27.40 -20.67 17.97
CA ALA A 51 27.60 -22.09 17.71
C ALA A 51 29.09 -22.38 17.49
N ARG A 52 29.84 -22.72 18.55
CA ARG A 52 31.26 -23.09 18.42
C ARG A 52 31.41 -24.24 17.41
N ASN A 53 32.09 -23.97 16.29
CA ASN A 53 32.52 -25.00 15.36
C ASN A 53 33.63 -25.85 15.99
N ILE A 54 33.26 -26.89 16.72
CA ILE A 54 34.21 -27.86 17.26
C ILE A 54 34.48 -28.86 16.15
N GLN A 55 35.62 -28.73 15.47
CA GLN A 55 36.11 -29.75 14.57
C GLN A 55 36.46 -30.99 15.40
N VAL A 56 35.81 -32.12 15.12
CA VAL A 56 36.22 -33.39 15.74
C VAL A 56 37.45 -33.86 14.97
N LEU A 57 38.58 -33.87 15.67
CA LEU A 57 39.83 -34.41 15.16
C LEU A 57 39.69 -35.92 14.93
N GLU A 58 40.61 -36.48 14.14
CA GLU A 58 40.68 -37.91 13.88
C GLU A 58 40.65 -38.71 15.19
N VAL A 59 39.64 -39.57 15.36
CA VAL A 59 39.51 -40.42 16.54
C VAL A 59 40.17 -41.77 16.23
N PRO A 60 41.23 -42.17 16.95
CA PRO A 60 41.85 -43.47 16.76
C PRO A 60 40.88 -44.60 17.14
N PRO A 61 41.14 -45.84 16.72
CA PRO A 61 40.34 -46.99 17.15
C PRO A 61 40.21 -47.06 18.67
N GLN A 62 38.99 -47.24 19.17
CA GLN A 62 38.69 -47.28 20.59
C GLN A 62 38.22 -48.68 20.96
N ASP A 63 38.96 -49.32 21.87
CA ASP A 63 38.55 -50.56 22.51
C ASP A 63 37.56 -50.24 23.64
N LEU A 64 36.38 -50.87 23.61
CA LEU A 64 35.30 -50.71 24.58
C LEU A 64 35.38 -51.75 25.70
N GLY A 65 36.32 -52.70 25.63
CA GLY A 65 36.46 -53.79 26.58
C GLY A 65 35.45 -54.92 26.37
N SER A 66 35.59 -55.95 27.22
CA SER A 66 34.76 -57.16 27.17
C SER A 66 33.37 -56.90 27.77
N LEU A 67 32.33 -57.57 27.25
CA LEU A 67 30.98 -57.45 27.80
C LEU A 67 30.93 -57.79 29.30
N ASN A 68 31.81 -58.66 29.79
CA ASN A 68 31.92 -59.05 31.21
C ASN A 68 32.17 -57.89 32.20
N GLU A 69 32.67 -56.75 31.74
CA GLU A 69 32.97 -55.59 32.59
C GLU A 69 31.71 -54.79 32.99
N PHE A 70 30.56 -55.03 32.33
CA PHE A 70 29.31 -54.35 32.64
C PHE A 70 28.70 -54.82 33.97
N ASN A 71 28.35 -53.88 34.86
CA ASN A 71 27.70 -54.16 36.14
C ASN A 71 26.17 -53.92 36.07
N GLY A 72 25.40 -54.99 35.85
CA GLY A 72 23.94 -54.97 35.75
C GLY A 72 23.18 -55.11 37.08
N SER A 73 23.82 -54.92 38.24
CA SER A 73 23.20 -55.16 39.56
C SER A 73 22.05 -54.21 39.91
N SER A 74 21.99 -53.01 39.32
CA SER A 74 20.89 -52.06 39.51
C SER A 74 19.74 -52.25 38.52
N LEU A 75 19.92 -53.09 37.49
CA LEU A 75 18.98 -53.23 36.39
C LEU A 75 17.76 -54.10 36.78
N VAL A 76 16.57 -53.65 36.38
CA VAL A 76 15.31 -54.39 36.50
C VAL A 76 14.88 -54.85 35.11
N VAL A 77 14.77 -56.15 34.88
CA VAL A 77 14.36 -56.70 33.58
C VAL A 77 12.95 -57.29 33.71
N VAL A 78 11.99 -56.74 32.97
CA VAL A 78 10.60 -57.19 32.97
C VAL A 78 10.33 -57.94 31.67
N TYR A 79 9.70 -59.11 31.68
CA TYR A 79 9.45 -59.89 30.46
C TYR A 79 8.02 -60.43 30.33
N THR A 80 7.55 -60.56 29.08
CA THR A 80 6.21 -61.06 28.72
C THR A 80 6.25 -61.90 27.43
N PRO A 81 5.41 -62.93 27.24
CA PRO A 81 4.51 -63.53 28.23
C PRO A 81 5.23 -64.54 29.12
N ILE A 82 4.64 -64.83 30.29
CA ILE A 82 5.12 -65.90 31.17
C ILE A 82 4.75 -67.26 30.57
N SER A 83 5.76 -68.01 30.12
CA SER A 83 5.65 -69.38 29.64
C SER A 83 6.80 -70.22 30.21
N ASN A 84 6.67 -71.55 30.19
CA ASN A 84 7.75 -72.43 30.67
C ASN A 84 9.07 -72.18 29.94
N ILE A 85 9.03 -71.92 28.63
CA ILE A 85 10.21 -71.70 27.80
C ILE A 85 10.81 -70.32 28.09
N THR A 86 10.00 -69.26 28.11
CA THR A 86 10.49 -67.89 28.38
C THR A 86 11.06 -67.77 29.80
N GLN A 87 10.46 -68.43 30.79
CA GLN A 87 10.99 -68.48 32.15
C GLN A 87 12.32 -69.27 32.24
N GLN A 88 12.47 -70.37 31.48
CA GLN A 88 13.74 -71.08 31.39
C GLN A 88 14.83 -70.20 30.77
N ILE A 89 14.54 -69.51 29.67
CA ILE A 89 15.47 -68.59 29.01
C ILE A 89 15.90 -67.49 29.98
N MET A 90 14.95 -66.80 30.63
CA MET A 90 15.25 -65.70 31.55
C MET A 90 15.93 -66.16 32.84
N ASN A 91 15.67 -67.38 33.32
CA ASN A 91 16.47 -67.95 34.42
C ASN A 91 17.91 -68.19 33.97
N LYS A 92 18.13 -68.65 32.72
CA LYS A 92 19.48 -68.82 32.18
C LYS A 92 20.25 -67.52 32.06
N THR A 93 19.58 -66.40 31.73
CA THR A 93 20.24 -65.09 31.64
C THR A 93 20.79 -64.59 32.98
N THR A 94 20.23 -65.01 34.13
CA THR A 94 20.77 -64.65 35.46
C THR A 94 22.14 -65.26 35.76
N PHE A 95 22.55 -66.31 35.04
CA PHE A 95 23.88 -66.90 35.20
C PHE A 95 24.98 -66.10 34.48
N ALA A 96 24.62 -65.14 33.63
CA ALA A 96 25.59 -64.26 33.01
C ALA A 96 26.35 -63.45 34.09
N PRO A 97 27.69 -63.33 34.02
CA PRO A 97 28.50 -62.62 35.01
C PRO A 97 28.02 -61.18 35.26
N THR A 98 27.57 -60.52 34.19
CA THR A 98 27.11 -59.13 34.17
C THR A 98 25.71 -58.92 34.75
N MET A 99 24.89 -59.97 34.79
CA MET A 99 23.48 -59.92 35.22
C MET A 99 23.29 -60.47 36.64
N LYS A 100 24.39 -60.73 37.34
CA LYS A 100 24.39 -61.30 38.68
C LYS A 100 23.85 -60.28 39.69
N GLY A 101 22.60 -60.45 40.10
CA GLY A 101 21.89 -59.54 41.02
C GLY A 101 20.77 -58.72 40.37
N THR A 102 20.60 -58.79 39.04
CA THR A 102 19.50 -58.16 38.31
C THR A 102 18.15 -58.73 38.77
N ARG A 103 17.15 -57.86 38.98
CA ARG A 103 15.79 -58.28 39.32
C ARG A 103 15.02 -58.61 38.05
N ILE A 104 14.63 -59.88 37.87
CA ILE A 104 13.81 -60.33 36.74
C ILE A 104 12.36 -60.49 37.17
N ILE A 105 11.44 -59.82 36.46
CA ILE A 105 10.00 -59.84 36.74
C ILE A 105 9.25 -60.36 35.51
N GLY A 106 8.52 -61.46 35.65
CA GLY A 106 7.63 -61.95 34.60
C GLY A 106 6.24 -61.35 34.73
N VAL A 107 5.68 -60.85 33.63
CA VAL A 107 4.32 -60.28 33.58
C VAL A 107 3.48 -60.94 32.47
N PRO A 108 2.16 -61.12 32.67
CA PRO A 108 1.33 -61.90 31.76
C PRO A 108 0.94 -61.17 30.47
N SER A 109 0.88 -59.84 30.48
CA SER A 109 0.52 -59.03 29.30
C SER A 109 1.54 -57.91 29.02
N ILE A 110 1.41 -57.25 27.87
CA ILE A 110 2.22 -56.07 27.50
C ILE A 110 1.76 -54.83 28.29
N GLU A 111 0.48 -54.75 28.69
CA GLU A 111 -0.03 -53.62 29.50
C GLU A 111 0.59 -53.63 30.90
N ASP A 112 0.66 -54.83 31.52
CA ASP A 112 1.33 -55.01 32.82
C ASP A 112 2.84 -54.72 32.74
N LEU A 113 3.46 -55.02 31.59
CA LEU A 113 4.87 -54.69 31.32
C LEU A 113 5.08 -53.18 31.40
N ASP A 114 4.21 -52.41 30.73
CA ASP A 114 4.32 -50.96 30.67
C ASP A 114 4.09 -50.30 32.03
N GLU A 115 3.17 -50.82 32.83
CA GLU A 115 2.94 -50.36 34.21
C GLU A 115 4.17 -50.58 35.11
N VAL A 116 4.77 -51.78 35.05
CA VAL A 116 5.97 -52.11 35.86
C VAL A 116 7.20 -51.34 35.37
N LEU A 117 7.33 -51.11 34.06
CA LEU A 117 8.38 -50.26 33.50
C LEU A 117 8.25 -48.82 33.98
N LEU A 118 7.04 -48.26 34.04
CA LEU A 118 6.78 -46.90 34.51
C LEU A 118 7.21 -46.70 35.97
N HIS A 119 6.98 -47.71 36.82
CA HIS A 119 7.30 -47.66 38.24
C HIS A 119 8.80 -47.78 38.57
N ASN A 120 9.64 -48.24 37.64
CA ASN A 120 11.06 -48.54 37.90
C ASN A 120 12.03 -47.73 37.03
N ILE A 121 11.60 -46.60 36.48
CA ILE A 121 12.45 -45.67 35.70
C ILE A 121 13.51 -45.04 36.62
N PRO A 122 14.79 -44.90 36.20
CA PRO A 122 15.37 -45.14 34.88
C PRO A 122 16.00 -46.53 34.66
N ASP A 123 16.02 -47.40 35.66
CA ASP A 123 16.84 -48.63 35.65
C ASP A 123 16.08 -49.89 35.16
N ALA A 124 15.01 -49.73 34.37
CA ALA A 124 14.16 -50.83 33.91
C ALA A 124 14.19 -51.06 32.39
N LEU A 125 14.24 -52.33 31.98
CA LEU A 125 14.20 -52.78 30.57
C LEU A 125 13.12 -53.85 30.38
N GLY A 126 12.36 -53.76 29.29
CA GLY A 126 11.31 -54.71 28.94
C GLY A 126 11.76 -55.72 27.88
N VAL A 127 11.26 -56.96 27.96
CA VAL A 127 11.51 -58.02 26.98
C VAL A 127 10.18 -58.64 26.55
N ILE A 128 9.81 -58.48 25.28
CA ILE A 128 8.58 -59.02 24.71
C ILE A 128 8.93 -60.21 23.82
N PHE A 129 8.67 -61.43 24.27
CA PHE A 129 8.85 -62.63 23.44
C PHE A 129 7.65 -62.81 22.51
N ASN A 130 7.90 -62.78 21.19
CA ASN A 130 6.90 -63.16 20.18
C ASN A 130 6.84 -64.68 20.02
N ASP A 131 8.01 -65.34 20.05
CA ASP A 131 8.19 -66.79 20.03
C ASP A 131 9.51 -67.16 20.74
N SER A 132 9.94 -68.43 20.69
CA SER A 132 11.15 -68.89 21.38
C SER A 132 12.47 -68.37 20.77
N PHE A 133 12.45 -67.87 19.53
CA PHE A 133 13.61 -67.34 18.82
C PHE A 133 13.46 -65.84 18.46
N SER A 134 12.29 -65.23 18.70
CA SER A 134 12.01 -63.84 18.40
C SER A 134 11.55 -63.08 19.63
N TYR A 135 12.32 -62.07 20.00
CA TYR A 135 11.99 -61.17 21.11
C TYR A 135 12.21 -59.71 20.72
N GLN A 136 11.53 -58.82 21.45
CA GLN A 136 11.62 -57.37 21.31
C GLN A 136 12.15 -56.78 22.61
N LEU A 137 13.19 -55.96 22.54
CA LEU A 137 13.70 -55.22 23.69
C LEU A 137 13.00 -53.86 23.75
N LYS A 138 12.27 -53.65 24.84
CA LYS A 138 11.54 -52.43 25.13
C LYS A 138 12.37 -51.52 26.03
N VAL A 139 12.98 -50.49 25.45
CA VAL A 139 14.00 -49.64 26.13
C VAL A 139 13.55 -48.18 26.21
N LEU A 140 13.85 -47.51 27.33
CA LEU A 140 13.55 -46.09 27.52
C LEU A 140 14.34 -45.22 26.52
N ARG A 141 13.75 -44.16 25.97
CA ARG A 141 14.38 -43.25 24.97
C ARG A 141 15.71 -42.60 25.42
N MET A 142 16.01 -42.53 26.72
CA MET A 142 17.33 -42.09 27.21
C MET A 142 18.41 -43.18 27.19
N TYR A 143 18.01 -44.46 27.12
CA TYR A 143 18.86 -45.64 27.04
C TYR A 143 18.90 -46.24 25.62
N GLY A 144 17.87 -45.98 24.81
CA GLY A 144 17.74 -46.44 23.43
C GLY A 144 17.99 -45.33 22.41
N ASN A 145 18.79 -45.69 21.40
CA ASN A 145 18.84 -45.21 20.02
C ASN A 145 18.27 -43.80 19.66
N PRO A 146 19.10 -42.86 19.15
CA PRO A 146 18.59 -41.69 18.46
C PRO A 146 17.90 -42.11 17.15
N PHE A 147 16.62 -41.79 17.00
CA PHE A 147 15.84 -41.97 15.76
C PHE A 147 16.35 -41.03 14.66
N LEU A 148 17.60 -41.19 14.20
CA LEU A 148 18.32 -40.24 13.36
C LEU A 148 18.92 -40.97 12.16
N LYS A 149 18.50 -40.54 10.97
CA LYS A 149 19.05 -40.97 9.67
C LYS A 149 20.58 -40.84 9.72
N GLU A 150 21.28 -41.95 9.51
CA GLU A 150 22.75 -42.10 9.71
C GLU A 150 23.62 -41.16 8.87
N ASP A 151 23.08 -40.56 7.83
CA ASP A 151 23.88 -39.91 6.78
C ASP A 151 24.34 -38.48 7.10
N LEU A 152 23.77 -37.80 8.10
CA LEU A 152 24.03 -36.36 8.31
C LEU A 152 24.16 -35.85 9.76
N LEU A 153 24.08 -36.71 10.78
CA LEU A 153 24.25 -36.27 12.17
C LEU A 153 25.61 -36.59 12.77
N ALA A 154 26.00 -35.76 13.74
CA ALA A 154 27.17 -35.96 14.59
C ALA A 154 27.08 -37.34 15.29
N HIS A 155 27.79 -38.32 14.75
CA HIS A 155 27.85 -39.68 15.31
C HIS A 155 28.81 -39.75 16.51
N CYS A 156 29.75 -38.80 16.60
CA CYS A 156 30.64 -38.61 17.74
C CYS A 156 30.76 -37.13 18.11
N TRP A 157 30.98 -36.83 19.37
CA TRP A 157 31.21 -35.48 19.90
C TRP A 157 32.35 -35.48 20.93
N ASP A 158 33.07 -34.35 21.03
CA ASP A 158 34.15 -34.17 22.00
C ASP A 158 33.62 -33.49 23.27
N THR A 159 33.77 -34.15 24.41
CA THR A 159 33.54 -33.55 25.73
C THR A 159 34.83 -33.58 26.53
N HIS A 160 35.43 -32.40 26.73
CA HIS A 160 36.54 -32.15 27.67
C HIS A 160 37.61 -33.27 27.69
N SER A 161 38.14 -33.68 26.53
CA SER A 161 39.27 -34.62 26.30
C SER A 161 38.94 -36.09 25.96
N GLN A 162 37.67 -36.48 25.89
CA GLN A 162 37.27 -37.80 25.39
C GLN A 162 36.18 -37.68 24.33
N ALA A 163 36.39 -38.35 23.20
CA ALA A 163 35.40 -38.45 22.12
C ALA A 163 34.36 -39.52 22.50
N PHE A 164 33.10 -39.13 22.60
CA PHE A 164 31.98 -40.03 22.83
C PHE A 164 31.24 -40.26 21.52
N CYS A 165 31.05 -41.53 21.15
CA CYS A 165 30.27 -41.90 19.96
C CYS A 165 28.92 -42.48 20.38
N SER A 166 27.85 -42.11 19.67
CA SER A 166 26.49 -42.60 20.00
C SER A 166 26.38 -44.13 19.91
N LEU A 167 27.17 -44.75 19.03
CA LEU A 167 27.29 -46.20 18.91
C LEU A 167 27.77 -46.88 20.20
N SER A 168 28.68 -46.26 20.98
CA SER A 168 29.23 -46.88 22.20
C SER A 168 28.19 -47.01 23.31
N LYS A 169 27.10 -46.23 23.27
CA LYS A 169 25.99 -46.34 24.24
C LYS A 169 25.36 -47.72 24.28
N TYR A 170 25.27 -48.43 23.14
CA TYR A 170 24.76 -49.80 23.09
C TYR A 170 25.62 -50.77 23.92
N TRP A 171 26.94 -50.51 23.98
CA TRP A 171 27.91 -51.28 24.75
C TRP A 171 27.91 -50.86 26.22
N GLU A 172 28.14 -49.58 26.50
CA GLU A 172 28.31 -49.02 27.85
C GLU A 172 27.05 -49.09 28.72
N ARG A 173 25.84 -48.97 28.12
CA ARG A 173 24.58 -49.01 28.87
C ARG A 173 23.95 -50.41 28.99
N GLY A 174 24.65 -51.45 28.53
CA GLY A 174 24.25 -52.84 28.75
C GLY A 174 23.17 -53.39 27.82
N PHE A 175 22.79 -52.68 26.74
CA PHE A 175 21.86 -53.21 25.74
C PHE A 175 22.42 -54.48 25.08
N VAL A 176 23.66 -54.39 24.57
CA VAL A 176 24.34 -55.53 23.94
C VAL A 176 24.59 -56.63 24.96
N ALA A 177 24.95 -56.29 26.21
CA ALA A 177 25.13 -57.27 27.28
C ALA A 177 23.84 -58.06 27.57
N LEU A 178 22.69 -57.38 27.67
CA LEU A 178 21.39 -58.02 27.86
C LEU A 178 20.98 -58.87 26.65
N GLN A 179 21.14 -58.33 25.44
CA GLN A 179 20.91 -59.05 24.19
C GLN A 179 21.73 -60.35 24.14
N THR A 180 23.02 -60.27 24.46
CA THR A 180 23.94 -61.40 24.49
C THR A 180 23.52 -62.45 25.51
N ALA A 181 23.16 -62.03 26.73
CA ALA A 181 22.70 -62.95 27.77
C ALA A 181 21.41 -63.67 27.36
N ILE A 182 20.45 -62.98 26.75
CA ILE A 182 19.21 -63.59 26.23
C ILE A 182 19.52 -64.56 25.09
N ASN A 183 20.35 -64.16 24.13
CA ASN A 183 20.75 -65.03 23.02
C ASN A 183 21.44 -66.30 23.51
N ALA A 184 22.38 -66.18 24.46
CA ALA A 184 23.04 -67.31 25.09
C ALA A 184 22.05 -68.22 25.81
N GLY A 185 21.08 -67.64 26.54
CA GLY A 185 20.00 -68.38 27.18
C GLY A 185 19.11 -69.13 26.19
N ILE A 186 18.77 -68.54 25.04
CA ILE A 186 18.03 -69.21 23.97
C ILE A 186 18.83 -70.38 23.41
N ILE A 187 20.12 -70.18 23.11
CA ILE A 187 21.01 -71.23 22.58
C ILE A 187 21.14 -72.38 23.59
N GLU A 188 21.34 -72.07 24.88
CA GLU A 188 21.50 -73.08 25.92
C GLU A 188 20.22 -73.89 26.15
N VAL A 189 19.05 -73.24 26.19
CA VAL A 189 17.75 -73.92 26.36
C VAL A 189 17.39 -74.80 25.16
N THR A 190 17.80 -74.41 23.96
CA THR A 190 17.46 -75.14 22.72
C THR A 190 18.44 -76.25 22.39
N THR A 191 19.74 -76.05 22.62
CA THR A 191 20.80 -77.00 22.24
C THR A 191 21.35 -77.81 23.42
N ASN A 192 21.00 -77.47 24.67
CA ASN A 192 21.64 -77.97 25.90
C ASN A 192 23.17 -77.73 25.96
N HIS A 193 23.70 -76.82 25.13
CA HIS A 193 25.11 -76.42 25.13
C HIS A 193 25.26 -75.02 25.72
N SER A 194 26.03 -74.89 26.82
CA SER A 194 26.29 -73.59 27.43
C SER A 194 27.30 -72.80 26.59
N VAL A 195 26.87 -71.64 26.09
CA VAL A 195 27.70 -70.68 25.34
C VAL A 195 27.83 -69.34 26.07
N MET A 196 27.38 -69.27 27.32
CA MET A 196 27.29 -68.02 28.08
C MET A 196 28.65 -67.33 28.28
N GLU A 197 29.66 -68.06 28.75
CA GLU A 197 31.00 -67.48 28.95
C GLU A 197 31.66 -67.07 27.62
N GLU A 198 31.48 -67.86 26.56
CA GLU A 198 32.04 -67.59 25.23
C GLU A 198 31.47 -66.28 24.66
N LEU A 199 30.14 -66.16 24.65
CA LEU A 199 29.46 -64.97 24.13
C LEU A 199 29.65 -63.72 25.00
N MET A 200 29.73 -63.87 26.32
CA MET A 200 29.97 -62.74 27.24
C MET A 200 31.44 -62.29 27.26
N SER A 201 32.36 -63.08 26.70
CA SER A 201 33.78 -62.71 26.56
C SER A 201 34.09 -61.86 25.33
N ILE A 202 33.10 -61.55 24.50
CA ILE A 202 33.28 -60.77 23.26
C ILE A 202 33.71 -59.34 23.57
N ASP A 203 34.74 -58.89 22.86
CA ASP A 203 35.26 -57.51 22.93
C ASP A 203 34.63 -56.63 21.84
N GLY A 204 34.36 -55.36 22.19
CA GLY A 204 33.78 -54.37 21.29
C GLY A 204 34.81 -53.33 20.88
N ILE A 205 35.00 -53.11 19.57
CA ILE A 205 35.99 -52.16 19.06
C ILE A 205 35.32 -51.19 18.08
N ASN A 206 35.49 -49.90 18.33
CA ASN A 206 35.14 -48.87 17.35
C ASN A 206 36.27 -48.71 16.33
N MET A 207 35.92 -48.67 15.05
CA MET A 207 36.85 -48.32 13.97
C MET A 207 37.34 -46.87 14.11
N LYS A 208 38.48 -46.59 13.49
CA LYS A 208 39.00 -45.23 13.31
C LYS A 208 37.94 -44.32 12.68
N THR A 209 37.78 -43.11 13.19
CA THR A 209 36.87 -42.10 12.64
C THR A 209 37.67 -40.96 11.98
N LEU A 210 37.40 -40.66 10.71
CA LEU A 210 38.01 -39.52 10.00
C LEU A 210 37.53 -38.19 10.59
N PRO A 211 38.32 -37.09 10.48
CA PRO A 211 37.88 -35.79 10.96
C PRO A 211 36.64 -35.31 10.21
N PHE A 212 35.69 -34.72 10.93
CA PHE A 212 34.45 -34.15 10.39
C PHE A 212 33.96 -33.00 11.27
N ILE A 213 32.95 -32.27 10.80
CA ILE A 213 32.33 -31.16 11.54
C ILE A 213 30.97 -31.64 12.08
N PRO A 214 30.84 -31.97 13.38
CA PRO A 214 29.55 -32.26 13.98
C PRO A 214 28.69 -30.99 14.03
N ARG A 215 27.54 -31.03 13.36
CA ARG A 215 26.46 -30.05 13.52
C ARG A 215 25.12 -30.77 13.49
N ASP A 216 24.16 -30.23 14.22
CA ASP A 216 22.80 -30.73 14.18
C ASP A 216 22.14 -30.35 12.85
N LEU A 217 21.36 -31.27 12.30
CA LEU A 217 20.66 -31.11 11.03
C LEU A 217 19.75 -29.87 11.05
N SER A 218 19.12 -29.60 12.20
CA SER A 218 18.26 -28.43 12.43
C SER A 218 19.00 -27.10 12.25
N ASP A 219 20.28 -27.02 12.59
CA ASP A 219 21.07 -25.80 12.38
C ASP A 219 21.30 -25.52 10.90
N TYR A 220 21.57 -26.56 10.11
CA TYR A 220 21.69 -26.45 8.65
C TYR A 220 20.35 -26.07 8.01
N GLU A 221 19.23 -26.61 8.48
CA GLU A 221 17.90 -26.27 7.98
C GLU A 221 17.56 -24.80 8.24
N ILE A 222 17.79 -24.31 9.47
CA ILE A 222 17.60 -22.90 9.84
C ILE A 222 18.51 -22.00 8.99
N PHE A 223 19.77 -22.39 8.81
CA PHE A 223 20.71 -21.65 7.98
C PHE A 223 20.25 -21.55 6.51
N ILE A 224 19.84 -22.66 5.89
CA ILE A 224 19.32 -22.69 4.52
C ILE A 224 18.03 -21.85 4.41
N LEU A 225 17.14 -21.90 5.41
CA LEU A 225 15.92 -21.10 5.44
C LEU A 225 16.24 -19.59 5.46
N PHE A 226 17.22 -19.16 6.25
CA PHE A 226 17.68 -17.78 6.21
C PHE A 226 18.31 -17.42 4.85
N CYS A 227 19.02 -18.34 4.21
CA CYS A 227 19.59 -18.13 2.87
C CYS A 227 18.49 -17.92 1.82
N LEU A 228 17.42 -18.70 1.88
CA LEU A 228 16.22 -18.55 1.03
C LEU A 228 15.56 -17.17 1.20
N LEU A 229 15.43 -16.71 2.45
CA LEU A 229 14.74 -15.46 2.77
C LEU A 229 15.58 -14.19 2.53
N TYR A 230 16.87 -14.34 2.25
CA TYR A 230 17.84 -13.25 2.16
C TYR A 230 17.45 -12.15 1.15
N PHE A 231 16.93 -12.53 -0.03
CA PHE A 231 16.51 -11.59 -1.08
C PHE A 231 15.05 -11.14 -0.99
N SER A 232 14.27 -11.63 -0.02
CA SER A 232 12.82 -11.39 0.08
C SER A 232 12.44 -9.90 0.11
N SER A 233 13.26 -9.08 0.78
CA SER A 233 13.06 -7.63 0.85
C SER A 233 13.18 -6.94 -0.52
N PHE A 234 14.25 -7.23 -1.28
CA PHE A 234 14.44 -6.67 -2.62
C PHE A 234 13.31 -7.08 -3.56
N ILE A 235 12.91 -8.36 -3.50
CA ILE A 235 11.78 -8.90 -4.26
C ILE A 235 10.51 -8.13 -3.95
N TYR A 236 10.17 -7.95 -2.66
CA TYR A 236 8.97 -7.23 -2.22
C TYR A 236 8.91 -5.80 -2.75
N PHE A 237 10.02 -5.06 -2.66
CA PHE A 237 10.08 -3.67 -3.14
C PHE A 237 10.15 -3.60 -4.67
N ALA A 238 10.76 -4.57 -5.34
CA ALA A 238 10.78 -4.69 -6.79
C ALA A 238 9.37 -4.89 -7.35
N SER A 239 8.66 -5.94 -6.92
CA SER A 239 7.29 -6.21 -7.34
C SER A 239 6.36 -5.04 -7.02
N SER A 240 6.42 -4.48 -5.81
CA SER A 240 5.53 -3.38 -5.45
C SER A 240 5.73 -2.14 -6.32
N ASN A 241 6.98 -1.80 -6.65
CA ASN A 241 7.27 -0.63 -7.47
C ASN A 241 6.93 -0.87 -8.94
N VAL A 242 7.32 -2.03 -9.49
CA VAL A 242 7.10 -2.39 -10.89
C VAL A 242 5.61 -2.52 -11.18
N THR A 243 4.84 -3.25 -10.37
CA THR A 243 3.39 -3.42 -10.58
C THR A 243 2.64 -2.10 -10.44
N LYS A 244 3.03 -1.22 -9.50
CA LYS A 244 2.38 0.09 -9.33
C LYS A 244 2.63 1.01 -10.52
N GLU A 245 3.88 1.11 -10.96
CA GLU A 245 4.26 1.98 -12.08
C GLU A 245 3.70 1.45 -13.41
N ARG A 246 3.69 0.13 -13.61
CA ARG A 246 3.04 -0.53 -14.75
C ARG A 246 1.56 -0.18 -14.84
N LYS A 247 0.85 -0.18 -13.71
CA LYS A 247 -0.59 0.11 -13.68
C LYS A 247 -0.93 1.58 -13.89
N GLN A 248 -0.13 2.51 -13.36
CA GLN A 248 -0.49 3.94 -13.34
C GLN A 248 0.10 4.73 -14.50
N CYS A 249 1.35 4.46 -14.87
CA CYS A 249 2.12 5.37 -15.74
C CYS A 249 2.55 4.71 -17.05
N LYS A 250 2.74 3.38 -17.11
CA LYS A 250 3.33 2.72 -18.29
C LYS A 250 2.54 2.97 -19.57
N GLU A 251 1.21 2.88 -19.53
CA GLU A 251 0.38 3.09 -20.72
C GLU A 251 0.42 4.55 -21.19
N VAL A 252 0.40 5.53 -20.28
CA VAL A 252 0.57 6.94 -20.67
C VAL A 252 1.97 7.19 -21.24
N MET A 253 3.02 6.63 -20.62
CA MET A 253 4.38 6.73 -21.15
C MET A 253 4.51 6.08 -22.54
N LYS A 254 3.78 4.98 -22.80
CA LYS A 254 3.71 4.34 -24.13
C LYS A 254 3.06 5.24 -25.17
N VAL A 255 1.98 5.93 -24.81
CA VAL A 255 1.35 6.93 -25.68
C VAL A 255 2.33 8.05 -26.00
N MET A 256 3.18 8.43 -25.04
CA MET A 256 4.26 9.41 -25.24
C MET A 256 5.54 8.86 -25.91
N GLY A 257 5.54 7.61 -26.41
CA GLY A 257 6.66 7.05 -27.18
C GLY A 257 7.61 6.10 -26.44
N LEU A 258 7.30 5.66 -25.22
CA LEU A 258 8.12 4.69 -24.48
C LEU A 258 8.14 3.31 -25.17
N GLN A 259 9.34 2.73 -25.30
CA GLN A 259 9.50 1.34 -25.71
C GLN A 259 9.44 0.36 -24.52
N ASP A 260 8.75 -0.77 -24.70
CA ASP A 260 8.59 -1.80 -23.67
C ASP A 260 9.93 -2.34 -23.15
N SER A 261 10.92 -2.51 -24.04
CA SER A 261 12.25 -3.01 -23.68
C SER A 261 12.99 -2.09 -22.72
N ALA A 262 12.91 -0.77 -22.92
CA ALA A 262 13.57 0.22 -22.06
C ALA A 262 13.00 0.20 -20.64
N PHE A 263 11.68 -0.02 -20.50
CA PHE A 263 11.03 -0.15 -19.19
C PHE A 263 11.58 -1.34 -18.40
N TRP A 264 11.56 -2.54 -18.98
CA TRP A 264 12.02 -3.76 -18.30
C TRP A 264 13.53 -3.76 -18.04
N LEU A 265 14.34 -3.28 -18.98
CA LEU A 265 15.80 -3.17 -18.81
C LEU A 265 16.17 -2.21 -17.68
N SER A 266 15.47 -1.07 -17.54
CA SER A 266 15.79 -0.10 -16.49
C SER A 266 15.57 -0.67 -15.08
N TRP A 267 14.48 -1.40 -14.87
CA TRP A 267 14.20 -2.09 -13.61
C TRP A 267 15.08 -3.32 -13.41
N GLY A 268 15.41 -4.06 -14.47
CA GLY A 268 16.33 -5.19 -14.39
C GLY A 268 17.71 -4.74 -13.92
N LEU A 269 18.35 -3.81 -14.63
CA LEU A 269 19.74 -3.41 -14.38
C LEU A 269 19.98 -2.86 -12.97
N ILE A 270 19.05 -2.08 -12.41
CA ILE A 270 19.21 -1.55 -11.05
C ILE A 270 19.20 -2.66 -9.99
N TYR A 271 18.29 -3.62 -10.10
CA TYR A 271 18.18 -4.72 -9.14
C TYR A 271 19.26 -5.77 -9.35
N VAL A 272 19.72 -6.01 -10.58
CA VAL A 272 20.94 -6.79 -10.83
C VAL A 272 22.13 -6.18 -10.10
N GLY A 273 22.30 -4.86 -10.15
CA GLY A 273 23.35 -4.16 -9.41
C GLY A 273 23.22 -4.32 -7.89
N PHE A 274 22.01 -4.24 -7.33
CA PHE A 274 21.78 -4.43 -5.90
C PHE A 274 22.07 -5.87 -5.45
N ILE A 275 21.59 -6.85 -6.21
CA ILE A 275 21.84 -8.28 -5.94
C ILE A 275 23.33 -8.59 -6.04
N PHE A 276 24.05 -8.03 -7.01
CA PHE A 276 25.50 -8.20 -7.12
C PHE A 276 26.23 -7.79 -5.84
N ILE A 277 25.95 -6.58 -5.32
CA ILE A 277 26.58 -6.06 -4.09
C ILE A 277 26.24 -6.93 -2.87
N ILE A 278 24.97 -7.29 -2.71
CA ILE A 278 24.49 -8.05 -1.55
C ILE A 278 24.92 -9.53 -1.59
N SER A 279 25.11 -10.09 -2.78
CA SER A 279 25.69 -11.43 -2.98
C SER A 279 27.17 -11.47 -2.57
N ILE A 280 27.93 -10.41 -2.83
CA ILE A 280 29.31 -10.28 -2.31
C ILE A 280 29.29 -10.24 -0.78
N PHE A 281 28.41 -9.42 -0.19
CA PHE A 281 28.33 -9.25 1.26
C PHE A 281 28.02 -10.57 1.98
N ILE A 282 27.04 -11.35 1.50
CA ILE A 282 26.72 -12.65 2.12
C ILE A 282 27.82 -13.67 1.92
N ALA A 283 28.46 -13.70 0.75
CA ALA A 283 29.59 -14.60 0.51
C ALA A 283 30.78 -14.30 1.44
N ILE A 284 31.04 -13.02 1.74
CA ILE A 284 32.05 -12.61 2.75
C ILE A 284 31.62 -13.09 4.15
N ILE A 285 30.36 -12.90 4.54
CA ILE A 285 29.90 -13.33 5.87
C ILE A 285 30.05 -14.84 6.04
N ILE A 286 29.54 -15.63 5.09
CA ILE A 286 29.57 -17.10 5.16
C ILE A 286 31.01 -17.62 5.24
N THR A 287 31.92 -17.06 4.43
CA THR A 287 33.33 -17.49 4.41
C THR A 287 34.13 -17.00 5.62
N SER A 288 33.89 -15.78 6.12
CA SER A 288 34.62 -15.22 7.28
C SER A 288 34.18 -15.80 8.62
N THR A 289 32.91 -16.17 8.77
CA THR A 289 32.36 -16.77 10.00
C THR A 289 32.58 -18.28 10.08
N GLN A 290 33.26 -18.86 9.07
CA GLN A 290 33.55 -20.30 8.98
C GLN A 290 32.28 -21.17 9.06
N ILE A 291 31.13 -20.66 8.58
CA ILE A 291 29.89 -21.47 8.49
C ILE A 291 30.09 -22.63 7.52
N ILE A 292 30.74 -22.33 6.38
CA ILE A 292 31.21 -23.29 5.40
C ILE A 292 32.72 -23.10 5.32
N MET A 293 33.50 -24.10 5.74
CA MET A 293 34.95 -23.96 5.91
C MET A 293 35.73 -24.18 4.62
N MET A 294 35.34 -25.16 3.82
CA MET A 294 36.16 -25.70 2.74
C MET A 294 35.76 -25.17 1.35
N THR A 295 34.54 -24.67 1.18
CA THR A 295 34.07 -24.17 -0.13
C THR A 295 34.54 -22.75 -0.41
N GLY A 296 35.04 -22.49 -1.62
CA GLY A 296 35.58 -21.19 -2.01
C GLY A 296 34.53 -20.07 -2.11
N PHE A 297 34.95 -18.84 -1.82
CA PHE A 297 34.14 -17.61 -1.94
C PHE A 297 33.43 -17.49 -3.29
N LEU A 298 34.12 -17.81 -4.39
CA LEU A 298 33.60 -17.66 -5.75
C LEU A 298 32.37 -18.55 -6.02
N VAL A 299 32.37 -19.77 -5.48
CA VAL A 299 31.27 -20.73 -5.64
C VAL A 299 30.03 -20.21 -4.92
N ILE A 300 30.19 -19.77 -3.67
CA ILE A 300 29.09 -19.21 -2.85
C ILE A 300 28.54 -17.93 -3.50
N PHE A 301 29.41 -17.00 -3.91
CA PHE A 301 29.02 -15.78 -4.59
C PHE A 301 28.20 -16.07 -5.86
N THR A 302 28.67 -17.00 -6.70
CA THR A 302 28.02 -17.34 -7.97
C THR A 302 26.63 -17.96 -7.74
N LEU A 303 26.50 -18.83 -6.74
CA LEU A 303 25.23 -19.44 -6.36
C LEU A 303 24.19 -18.38 -5.96
N PHE A 304 24.55 -17.49 -5.03
CA PHE A 304 23.65 -16.42 -4.56
C PHE A 304 23.32 -15.40 -5.66
N PHE A 305 24.30 -15.05 -6.51
CA PHE A 305 24.09 -14.11 -7.60
C PHE A 305 23.10 -14.64 -8.65
N LEU A 306 23.29 -15.88 -9.12
CA LEU A 306 22.38 -16.52 -10.09
C LEU A 306 20.99 -16.75 -9.49
N TYR A 307 20.91 -17.16 -8.23
CA TYR A 307 19.64 -17.27 -7.51
C TYR A 307 18.90 -15.92 -7.48
N GLY A 308 19.59 -14.84 -7.10
CA GLY A 308 19.00 -13.50 -7.10
C GLY A 308 18.52 -13.04 -8.48
N LEU A 309 19.26 -13.33 -9.55
CA LEU A 309 18.84 -13.04 -10.94
C LEU A 309 17.55 -13.79 -11.30
N SER A 310 17.46 -15.08 -10.97
CA SER A 310 16.27 -15.89 -11.21
C SER A 310 15.05 -15.32 -10.49
N LEU A 311 15.22 -14.85 -9.25
CA LEU A 311 14.13 -14.28 -8.45
C LEU A 311 13.63 -12.95 -9.03
N ILE A 312 14.50 -12.09 -9.55
CA ILE A 312 14.07 -10.87 -10.27
C ILE A 312 13.20 -11.26 -11.47
N ALA A 313 13.61 -12.26 -12.24
CA ALA A 313 12.88 -12.70 -13.42
C ALA A 313 11.50 -13.29 -13.06
N VAL A 314 11.42 -14.12 -12.01
CA VAL A 314 10.13 -14.59 -11.43
C VAL A 314 9.28 -13.41 -10.99
N THR A 315 9.88 -12.41 -10.34
CA THR A 315 9.17 -11.22 -9.87
C THR A 315 8.55 -10.45 -11.03
N PHE A 316 9.28 -10.30 -12.15
CA PHE A 316 8.75 -9.67 -13.36
C PHE A 316 7.62 -10.49 -13.98
N LEU A 317 7.79 -11.81 -14.09
CA LEU A 317 6.74 -12.71 -14.57
C LEU A 317 5.46 -12.58 -13.73
N MET A 318 5.57 -12.62 -12.41
CA MET A 318 4.41 -12.51 -11.51
C MET A 318 3.82 -11.10 -11.50
N ALA A 319 4.63 -10.05 -11.68
CA ALA A 319 4.14 -8.68 -11.86
C ALA A 319 3.39 -8.49 -13.19
N VAL A 320 3.70 -9.30 -14.20
CA VAL A 320 2.98 -9.31 -15.48
C VAL A 320 1.63 -10.01 -15.34
N LEU A 321 1.61 -11.19 -14.73
CA LEU A 321 0.41 -12.03 -14.56
C LEU A 321 -0.62 -11.40 -13.60
N LEU A 322 -0.19 -10.67 -12.57
CA LEU A 322 -1.04 -10.24 -11.45
C LEU A 322 -1.28 -8.72 -11.42
N GLN A 323 -2.54 -8.33 -11.14
CA GLN A 323 -2.99 -6.92 -11.18
C GLN A 323 -2.54 -6.07 -9.99
N LYS A 324 -2.25 -6.73 -8.86
CA LYS A 324 -2.16 -6.10 -7.55
C LYS A 324 -0.80 -6.39 -6.95
N ALA A 325 -0.05 -5.33 -6.69
CA ALA A 325 1.27 -5.39 -6.03
C ALA A 325 1.27 -6.30 -4.80
N VAL A 326 0.33 -6.12 -3.87
CA VAL A 326 0.27 -6.93 -2.63
C VAL A 326 0.09 -8.43 -2.92
N LEU A 327 -0.71 -8.77 -3.93
CA LEU A 327 -0.93 -10.17 -4.31
C LEU A 327 0.31 -10.76 -4.98
N THR A 328 0.96 -9.99 -5.84
CA THR A 328 2.25 -10.38 -6.45
C THR A 328 3.27 -10.70 -5.36
N ASN A 329 3.42 -9.83 -4.38
CA ASN A 329 4.40 -10.01 -3.30
C ASN A 329 4.12 -11.29 -2.50
N LEU A 330 2.85 -11.54 -2.15
CA LEU A 330 2.45 -12.71 -1.37
C LEU A 330 2.71 -14.01 -2.14
N ILE A 331 2.34 -14.05 -3.42
CA ILE A 331 2.53 -15.27 -4.23
C ILE A 331 4.02 -15.52 -4.48
N VAL A 332 4.82 -14.49 -4.73
CA VAL A 332 6.26 -14.68 -4.89
C VAL A 332 6.89 -15.18 -3.59
N LEU A 333 6.49 -14.65 -2.43
CA LEU A 333 6.96 -15.16 -1.12
C LEU A 333 6.59 -16.63 -0.89
N PHE A 334 5.34 -17.00 -1.18
CA PHE A 334 4.92 -18.40 -1.08
C PHE A 334 5.61 -19.30 -2.09
N PHE A 335 5.84 -18.81 -3.32
CA PHE A 335 6.61 -19.54 -4.32
C PHE A 335 8.05 -19.79 -3.84
N THR A 336 8.70 -18.79 -3.24
CA THR A 336 10.05 -18.96 -2.68
C THR A 336 10.10 -19.92 -1.50
N LEU A 337 9.14 -19.83 -0.58
CA LEU A 337 9.10 -20.68 0.60
C LEU A 337 8.70 -22.11 0.26
N PHE A 338 7.64 -22.31 -0.51
CA PHE A 338 7.12 -23.64 -0.84
C PHE A 338 8.16 -24.45 -1.61
N TRP A 339 8.67 -23.94 -2.73
CA TRP A 339 9.64 -24.66 -3.55
C TRP A 339 11.01 -24.74 -2.88
N GLY A 340 11.39 -23.74 -2.07
CA GLY A 340 12.59 -23.80 -1.24
C GLY A 340 12.50 -24.91 -0.19
N CYS A 341 11.39 -25.02 0.54
CA CYS A 341 11.21 -26.08 1.53
C CYS A 341 11.16 -27.48 0.91
N VAL A 342 10.58 -27.63 -0.28
CA VAL A 342 10.65 -28.91 -1.01
C VAL A 342 12.10 -29.33 -1.26
N GLY A 343 13.03 -28.39 -1.38
CA GLY A 343 14.46 -28.68 -1.53
C GLY A 343 15.13 -29.33 -0.32
N PHE A 344 14.57 -29.23 0.90
CA PHE A 344 15.10 -29.95 2.07
C PHE A 344 15.05 -31.47 1.90
N THR A 345 14.17 -31.98 1.05
CA THR A 345 14.13 -33.42 0.73
C THR A 345 15.43 -33.93 0.08
N VAL A 346 16.21 -33.06 -0.57
CA VAL A 346 17.55 -33.37 -1.09
C VAL A 346 18.56 -33.50 0.05
N LEU A 347 18.47 -32.65 1.08
CA LEU A 347 19.29 -32.75 2.29
C LEU A 347 19.06 -34.09 3.01
N HIS A 348 17.82 -34.58 3.02
CA HIS A 348 17.46 -35.88 3.58
C HIS A 348 17.65 -37.08 2.63
N LYS A 349 18.18 -36.87 1.40
CA LYS A 349 18.35 -37.88 0.33
C LYS A 349 17.12 -38.74 0.02
N GLU A 350 15.92 -38.15 0.00
CA GLU A 350 14.67 -38.89 -0.27
C GLU A 350 14.28 -38.91 -1.76
N LEU A 351 14.94 -38.10 -2.58
CA LEU A 351 14.57 -37.91 -3.98
C LEU A 351 15.48 -38.70 -4.94
N PRO A 352 14.90 -39.37 -5.95
CA PRO A 352 15.69 -39.92 -7.05
C PRO A 352 16.29 -38.78 -7.90
N PRO A 353 17.49 -38.98 -8.50
CA PRO A 353 18.20 -37.92 -9.23
C PRO A 353 17.38 -37.32 -10.39
N SER A 354 16.55 -38.12 -11.07
CA SER A 354 15.71 -37.66 -12.18
C SER A 354 14.65 -36.63 -11.75
N LEU A 355 14.05 -36.83 -10.57
CA LEU A 355 13.04 -35.92 -10.04
C LEU A 355 13.68 -34.61 -9.57
N GLU A 356 14.92 -34.67 -9.07
CA GLU A 356 15.70 -33.49 -8.72
C GLU A 356 15.91 -32.55 -9.91
N TRP A 357 16.24 -33.09 -11.09
CA TRP A 357 16.39 -32.29 -12.33
C TRP A 357 15.10 -31.60 -12.75
N VAL A 358 13.96 -32.27 -12.66
CA VAL A 358 12.65 -31.70 -13.04
C VAL A 358 12.25 -30.59 -12.06
N LEU A 359 12.40 -30.82 -10.76
CA LEU A 359 12.08 -29.84 -9.73
C LEU A 359 13.03 -28.64 -9.76
N SER A 360 14.24 -28.81 -10.30
CA SER A 360 15.23 -27.73 -10.44
C SER A 360 14.84 -26.62 -11.42
N ILE A 361 13.78 -26.79 -12.23
CA ILE A 361 13.18 -25.67 -13.01
C ILE A 361 12.59 -24.59 -12.09
N PHE A 362 12.24 -24.96 -10.86
CA PHE A 362 11.81 -24.01 -9.83
C PHE A 362 13.05 -23.49 -9.10
N SER A 363 13.48 -22.27 -9.42
CA SER A 363 14.76 -21.75 -8.94
C SER A 363 14.99 -21.77 -7.41
N PRO A 364 13.97 -21.63 -6.52
CA PRO A 364 14.18 -21.82 -5.08
C PRO A 364 14.59 -23.25 -4.72
N PHE A 365 14.03 -24.27 -5.39
CA PHE A 365 14.40 -25.67 -5.19
C PHE A 365 15.85 -25.92 -5.65
N ALA A 366 16.21 -25.42 -6.84
CA ALA A 366 17.56 -25.56 -7.38
C ALA A 366 18.61 -24.92 -6.46
N PHE A 367 18.31 -23.75 -5.88
CA PHE A 367 19.17 -23.09 -4.91
C PHE A 367 19.36 -23.91 -3.63
N THR A 368 18.28 -24.44 -3.06
CA THR A 368 18.37 -25.28 -1.85
C THR A 368 19.06 -26.62 -2.08
N SER A 369 18.84 -27.26 -3.24
CA SER A 369 19.60 -28.45 -3.65
C SER A 369 21.08 -28.12 -3.76
N GLY A 370 21.44 -27.01 -4.40
CA GLY A 370 22.83 -26.54 -4.48
C GLY A 370 23.44 -26.33 -3.10
N MET A 371 22.71 -25.69 -2.18
CA MET A 371 23.19 -25.44 -0.81
C MET A 371 23.34 -26.73 0.00
N ALA A 372 22.40 -27.67 -0.12
CA ALA A 372 22.48 -28.99 0.53
C ALA A 372 23.71 -29.77 0.06
N LYS A 373 24.07 -29.69 -1.23
CA LYS A 373 25.28 -30.33 -1.78
C LYS A 373 26.57 -29.69 -1.28
N VAL A 374 26.60 -28.36 -1.18
CA VAL A 374 27.73 -27.63 -0.58
C VAL A 374 27.93 -28.06 0.88
N ILE A 375 26.85 -28.20 1.65
CA ILE A 375 26.92 -28.65 3.05
C ILE A 375 27.41 -30.11 3.15
N PHE A 376 26.91 -31.00 2.30
CA PHE A 376 27.36 -32.41 2.28
C PHE A 376 28.86 -32.54 1.95
N GLN A 377 29.37 -31.69 1.07
CA GLN A 377 30.79 -31.64 0.71
C GLN A 377 31.64 -31.05 1.85
N ASP A 378 31.16 -29.99 2.49
CA ASP A 378 31.84 -29.37 3.64
C ASP A 378 31.91 -30.32 4.85
N TYR A 379 30.85 -31.08 5.10
CA TYR A 379 30.79 -32.09 6.17
C TYR A 379 31.90 -33.15 6.05
N ASN A 380 32.20 -33.58 4.82
CA ASN A 380 33.26 -34.55 4.54
C ASN A 380 34.65 -33.90 4.34
N LEU A 381 34.79 -32.61 4.66
CA LEU A 381 36.02 -31.82 4.46
C LEU A 381 36.51 -31.77 2.99
N ASN A 382 35.62 -32.06 2.03
CA ASN A 382 35.88 -32.03 0.61
C ASN A 382 35.38 -30.70 0.02
N GLY A 383 36.23 -29.67 0.04
CA GLY A 383 35.86 -28.34 -0.46
C GLY A 383 35.87 -28.22 -1.99
N VAL A 384 34.92 -27.47 -2.55
CA VAL A 384 34.98 -27.01 -3.94
C VAL A 384 35.60 -25.61 -3.95
N VAL A 385 36.90 -25.53 -4.23
CA VAL A 385 37.61 -24.25 -4.40
C VAL A 385 37.38 -23.70 -5.81
N PHE A 386 37.42 -24.57 -6.81
CA PHE A 386 37.02 -24.30 -8.19
C PHE A 386 36.24 -25.51 -8.74
N PRO A 387 35.18 -25.30 -9.53
CA PRO A 387 34.43 -26.40 -10.10
C PRO A 387 35.21 -27.04 -11.24
N ASP A 388 35.96 -28.10 -10.93
CA ASP A 388 36.63 -28.91 -11.95
C ASP A 388 35.62 -29.82 -12.67
N PRO A 389 35.77 -30.08 -13.99
CA PRO A 389 34.85 -30.91 -14.75
C PRO A 389 34.93 -32.42 -14.42
N SER A 390 35.89 -32.85 -13.59
CA SER A 390 36.07 -34.24 -13.16
C SER A 390 35.69 -34.45 -11.69
N GLY A 391 34.87 -35.46 -11.40
CA GLY A 391 34.48 -35.84 -10.04
C GLY A 391 33.12 -35.26 -9.59
N GLU A 392 32.93 -35.13 -8.28
CA GLU A 392 31.67 -34.66 -7.68
C GLU A 392 31.39 -33.16 -7.86
N SER A 393 32.38 -32.38 -8.33
CA SER A 393 32.26 -30.94 -8.63
C SER A 393 31.40 -30.61 -9.86
N TYR A 394 31.20 -31.56 -10.78
CA TYR A 394 30.30 -31.40 -11.95
C TYR A 394 28.87 -31.01 -11.53
N VAL A 395 28.43 -31.51 -10.38
CA VAL A 395 27.07 -31.28 -9.89
C VAL A 395 26.83 -29.81 -9.55
N MET A 396 27.85 -29.07 -9.11
CA MET A 396 27.74 -27.61 -8.88
C MET A 396 27.66 -26.82 -10.19
N ILE A 397 28.39 -27.22 -11.23
CA ILE A 397 28.30 -26.60 -12.56
C ILE A 397 26.88 -26.76 -13.13
N ALA A 398 26.30 -27.95 -12.98
CA ALA A 398 24.93 -28.22 -13.38
C ALA A 398 23.92 -27.27 -12.69
N VAL A 399 24.03 -27.09 -11.38
CA VAL A 399 23.15 -26.17 -10.62
C VAL A 399 23.27 -24.73 -11.13
N PHE A 400 24.48 -24.25 -11.41
CA PHE A 400 24.68 -22.91 -11.99
C PHE A 400 24.02 -22.77 -13.35
N PHE A 401 24.14 -23.78 -14.22
CA PHE A 401 23.51 -23.76 -15.54
C PHE A 401 21.99 -23.71 -15.44
N ILE A 402 21.39 -24.51 -14.55
CA ILE A 402 19.93 -24.52 -14.36
C ILE A 402 19.43 -23.17 -13.85
N LEU A 403 20.06 -22.57 -12.84
CA LEU A 403 19.66 -21.27 -12.32
C LEU A 403 19.76 -20.15 -13.38
N ALA A 404 20.80 -20.19 -14.21
CA ALA A 404 20.95 -19.27 -15.33
C ALA A 404 19.84 -19.48 -16.38
N PHE A 405 19.54 -20.74 -16.73
CA PHE A 405 18.48 -21.10 -17.66
C PHE A 405 17.09 -20.64 -17.17
N ASP A 406 16.77 -20.89 -15.90
CA ASP A 406 15.54 -20.44 -15.27
C ASP A 406 15.37 -18.92 -15.35
N SER A 407 16.44 -18.18 -15.06
CA SER A 407 16.41 -16.72 -15.13
C SER A 407 16.04 -16.20 -16.53
N LEU A 408 16.56 -16.86 -17.58
CA LEU A 408 16.26 -16.53 -18.96
C LEU A 408 14.82 -16.95 -19.33
N LEU A 409 14.40 -18.15 -18.93
CA LEU A 409 13.06 -18.68 -19.19
C LEU A 409 11.99 -17.76 -18.60
N TYR A 410 12.12 -17.37 -17.33
CA TYR A 410 11.18 -16.49 -16.66
C TYR A 410 11.12 -15.10 -17.30
N LEU A 411 12.26 -14.55 -17.74
CA LEU A 411 12.32 -13.26 -18.42
C LEU A 411 11.60 -13.31 -19.77
N VAL A 412 11.81 -14.37 -20.56
CA VAL A 412 11.14 -14.58 -21.85
C VAL A 412 9.63 -14.71 -21.67
N LEU A 413 9.20 -15.51 -20.68
CA LEU A 413 7.79 -15.65 -20.33
C LEU A 413 7.18 -14.31 -19.89
N ALA A 414 7.89 -13.52 -19.08
CA ALA A 414 7.41 -12.21 -18.65
C ALA A 414 7.17 -11.27 -19.85
N LEU A 415 8.12 -11.21 -20.79
CA LEU A 415 7.99 -10.40 -22.01
C LEU A 415 6.89 -10.91 -22.95
N TYR A 416 6.69 -12.22 -23.02
CA TYR A 416 5.63 -12.85 -23.81
C TYR A 416 4.24 -12.52 -23.22
N PHE A 417 4.06 -12.73 -21.92
CA PHE A 417 2.79 -12.45 -21.26
C PHE A 417 2.47 -10.96 -21.19
N ASP A 418 3.45 -10.06 -21.14
CA ASP A 418 3.22 -8.60 -21.14
C ASP A 418 2.57 -8.13 -22.46
N LYS A 419 2.79 -8.87 -23.56
CA LYS A 419 2.13 -8.61 -24.85
C LYS A 419 0.75 -9.24 -24.99
N ILE A 420 0.46 -10.30 -24.23
CA ILE A 420 -0.81 -11.05 -24.33
C ILE A 420 -1.82 -10.59 -23.29
N LEU A 421 -1.39 -10.44 -22.04
CA LEU A 421 -2.20 -10.00 -20.92
C LEU A 421 -2.19 -8.46 -20.87
N LEU A 422 -2.87 -7.85 -21.83
CA LEU A 422 -3.05 -6.40 -21.88
C LEU A 422 -3.94 -5.89 -20.74
N TYR A 423 -3.45 -4.87 -20.04
CA TYR A 423 -4.18 -4.13 -19.03
C TYR A 423 -4.80 -2.89 -19.65
N GLY A 424 -6.09 -2.96 -19.94
CA GLY A 424 -6.81 -1.90 -20.63
C GLY A 424 -7.53 -2.46 -21.84
N ALA A 425 -8.45 -1.68 -22.40
CA ALA A 425 -9.25 -2.11 -23.55
C ALA A 425 -8.48 -1.95 -24.87
N GLU A 426 -7.24 -2.44 -24.97
CA GLU A 426 -6.43 -2.46 -26.20
C GLU A 426 -6.41 -3.85 -26.89
N HIS A 427 -6.05 -3.87 -28.18
CA HIS A 427 -6.13 -5.02 -29.10
C HIS A 427 -5.41 -6.28 -28.57
N ARG A 428 -6.13 -7.41 -28.43
CA ARG A 428 -5.51 -8.72 -28.16
C ARG A 428 -4.58 -9.09 -29.31
N SER A 429 -3.27 -9.14 -29.05
CA SER A 429 -2.34 -9.85 -29.92
C SER A 429 -2.70 -11.34 -29.89
N ALA A 430 -2.80 -12.00 -31.05
CA ALA A 430 -3.03 -13.43 -31.08
C ALA A 430 -1.92 -14.15 -30.27
N PRO A 431 -2.25 -15.22 -29.50
CA PRO A 431 -1.28 -15.90 -28.64
C PRO A 431 -0.04 -16.41 -29.41
N LEU A 432 -0.18 -16.65 -30.72
CA LEU A 432 0.89 -17.09 -31.61
C LEU A 432 1.41 -15.95 -32.52
N PHE A 433 1.50 -14.71 -32.02
CA PHE A 433 1.94 -13.56 -32.82
C PHE A 433 3.34 -13.71 -33.43
N PHE A 434 4.19 -14.57 -32.86
CA PHE A 434 5.57 -14.84 -33.34
C PHE A 434 5.64 -15.94 -34.41
N LEU A 435 4.62 -16.80 -34.52
CA LEU A 435 4.56 -17.90 -35.50
C LEU A 435 3.73 -17.55 -36.74
N ASN A 436 3.06 -16.40 -36.75
CA ASN A 436 2.34 -15.90 -37.91
C ASN A 436 3.17 -14.83 -38.65
N PRO A 437 4.02 -15.21 -39.63
CA PRO A 437 4.59 -14.23 -40.57
C PRO A 437 3.50 -13.56 -41.41
N THR A 438 2.27 -14.09 -41.39
CA THR A 438 1.10 -13.65 -42.16
C THR A 438 0.49 -12.33 -41.71
N SER A 439 0.93 -11.72 -40.59
CA SER A 439 0.58 -10.32 -40.27
C SER A 439 1.45 -9.29 -41.01
N CYS A 440 2.61 -9.69 -41.56
CA CYS A 440 3.41 -8.86 -42.46
C CYS A 440 3.00 -9.00 -43.95
N PHE A 441 2.28 -10.07 -44.33
CA PHE A 441 2.02 -10.38 -45.75
C PHE A 441 0.58 -10.19 -46.25
N ARG A 442 -0.36 -9.68 -45.43
CA ARG A 442 -1.71 -9.34 -45.91
C ARG A 442 -1.87 -7.89 -46.40
N LYS A 443 -0.77 -7.12 -46.53
CA LYS A 443 -0.79 -5.66 -46.74
C LYS A 443 -0.84 -5.15 -48.19
N THR A 444 -1.12 -5.99 -49.18
CA THR A 444 -1.19 -5.51 -50.59
C THR A 444 -2.47 -5.85 -51.35
N ALA A 445 -3.43 -6.57 -50.76
CA ALA A 445 -4.62 -7.06 -51.50
C ALA A 445 -5.96 -6.41 -51.14
N ASN A 446 -6.00 -5.36 -50.30
CA ASN A 446 -7.25 -4.63 -50.01
C ASN A 446 -7.09 -3.11 -49.77
N ARG A 447 -5.92 -2.53 -50.10
CA ARG A 447 -5.66 -1.08 -49.96
C ARG A 447 -6.53 -0.22 -50.89
N ASN A 448 -7.17 -0.81 -51.89
CA ASN A 448 -8.06 -0.13 -52.85
C ASN A 448 -9.56 -0.47 -52.66
N LYS A 449 -9.99 -1.10 -51.56
CA LYS A 449 -11.42 -1.45 -51.32
C LYS A 449 -12.06 -0.79 -50.09
N VAL A 450 -11.35 0.09 -49.39
CA VAL A 450 -11.90 0.94 -48.31
C VAL A 450 -12.10 2.39 -48.79
N ILE A 451 -11.76 2.71 -50.03
CA ILE A 451 -11.92 4.05 -50.62
C ILE A 451 -13.30 4.24 -51.30
N GLU A 452 -14.11 3.19 -51.47
CA GLU A 452 -15.37 3.26 -52.26
C GLU A 452 -16.61 2.64 -51.61
N ARG A 453 -16.65 2.51 -50.27
CA ARG A 453 -17.85 2.03 -49.56
C ARG A 453 -18.10 2.82 -48.28
N ASP A 454 -18.40 4.09 -48.44
CA ASP A 454 -19.32 4.81 -47.57
C ASP A 454 -20.04 5.81 -48.48
N LEU A 455 -21.24 5.45 -48.95
CA LEU A 455 -22.28 6.48 -49.10
C LEU A 455 -22.36 7.09 -47.70
N ASP A 456 -21.77 8.27 -47.51
CA ASP A 456 -21.90 9.02 -46.27
C ASP A 456 -23.39 8.99 -45.92
N PRO A 457 -23.82 8.35 -44.81
CA PRO A 457 -25.15 8.64 -44.31
C PRO A 457 -25.13 10.15 -44.09
N GLU A 458 -25.96 10.86 -44.84
CA GLU A 458 -26.09 12.32 -44.78
C GLU A 458 -25.87 12.74 -43.33
N LEU A 459 -24.76 13.46 -43.08
CA LEU A 459 -24.55 14.14 -41.81
C LEU A 459 -25.89 14.80 -41.52
N PRO A 460 -26.60 14.49 -40.42
CA PRO A 460 -27.97 14.96 -40.27
C PRO A 460 -27.96 16.45 -40.51
N SER A 461 -28.63 16.89 -41.58
CA SER A 461 -28.82 18.28 -41.96
C SER A 461 -29.79 18.89 -40.97
N ASP A 462 -29.35 18.87 -39.71
CA ASP A 462 -30.08 19.33 -38.56
C ASP A 462 -29.64 20.77 -38.31
N GLU A 463 -30.62 21.64 -38.07
CA GLU A 463 -30.48 23.05 -37.72
C GLU A 463 -29.50 23.36 -36.55
N TYR A 464 -28.97 22.35 -35.88
CA TYR A 464 -28.10 22.42 -34.70
C TYR A 464 -26.61 22.29 -35.02
N PHE A 465 -26.24 22.13 -36.29
CA PHE A 465 -24.85 21.98 -36.75
C PHE A 465 -24.45 23.14 -37.68
N GLU A 466 -23.44 23.90 -37.29
CA GLU A 466 -22.88 24.95 -38.13
C GLU A 466 -22.11 24.33 -39.31
N PRO A 467 -22.36 24.78 -40.55
CA PRO A 467 -21.60 24.36 -41.72
C PRO A 467 -20.13 24.78 -41.58
N VAL A 468 -19.24 23.99 -42.16
CA VAL A 468 -17.78 24.19 -42.04
C VAL A 468 -17.32 25.27 -43.01
N ASP A 469 -16.56 26.24 -42.53
CA ASP A 469 -16.00 27.30 -43.39
C ASP A 469 -15.15 26.71 -44.51
N PRO A 470 -15.14 27.33 -45.71
CA PRO A 470 -14.40 26.85 -46.87
C PRO A 470 -12.89 26.74 -46.60
N GLU A 471 -12.33 27.49 -45.64
CA GLU A 471 -10.92 27.43 -45.26
C GLU A 471 -10.48 26.06 -44.67
N TYR A 472 -11.42 25.31 -44.09
CA TYR A 472 -11.14 24.02 -43.46
C TYR A 472 -11.46 22.82 -44.34
N GLN A 473 -12.07 23.01 -45.51
CA GLN A 473 -12.35 21.91 -46.43
C GLN A 473 -11.04 21.26 -46.92
N GLY A 474 -10.88 19.96 -46.70
CA GLY A 474 -9.67 19.21 -47.05
C GLY A 474 -8.57 19.23 -45.97
N LYS A 475 -8.77 19.94 -44.86
CA LYS A 475 -7.87 19.94 -43.69
C LYS A 475 -8.35 18.99 -42.58
N GLU A 476 -9.13 17.95 -42.90
CA GLU A 476 -9.63 17.01 -41.89
C GLU A 476 -8.50 16.13 -41.34
N ALA A 477 -8.00 16.46 -40.14
CA ALA A 477 -6.94 15.73 -39.49
C ALA A 477 -7.44 14.49 -38.75
N ILE A 478 -8.61 14.55 -38.09
CA ILE A 478 -9.21 13.42 -37.37
C ILE A 478 -10.64 13.22 -37.84
N ARG A 479 -10.96 12.03 -38.36
CA ARG A 479 -12.33 11.65 -38.77
C ARG A 479 -12.87 10.55 -37.86
N ILE A 480 -13.99 10.83 -37.21
CA ILE A 480 -14.70 9.92 -36.30
C ILE A 480 -15.97 9.43 -37.00
N ARG A 481 -16.08 8.12 -37.21
CA ARG A 481 -17.24 7.49 -37.88
C ARG A 481 -17.89 6.45 -36.97
N ASN A 482 -19.14 6.73 -36.56
CA ASN A 482 -20.01 5.85 -35.77
C ASN A 482 -19.36 5.23 -34.51
N ILE A 483 -18.57 6.00 -33.75
CA ILE A 483 -17.91 5.47 -32.54
C ILE A 483 -18.95 5.11 -31.46
N LYS A 484 -18.91 3.86 -31.01
CA LYS A 484 -19.65 3.36 -29.86
C LYS A 484 -18.68 2.82 -28.81
N LYS A 485 -18.98 3.04 -27.52
CA LYS A 485 -18.20 2.50 -26.40
C LYS A 485 -19.11 2.01 -25.29
N GLU A 486 -18.99 0.71 -24.99
CA GLU A 486 -19.69 0.07 -23.87
C GLU A 486 -18.69 -0.45 -22.84
N TYR A 487 -18.93 -0.14 -21.56
CA TYR A 487 -18.19 -0.72 -20.45
C TYR A 487 -19.03 -1.79 -19.76
N LYS A 488 -18.42 -2.96 -19.51
CA LYS A 488 -19.02 -4.03 -18.71
C LYS A 488 -18.67 -3.81 -17.24
N GLY A 489 -19.62 -3.26 -16.47
CA GLY A 489 -19.50 -3.08 -15.02
C GLY A 489 -20.16 -4.23 -14.24
N LYS A 490 -19.96 -4.26 -12.91
CA LYS A 490 -20.63 -5.22 -12.02
C LYS A 490 -22.15 -5.01 -11.95
N SER A 491 -22.61 -3.79 -12.17
CA SER A 491 -24.01 -3.37 -12.13
C SER A 491 -24.71 -3.41 -13.51
N GLY A 492 -24.02 -3.85 -14.57
CA GLY A 492 -24.58 -3.92 -15.93
C GLY A 492 -23.67 -3.32 -17.01
N LYS A 493 -24.18 -3.26 -18.24
CA LYS A 493 -23.52 -2.60 -19.38
C LYS A 493 -23.84 -1.11 -19.37
N VAL A 494 -22.82 -0.27 -19.31
CA VAL A 494 -22.97 1.19 -19.41
C VAL A 494 -22.51 1.64 -20.79
N LYS A 495 -23.43 2.20 -21.59
CA LYS A 495 -23.13 2.79 -22.91
C LYS A 495 -22.59 4.21 -22.71
N ALA A 496 -21.27 4.36 -22.78
CA ALA A 496 -20.61 5.65 -22.63
C ALA A 496 -20.70 6.51 -23.91
N LEU A 497 -20.64 5.88 -25.10
CA LEU A 497 -20.78 6.56 -26.39
C LEU A 497 -21.75 5.76 -27.28
N LYS A 498 -22.69 6.45 -27.94
CA LYS A 498 -23.85 5.87 -28.64
C LYS A 498 -23.83 6.04 -30.17
N GLY A 499 -22.66 6.21 -30.79
CA GLY A 499 -22.53 6.35 -32.25
C GLY A 499 -22.26 7.79 -32.64
N LEU A 500 -21.02 8.22 -32.42
CA LEU A 500 -20.58 9.59 -32.70
C LEU A 500 -20.02 9.73 -34.11
N PHE A 501 -20.38 10.84 -34.77
CA PHE A 501 -19.81 11.31 -36.04
C PHE A 501 -19.24 12.71 -35.80
N LEU A 502 -17.97 12.93 -36.07
CA LEU A 502 -17.30 14.21 -35.85
C LEU A 502 -16.01 14.28 -36.69
N ASP A 503 -15.79 15.40 -37.37
CA ASP A 503 -14.54 15.67 -38.06
C ASP A 503 -13.83 16.86 -37.38
N ILE A 504 -12.51 16.76 -37.22
CA ILE A 504 -11.65 17.75 -36.55
C ILE A 504 -10.54 18.16 -37.51
N TYR A 505 -10.24 19.45 -37.54
CA TYR A 505 -9.45 20.08 -38.58
C TYR A 505 -8.10 20.56 -38.07
N GLU A 506 -7.12 20.63 -38.97
CA GLU A 506 -5.82 21.25 -38.72
C GLU A 506 -5.95 22.77 -38.60
N SER A 507 -5.13 23.38 -37.74
CA SER A 507 -5.19 24.80 -37.39
C SER A 507 -6.49 25.25 -36.73
N GLN A 508 -7.24 24.33 -36.12
CA GLN A 508 -8.48 24.60 -35.40
C GLN A 508 -8.42 24.12 -33.95
N ILE A 509 -8.85 24.96 -33.01
CA ILE A 509 -9.05 24.57 -31.61
C ILE A 509 -10.50 24.10 -31.44
N THR A 510 -10.69 22.83 -31.09
CA THR A 510 -12.02 22.24 -30.86
C THR A 510 -12.23 21.93 -29.37
N ALA A 511 -13.32 22.44 -28.79
CA ALA A 511 -13.74 22.15 -27.42
C ALA A 511 -14.88 21.12 -27.37
N ILE A 512 -14.75 20.09 -26.55
CA ILE A 512 -15.82 19.15 -26.22
C ILE A 512 -16.47 19.56 -24.90
N LEU A 513 -17.74 19.93 -24.97
CA LEU A 513 -18.55 20.41 -23.85
C LEU A 513 -19.61 19.35 -23.45
N GLY A 514 -20.00 19.35 -22.19
CA GLY A 514 -21.03 18.46 -21.66
C GLY A 514 -20.93 18.28 -20.15
N HIS A 515 -21.96 17.73 -19.52
CA HIS A 515 -21.95 17.43 -18.09
C HIS A 515 -20.92 16.34 -17.72
N SER A 516 -20.64 16.20 -16.42
CA SER A 516 -19.87 15.08 -15.90
C SER A 516 -20.56 13.75 -16.25
N GLY A 517 -19.83 12.81 -16.86
CA GLY A 517 -20.39 11.51 -17.29
C GLY A 517 -21.02 11.48 -18.70
N ALA A 518 -21.00 12.59 -19.45
CA ALA A 518 -21.53 12.63 -20.81
C ALA A 518 -20.78 11.76 -21.84
N GLY A 519 -19.55 11.34 -21.53
CA GLY A 519 -18.71 10.49 -22.40
C GLY A 519 -17.41 11.14 -22.90
N LYS A 520 -17.17 12.42 -22.60
CA LYS A 520 -16.01 13.22 -23.08
C LYS A 520 -14.66 12.52 -22.92
N SER A 521 -14.29 12.14 -21.70
CA SER A 521 -13.03 11.45 -21.41
C SER A 521 -12.94 10.08 -22.07
N SER A 522 -14.07 9.38 -22.28
CA SER A 522 -14.05 8.11 -23.02
C SER A 522 -13.71 8.32 -24.49
N LEU A 523 -14.17 9.42 -25.10
CA LEU A 523 -13.82 9.77 -26.47
C LEU A 523 -12.33 10.11 -26.59
N LEU A 524 -11.78 10.97 -25.72
CA LEU A 524 -10.36 11.33 -25.73
C LEU A 524 -9.43 10.13 -25.50
N ASN A 525 -9.82 9.20 -24.62
CA ASN A 525 -9.06 7.97 -24.42
C ASN A 525 -9.10 7.02 -25.63
N ILE A 526 -10.15 7.08 -26.45
CA ILE A 526 -10.18 6.35 -27.73
C ILE A 526 -9.25 7.01 -28.75
N LEU A 527 -9.29 8.34 -28.86
CA LEU A 527 -8.45 9.10 -29.81
C LEU A 527 -6.95 9.01 -29.49
N SER A 528 -6.57 8.95 -28.21
CA SER A 528 -5.20 8.70 -27.78
C SER A 528 -4.73 7.27 -27.98
N GLY A 529 -5.65 6.37 -28.33
CA GLY A 529 -5.38 4.94 -28.51
C GLY A 529 -5.24 4.15 -27.20
N LEU A 530 -5.62 4.72 -26.05
CA LEU A 530 -5.66 4.02 -24.75
C LEU A 530 -6.84 3.02 -24.66
N TYR A 531 -7.92 3.29 -25.40
CA TYR A 531 -9.09 2.41 -25.49
C TYR A 531 -9.50 2.14 -26.92
N VAL A 532 -9.87 0.89 -27.19
CA VAL A 532 -10.44 0.47 -28.48
C VAL A 532 -11.94 0.73 -28.47
N PRO A 533 -12.50 1.32 -29.54
CA PRO A 533 -13.94 1.49 -29.67
C PRO A 533 -14.66 0.14 -29.72
N THR A 534 -15.89 0.06 -29.20
CA THR A 534 -16.72 -1.16 -29.30
C THR A 534 -17.22 -1.37 -30.72
N ALA A 535 -17.53 -0.28 -31.42
CA ALA A 535 -17.84 -0.24 -32.85
C ALA A 535 -17.48 1.14 -33.40
N GLY A 536 -17.38 1.25 -34.73
CA GLY A 536 -16.95 2.47 -35.42
C GLY A 536 -15.45 2.49 -35.72
N SER A 537 -15.02 3.49 -36.48
CA SER A 537 -13.63 3.67 -36.91
C SER A 537 -13.18 5.10 -36.68
N VAL A 538 -11.86 5.26 -36.50
CA VAL A 538 -11.21 6.58 -36.39
C VAL A 538 -9.97 6.59 -37.25
N THR A 539 -9.85 7.62 -38.07
CA THR A 539 -8.64 7.89 -38.85
C THR A 539 -8.01 9.21 -38.41
N VAL A 540 -6.69 9.21 -38.28
CA VAL A 540 -5.86 10.38 -37.96
C VAL A 540 -4.85 10.57 -39.09
N TYR A 541 -4.92 11.68 -39.83
CA TYR A 541 -4.16 11.91 -41.07
C TYR A 541 -4.20 10.69 -42.02
N ASN A 542 -5.40 10.16 -42.26
CA ASN A 542 -5.67 8.96 -43.06
C ASN A 542 -5.04 7.64 -42.57
N LYS A 543 -4.49 7.61 -41.35
CA LYS A 543 -3.97 6.41 -40.69
C LYS A 543 -5.01 5.87 -39.69
N ASN A 544 -5.21 4.56 -39.67
CA ASN A 544 -6.28 3.97 -38.87
C ASN A 544 -5.78 3.65 -37.45
N LEU A 545 -6.49 4.12 -36.43
CA LEU A 545 -6.15 3.84 -35.02
C LEU A 545 -6.23 2.35 -34.66
N SER A 546 -6.94 1.55 -35.46
CA SER A 546 -7.07 0.09 -35.28
C SER A 546 -5.81 -0.67 -35.68
N ASP A 547 -4.96 -0.09 -36.53
CA ASP A 547 -3.76 -0.74 -37.05
C ASP A 547 -2.53 -0.47 -36.16
N MET A 548 -1.86 -1.53 -35.72
CA MET A 548 -0.73 -1.45 -34.77
C MET A 548 0.49 -0.66 -35.29
N GLN A 549 0.74 -0.65 -36.59
CA GLN A 549 1.86 0.10 -37.17
C GLN A 549 1.53 1.59 -37.23
N ASP A 550 0.35 1.92 -37.73
CA ASP A 550 -0.20 3.26 -37.81
C ASP A 550 -0.27 3.90 -36.42
N LEU A 551 -0.73 3.15 -35.40
CA LEU A 551 -0.80 3.60 -34.01
C LEU A 551 0.55 4.04 -33.44
N LYS A 552 1.66 3.36 -33.79
CA LYS A 552 3.00 3.76 -33.32
C LYS A 552 3.48 5.05 -33.95
N GLU A 553 3.11 5.32 -35.20
CA GLU A 553 3.43 6.60 -35.85
C GLU A 553 2.56 7.72 -35.31
N ILE A 554 1.26 7.47 -35.15
CA ILE A 554 0.31 8.42 -34.56
C ILE A 554 0.76 8.84 -33.16
N ARG A 555 1.18 7.89 -32.31
CA ARG A 555 1.66 8.17 -30.94
C ARG A 555 2.90 9.08 -30.88
N LYS A 556 3.72 9.15 -31.94
CA LYS A 556 4.85 10.09 -31.97
C LYS A 556 4.41 11.54 -32.17
N ALA A 557 3.28 11.75 -32.84
CA ALA A 557 2.75 13.07 -33.17
C ALA A 557 1.71 13.59 -32.16
N ILE A 558 1.23 12.73 -31.24
CA ILE A 558 0.22 13.09 -30.23
C ILE A 558 0.88 13.46 -28.89
N GLY A 559 0.44 14.57 -28.30
CA GLY A 559 0.57 14.89 -26.87
C GLY A 559 -0.75 14.67 -26.14
N VAL A 560 -0.72 13.96 -25.00
CA VAL A 560 -1.93 13.66 -24.22
C VAL A 560 -1.82 14.19 -22.80
N CYS A 561 -2.79 15.01 -22.39
CA CYS A 561 -3.01 15.39 -21.01
C CYS A 561 -4.27 14.67 -20.50
N PRO A 562 -4.16 13.52 -19.81
CA PRO A 562 -5.33 12.78 -19.33
C PRO A 562 -5.96 13.48 -18.11
N GLN A 563 -7.15 13.04 -17.70
CA GLN A 563 -7.85 13.61 -16.54
C GLN A 563 -7.07 13.48 -15.22
N HIS A 564 -6.28 12.41 -15.06
CA HIS A 564 -5.44 12.23 -13.88
C HIS A 564 -4.05 12.83 -14.11
N ASN A 565 -3.49 13.45 -13.08
CA ASN A 565 -2.16 14.07 -13.16
C ASN A 565 -1.06 12.98 -13.33
N VAL A 566 -0.19 13.15 -14.32
CA VAL A 566 0.84 12.18 -14.72
C VAL A 566 2.21 12.73 -14.36
N GLN A 567 2.63 12.51 -13.13
CA GLN A 567 3.95 12.91 -12.66
C GLN A 567 4.54 11.87 -11.70
N PHE A 568 5.85 11.91 -11.57
CA PHE A 568 6.56 11.15 -10.55
C PHE A 568 6.76 12.04 -9.32
N ASP A 569 6.00 11.75 -8.25
CA ASP A 569 6.03 12.50 -6.98
C ASP A 569 7.44 12.71 -6.39
N ALA A 570 8.34 11.75 -6.62
CA ALA A 570 9.71 11.77 -6.09
C ALA A 570 10.69 12.63 -6.92
N LEU A 571 10.28 13.12 -8.08
CA LEU A 571 11.07 13.97 -8.98
C LEU A 571 10.65 15.44 -8.83
N THR A 572 11.57 16.35 -9.15
CA THR A 572 11.24 17.79 -9.23
C THR A 572 10.45 18.09 -10.49
N VAL A 573 9.87 19.28 -10.59
CA VAL A 573 9.19 19.77 -11.80
C VAL A 573 10.11 19.66 -13.02
N LYS A 574 11.32 20.20 -12.92
CA LYS A 574 12.34 20.14 -13.98
C LYS A 574 12.67 18.70 -14.37
N GLU A 575 12.94 17.85 -13.39
CA GLU A 575 13.31 16.45 -13.65
C GLU A 575 12.19 15.63 -14.29
N ASN A 576 10.92 15.91 -13.94
CA ASN A 576 9.78 15.30 -14.63
C ASN A 576 9.79 15.68 -16.11
N LEU A 577 9.88 16.98 -16.42
CA LEU A 577 9.91 17.46 -17.81
C LEU A 577 11.10 16.86 -18.58
N THR A 578 12.30 16.87 -17.99
CA THR A 578 13.50 16.27 -18.59
C THR A 578 13.34 14.77 -18.84
N LEU A 579 12.66 14.03 -17.95
CA LEU A 579 12.40 12.60 -18.13
C LEU A 579 11.48 12.36 -19.32
N PHE A 580 10.36 13.08 -19.40
CA PHE A 580 9.39 12.92 -20.48
C PHE A 580 9.94 13.41 -21.83
N ALA A 581 10.77 14.46 -21.86
CA ALA A 581 11.51 14.88 -23.05
C ALA A 581 12.40 13.76 -23.61
N LYS A 582 13.13 13.06 -22.72
CA LYS A 582 13.96 11.90 -23.10
C LYS A 582 13.12 10.69 -23.52
N ILE A 583 11.92 10.51 -22.97
CA ILE A 583 10.99 9.44 -23.38
C ILE A 583 10.44 9.71 -24.79
N LYS A 584 10.01 10.96 -25.06
CA LYS A 584 9.47 11.36 -26.36
C LYS A 584 10.50 11.29 -27.49
N GLY A 585 11.78 11.32 -27.15
CA GLY A 585 12.90 11.07 -28.07
C GLY A 585 13.64 12.34 -28.50
N ILE A 586 13.50 13.45 -27.77
CA ILE A 586 14.24 14.69 -28.03
C ILE A 586 15.74 14.43 -27.84
N LEU A 587 16.56 15.00 -28.72
CA LEU A 587 18.01 14.87 -28.69
C LEU A 587 18.56 15.40 -27.35
N PRO A 588 19.54 14.71 -26.72
CA PRO A 588 20.03 15.09 -25.38
C PRO A 588 20.55 16.53 -25.26
N GLN A 589 20.98 17.14 -26.37
CA GLN A 589 21.49 18.52 -26.41
C GLN A 589 20.36 19.54 -26.30
N ASP A 590 19.20 19.24 -26.89
CA ASP A 590 18.07 20.16 -26.97
C ASP A 590 17.10 20.02 -25.79
N VAL A 591 17.15 18.89 -25.08
CA VAL A 591 16.29 18.60 -23.91
C VAL A 591 16.32 19.73 -22.88
N GLU A 592 17.49 20.31 -22.60
CA GLU A 592 17.59 21.35 -21.57
C GLU A 592 16.96 22.68 -22.04
N GLN A 593 17.12 23.01 -23.33
CA GLN A 593 16.49 24.20 -23.93
C GLN A 593 14.97 24.05 -23.97
N GLU A 594 14.47 22.90 -24.44
CA GLU A 594 13.04 22.60 -24.52
C GLU A 594 12.37 22.66 -23.14
N VAL A 595 13.01 22.06 -22.12
CA VAL A 595 12.49 22.08 -20.75
C VAL A 595 12.50 23.51 -20.21
N GLN A 596 13.55 24.28 -20.48
CA GLN A 596 13.62 25.68 -20.02
C GLN A 596 12.56 26.55 -20.68
N GLN A 597 12.28 26.33 -21.97
CA GLN A 597 11.22 26.99 -22.72
C GLN A 597 9.84 26.72 -22.11
N ILE A 598 9.50 25.45 -21.85
CA ILE A 598 8.22 25.10 -21.21
C ILE A 598 8.11 25.68 -19.79
N LEU A 599 9.20 25.69 -19.03
CA LEU A 599 9.23 26.29 -17.69
C LEU A 599 8.97 27.81 -17.74
N SER A 600 9.46 28.52 -18.76
CA SER A 600 9.19 29.95 -18.94
C SER A 600 7.78 30.24 -19.48
N GLU A 601 7.33 29.50 -20.49
CA GLU A 601 6.02 29.72 -21.12
C GLU A 601 4.87 29.48 -20.11
N LEU A 602 4.99 28.40 -19.31
CA LEU A 602 4.00 28.05 -18.29
C LEU A 602 4.24 28.71 -16.93
N ASP A 603 5.21 29.61 -16.81
CA ASP A 603 5.57 30.29 -15.56
C ASP A 603 5.72 29.31 -14.37
N MET A 604 6.65 28.36 -14.51
CA MET A 604 6.98 27.35 -13.51
C MET A 604 8.41 27.48 -12.98
N GLN A 605 9.10 28.59 -13.25
CA GLN A 605 10.50 28.80 -12.83
C GLN A 605 10.67 28.75 -11.31
N ASN A 606 9.74 29.34 -10.57
CA ASN A 606 9.78 29.44 -9.11
C ASN A 606 9.71 28.06 -8.43
N ILE A 607 9.01 27.11 -9.05
CA ILE A 607 8.76 25.76 -8.53
C ILE A 607 9.61 24.68 -9.23
N ARG A 608 10.54 25.06 -10.13
CA ARG A 608 11.28 24.12 -11.00
C ARG A 608 12.03 23.04 -10.21
N ASP A 609 12.54 23.41 -9.03
CA ASP A 609 13.37 22.57 -8.15
C ASP A 609 12.55 21.94 -7.00
N ASP A 610 11.25 22.24 -6.93
CA ASP A 610 10.36 21.67 -5.93
C ASP A 610 9.89 20.26 -6.34
N LEU A 611 9.74 19.39 -5.35
CA LEU A 611 9.26 18.02 -5.56
C LEU A 611 7.79 18.02 -5.93
N ALA A 612 7.42 17.20 -6.93
CA ALA A 612 6.04 17.07 -7.39
C ALA A 612 5.06 16.61 -6.28
N GLU A 613 5.54 15.92 -5.25
CA GLU A 613 4.76 15.54 -4.07
C GLU A 613 4.22 16.75 -3.28
N HIS A 614 4.94 17.88 -3.27
CA HIS A 614 4.61 19.07 -2.50
C HIS A 614 3.84 20.13 -3.29
N LEU A 615 3.64 19.92 -4.59
CA LEU A 615 2.88 20.84 -5.45
C LEU A 615 1.38 20.82 -5.08
N SER A 616 0.72 21.95 -5.27
CA SER A 616 -0.74 22.03 -5.23
C SER A 616 -1.36 21.20 -6.37
N GLU A 617 -2.63 20.81 -6.27
CA GLU A 617 -3.28 20.06 -7.36
C GLU A 617 -3.29 20.87 -8.67
N GLY A 618 -3.49 22.19 -8.60
CA GLY A 618 -3.34 23.08 -9.75
C GLY A 618 -1.93 23.06 -10.33
N GLN A 619 -0.88 23.16 -9.52
CA GLN A 619 0.51 23.08 -10.00
C GLN A 619 0.84 21.70 -10.61
N LYS A 620 0.31 20.61 -10.05
CA LYS A 620 0.45 19.26 -10.66
C LYS A 620 -0.27 19.18 -12.00
N ARG A 621 -1.42 19.84 -12.12
CA ARG A 621 -2.15 19.94 -13.37
C ARG A 621 -1.33 20.69 -14.42
N LYS A 622 -0.76 21.83 -14.04
CA LYS A 622 0.15 22.63 -14.88
C LYS A 622 1.37 21.82 -15.33
N LEU A 623 1.98 21.05 -14.44
CA LEU A 623 3.07 20.12 -14.78
C LEU A 623 2.63 19.03 -15.77
N THR A 624 1.45 18.43 -15.56
CA THR A 624 0.92 17.40 -16.47
C THR A 624 0.64 17.97 -17.86
N PHE A 625 0.10 19.19 -17.92
CA PHE A 625 -0.06 19.94 -19.16
C PHE A 625 1.29 20.18 -19.83
N GLY A 626 2.30 20.67 -19.09
CA GLY A 626 3.66 20.85 -19.60
C GLY A 626 4.27 19.56 -20.13
N ILE A 627 4.05 18.42 -19.49
CA ILE A 627 4.51 17.11 -19.97
C ILE A 627 3.86 16.73 -21.31
N ALA A 628 2.58 17.05 -21.50
CA ALA A 628 1.87 16.76 -22.75
C ALA A 628 2.40 17.60 -23.92
N THR A 629 2.90 18.80 -23.65
CA THR A 629 3.36 19.76 -24.67
C THR A 629 4.86 19.66 -24.99
N VAL A 630 5.67 18.98 -24.16
CA VAL A 630 7.10 18.72 -24.42
C VAL A 630 7.31 18.20 -25.84
N GLY A 631 8.23 18.78 -26.62
CA GLY A 631 8.57 18.31 -27.97
C GLY A 631 7.50 18.58 -29.01
N ASP A 632 6.75 19.68 -28.83
CA ASP A 632 5.81 20.29 -29.78
C ASP A 632 5.00 19.29 -30.65
N PRO A 633 4.08 18.51 -30.04
CA PRO A 633 3.30 17.51 -30.77
C PRO A 633 2.27 18.17 -31.69
N GLN A 634 2.22 17.73 -32.95
CA GLN A 634 1.24 18.20 -33.95
C GLN A 634 -0.23 18.06 -33.49
N ILE A 635 -0.56 17.05 -32.68
CA ILE A 635 -1.90 16.85 -32.14
C ILE A 635 -1.87 16.91 -30.60
N LEU A 636 -2.65 17.81 -30.00
CA LEU A 636 -2.83 17.92 -28.55
C LEU A 636 -4.22 17.44 -28.14
N LEU A 637 -4.27 16.37 -27.34
CA LEU A 637 -5.49 15.82 -26.74
C LEU A 637 -5.51 16.12 -25.24
N LEU A 638 -6.39 17.01 -24.81
CA LEU A 638 -6.38 17.58 -23.45
C LEU A 638 -7.70 17.31 -22.71
N ASP A 639 -7.69 16.45 -21.71
CA ASP A 639 -8.90 16.10 -20.95
C ASP A 639 -9.03 16.96 -19.69
N GLU A 640 -9.77 18.08 -19.75
CA GLU A 640 -9.97 19.07 -18.68
C GLU A 640 -8.67 19.79 -18.24
N PRO A 641 -7.93 20.46 -19.15
CA PRO A 641 -6.57 20.97 -18.89
C PRO A 641 -6.46 21.98 -17.75
N THR A 642 -7.54 22.72 -17.47
CA THR A 642 -7.54 23.88 -16.55
C THR A 642 -8.27 23.65 -15.23
N VAL A 643 -8.78 22.44 -14.98
CA VAL A 643 -9.50 22.14 -13.74
C VAL A 643 -8.60 22.29 -12.52
N GLY A 644 -9.07 23.06 -11.54
CA GLY A 644 -8.36 23.33 -10.29
C GLY A 644 -7.21 24.35 -10.42
N LEU A 645 -7.14 25.08 -11.53
CA LEU A 645 -6.24 26.22 -11.71
C LEU A 645 -6.95 27.54 -11.39
N ASP A 646 -6.21 28.46 -10.78
CA ASP A 646 -6.61 29.84 -10.62
C ASP A 646 -6.82 30.55 -11.98
N PRO A 647 -7.61 31.63 -12.03
CA PRO A 647 -7.88 32.36 -13.27
C PRO A 647 -6.64 32.78 -14.05
N PHE A 648 -5.56 33.15 -13.37
CA PHE A 648 -4.32 33.61 -14.01
C PHE A 648 -3.56 32.46 -14.67
N SER A 649 -3.39 31.35 -13.95
CA SER A 649 -2.81 30.12 -14.51
C SER A 649 -3.62 29.60 -15.70
N ARG A 650 -4.94 29.75 -15.68
CA ARG A 650 -5.81 29.43 -16.82
C ARG A 650 -5.50 30.30 -18.03
N GLN A 651 -5.47 31.63 -17.86
CA GLN A 651 -5.12 32.55 -18.96
C GLN A 651 -3.75 32.24 -19.57
N ARG A 652 -2.76 31.84 -18.77
CA ARG A 652 -1.44 31.44 -19.28
C ARG A 652 -1.53 30.22 -20.20
N ILE A 653 -2.28 29.19 -19.80
CA ILE A 653 -2.53 28.01 -20.64
C ILE A 653 -3.32 28.40 -21.89
N TRP A 654 -4.28 29.31 -21.76
CA TRP A 654 -5.07 29.78 -22.89
C TRP A 654 -4.21 30.50 -23.93
N GLY A 655 -3.35 31.42 -23.48
CA GLY A 655 -2.35 32.09 -24.34
C GLY A 655 -1.45 31.07 -25.04
N PHE A 656 -0.91 30.10 -24.29
CA PHE A 656 -0.08 29.03 -24.83
C PHE A 656 -0.78 28.23 -25.95
N LEU A 657 -2.03 27.84 -25.74
CA LEU A 657 -2.79 27.06 -26.73
C LEU A 657 -3.11 27.90 -27.98
N LYS A 658 -3.40 29.18 -27.81
CA LYS A 658 -3.68 30.12 -28.90
C LYS A 658 -2.44 30.36 -29.76
N GLU A 659 -1.28 30.53 -29.15
CA GLU A 659 0.00 30.74 -29.84
C GLU A 659 0.39 29.52 -30.70
N ARG A 660 0.07 28.31 -30.24
CA ARG A 660 0.33 27.04 -30.95
C ARG A 660 -0.82 26.57 -31.84
N ARG A 661 -1.84 27.39 -32.11
CA ARG A 661 -2.96 26.99 -32.98
C ARG A 661 -2.50 26.63 -34.39
N ALA A 662 -1.61 27.43 -34.99
CA ALA A 662 -1.19 27.27 -36.37
C ALA A 662 -0.49 25.92 -36.58
N ASP A 663 -0.85 25.20 -37.65
CA ASP A 663 -0.31 23.89 -38.03
C ASP A 663 -0.47 22.76 -36.99
N HIS A 664 -1.32 22.98 -35.98
CA HIS A 664 -1.60 22.01 -34.93
C HIS A 664 -3.10 21.65 -34.89
N VAL A 665 -3.39 20.47 -34.33
CA VAL A 665 -4.75 20.01 -34.05
C VAL A 665 -4.93 19.99 -32.54
N ILE A 666 -5.72 20.91 -31.99
CA ILE A 666 -5.93 21.02 -30.54
C ILE A 666 -7.37 20.60 -30.23
N LEU A 667 -7.52 19.48 -29.53
CA LEU A 667 -8.81 18.99 -29.04
C LEU A 667 -8.78 18.93 -27.52
N PHE A 668 -9.65 19.69 -26.87
CA PHE A 668 -9.76 19.64 -25.41
C PHE A 668 -11.19 19.41 -24.94
N SER A 669 -11.35 18.73 -23.80
CA SER A 669 -12.62 18.68 -23.09
C SER A 669 -12.60 19.73 -21.97
N THR A 670 -13.74 20.39 -21.73
CA THR A 670 -13.89 21.27 -20.57
C THR A 670 -15.32 21.26 -20.04
N GLN A 671 -15.45 21.67 -18.78
CA GLN A 671 -16.73 21.97 -18.13
C GLN A 671 -16.94 23.49 -18.00
N PHE A 672 -15.92 24.29 -18.28
CA PHE A 672 -15.94 25.75 -18.23
C PHE A 672 -16.39 26.28 -19.58
N MET A 673 -17.61 26.82 -19.64
CA MET A 673 -18.17 27.33 -20.89
C MET A 673 -17.46 28.61 -21.34
N ASP A 674 -17.04 29.46 -20.39
CA ASP A 674 -16.20 30.62 -20.58
C ASP A 674 -14.87 30.27 -21.25
N GLU A 675 -14.24 29.18 -20.80
CA GLU A 675 -13.01 28.67 -21.42
C GLU A 675 -13.23 28.31 -22.88
N ALA A 676 -14.28 27.55 -23.17
CA ALA A 676 -14.62 27.17 -24.54
C ALA A 676 -14.98 28.38 -25.42
N ASP A 677 -15.66 29.38 -24.84
CA ASP A 677 -16.04 30.61 -25.54
C ASP A 677 -14.80 31.39 -26.01
N ILE A 678 -13.82 31.54 -25.11
CA ILE A 678 -12.61 32.34 -25.31
C ILE A 678 -11.57 31.62 -26.17
N LEU A 679 -11.43 30.30 -26.03
CA LEU A 679 -10.35 29.53 -26.65
C LEU A 679 -10.72 28.85 -27.95
N ALA A 680 -11.87 28.17 -27.98
CA ALA A 680 -12.16 27.25 -29.06
C ALA A 680 -12.74 28.00 -30.25
N ASP A 681 -12.33 27.61 -31.45
CA ASP A 681 -12.98 28.06 -32.68
C ASP A 681 -14.34 27.34 -32.80
N ARG A 682 -14.32 26.02 -32.58
CA ARG A 682 -15.48 25.13 -32.70
C ARG A 682 -15.82 24.43 -31.38
N LYS A 683 -17.11 24.39 -31.04
CA LYS A 683 -17.62 23.76 -29.82
C LYS A 683 -18.49 22.57 -30.18
N VAL A 684 -18.28 21.46 -29.49
CA VAL A 684 -18.93 20.16 -29.70
C VAL A 684 -19.66 19.81 -28.41
N LEU A 685 -20.98 19.82 -28.41
CA LEU A 685 -21.76 19.49 -27.21
C LEU A 685 -22.15 18.01 -27.19
N ILE A 686 -21.71 17.28 -26.17
CA ILE A 686 -22.08 15.87 -25.94
C ILE A 686 -22.97 15.78 -24.71
N ALA A 687 -24.12 15.13 -24.86
CA ALA A 687 -25.03 14.80 -23.77
C ALA A 687 -25.48 13.33 -23.89
N ASN A 688 -25.50 12.60 -22.76
CA ASN A 688 -25.94 11.20 -22.72
C ASN A 688 -25.26 10.27 -23.74
N GLY A 689 -23.98 10.52 -24.05
CA GLY A 689 -23.16 9.74 -24.98
C GLY A 689 -23.43 10.00 -26.47
N ALA A 690 -24.19 11.03 -26.81
CA ALA A 690 -24.50 11.43 -28.19
C ALA A 690 -24.14 12.91 -28.43
N LEU A 691 -23.79 13.23 -29.68
CA LEU A 691 -23.56 14.61 -30.12
C LEU A 691 -24.91 15.33 -30.25
N LYS A 692 -25.01 16.54 -29.69
CA LYS A 692 -26.25 17.34 -29.69
C LYS A 692 -26.18 18.51 -30.66
N CYS A 693 -25.13 19.31 -30.57
CA CYS A 693 -24.91 20.45 -31.44
C CYS A 693 -23.42 20.68 -31.64
N THR A 694 -23.07 21.33 -32.75
CA THR A 694 -21.69 21.69 -33.06
C THR A 694 -21.64 23.05 -33.75
N GLY A 695 -20.77 23.95 -33.31
CA GLY A 695 -20.61 25.25 -33.95
C GLY A 695 -19.80 26.25 -33.13
N SER A 696 -19.71 27.46 -33.63
CA SER A 696 -19.09 28.62 -33.03
C SER A 696 -19.96 29.17 -31.90
N SER A 697 -19.36 29.95 -31.00
CA SER A 697 -20.12 30.55 -29.89
C SER A 697 -21.23 31.46 -30.38
N VAL A 698 -20.98 32.19 -31.47
CA VAL A 698 -21.94 33.13 -32.06
C VAL A 698 -23.12 32.35 -32.64
N PHE A 699 -22.86 31.31 -33.42
CA PHE A 699 -23.90 30.43 -33.93
C PHE A 699 -24.76 29.82 -32.81
N LEU A 700 -24.11 29.28 -31.77
CA LEU A 700 -24.80 28.67 -30.63
C LEU A 700 -25.56 29.69 -29.78
N LYS A 701 -25.07 30.92 -29.59
CA LYS A 701 -25.80 31.96 -28.85
C LYS A 701 -27.02 32.45 -29.65
N ARG A 702 -26.83 32.70 -30.95
CA ARG A 702 -27.87 33.16 -31.87
C ARG A 702 -29.02 32.15 -32.00
N LYS A 703 -28.69 30.87 -32.24
CA LYS A 703 -29.70 29.83 -32.52
C LYS A 703 -30.64 29.57 -31.34
N TRP A 704 -30.17 29.71 -30.09
CA TRP A 704 -30.99 29.52 -28.89
C TRP A 704 -31.63 30.82 -28.37
N GLY A 705 -31.64 31.90 -29.17
CA GLY A 705 -32.41 33.12 -28.88
C GLY A 705 -31.88 33.93 -27.69
N LEU A 706 -30.57 33.90 -27.49
CA LEU A 706 -29.89 34.49 -26.34
C LEU A 706 -29.04 35.70 -26.81
N GLY A 707 -29.52 36.91 -26.54
CA GLY A 707 -28.86 38.16 -26.91
C GLY A 707 -28.37 38.97 -25.71
N TYR A 708 -28.74 40.24 -25.63
CA TYR A 708 -28.32 41.13 -24.55
C TYR A 708 -29.25 41.03 -23.34
N HIS A 709 -28.67 40.89 -22.15
CA HIS A 709 -29.35 41.02 -20.88
C HIS A 709 -29.40 42.49 -20.46
N LEU A 710 -30.60 43.08 -20.52
CA LEU A 710 -30.86 44.42 -20.00
C LEU A 710 -31.32 44.31 -18.54
N SER A 711 -30.45 44.73 -17.62
CA SER A 711 -30.74 44.83 -16.19
C SER A 711 -31.18 46.25 -15.84
N LEU A 712 -32.40 46.42 -15.35
CA LEU A 712 -32.99 47.70 -14.97
C LEU A 712 -33.09 47.75 -13.45
N PHE A 713 -32.45 48.74 -12.82
CA PHE A 713 -32.53 48.98 -11.39
C PHE A 713 -33.57 50.07 -11.12
N MET A 714 -34.51 49.78 -10.24
CA MET A 714 -35.70 50.60 -10.00
C MET A 714 -35.77 51.04 -8.54
N ASP A 715 -36.41 52.18 -8.29
CA ASP A 715 -36.87 52.56 -6.97
C ASP A 715 -38.27 51.99 -6.66
N GLU A 716 -38.75 52.20 -5.43
CA GLU A 716 -40.08 51.71 -5.00
C GLU A 716 -41.26 52.40 -5.72
N THR A 717 -41.02 53.48 -6.47
CA THR A 717 -42.08 54.26 -7.16
C THR A 717 -42.30 53.85 -8.63
N CYS A 718 -41.45 52.97 -9.17
CA CYS A 718 -41.46 52.59 -10.57
C CYS A 718 -42.56 51.54 -10.89
N ASP A 719 -43.41 51.83 -11.87
CA ASP A 719 -44.43 50.90 -12.35
C ASP A 719 -43.84 49.87 -13.33
N SER A 720 -43.64 48.65 -12.81
CA SER A 720 -43.03 47.54 -13.57
C SER A 720 -43.82 47.13 -14.82
N GLU A 721 -45.15 47.30 -14.84
CA GLU A 721 -45.95 46.92 -16.02
C GLU A 721 -45.81 47.95 -17.13
N ARG A 722 -45.82 49.24 -16.78
CA ARG A 722 -45.60 50.33 -17.73
C ARG A 722 -44.21 50.25 -18.36
N LEU A 723 -43.18 49.97 -17.56
CA LEU A 723 -41.82 49.76 -18.08
C LEU A 723 -41.73 48.54 -19.00
N THR A 724 -42.41 47.43 -18.66
CA THR A 724 -42.48 46.25 -19.53
C THR A 724 -43.14 46.58 -20.87
N SER A 725 -44.24 47.33 -20.86
CA SER A 725 -44.94 47.73 -22.08
C SER A 725 -44.10 48.67 -22.95
N PHE A 726 -43.32 49.57 -22.34
CA PHE A 726 -42.36 50.43 -23.04
C PHE A 726 -41.27 49.60 -23.76
N ILE A 727 -40.69 48.60 -23.07
CA ILE A 727 -39.65 47.75 -23.66
C ILE A 727 -40.21 46.90 -24.81
N ASN A 728 -41.37 46.28 -24.61
CA ASN A 728 -42.01 45.46 -25.65
C ASN A 728 -42.47 46.30 -26.86
N HIS A 729 -42.72 47.61 -26.68
CA HIS A 729 -43.05 48.50 -27.79
C HIS A 729 -41.85 48.71 -28.73
N HIS A 730 -40.66 48.94 -28.18
CA HIS A 730 -39.44 49.05 -28.99
C HIS A 730 -38.95 47.68 -29.49
N ILE A 731 -39.02 46.65 -28.65
CA ILE A 731 -38.46 45.32 -28.94
C ILE A 731 -39.55 44.26 -28.64
N PRO A 732 -40.38 43.89 -29.65
CA PRO A 732 -41.58 43.05 -29.47
C PRO A 732 -41.35 41.65 -28.90
N TYR A 733 -40.11 41.16 -28.94
CA TYR A 733 -39.72 39.82 -28.49
C TYR A 733 -38.82 39.83 -27.25
N ALA A 734 -38.73 40.96 -26.55
CA ALA A 734 -37.97 41.05 -25.31
C ALA A 734 -38.59 40.12 -24.24
N LYS A 735 -37.82 39.13 -23.76
CA LYS A 735 -38.30 38.19 -22.73
C LYS A 735 -37.84 38.62 -21.35
N LEU A 736 -38.75 38.75 -20.40
CA LEU A 736 -38.42 38.94 -18.99
C LEU A 736 -37.80 37.65 -18.44
N LYS A 737 -36.52 37.69 -18.02
CA LYS A 737 -35.78 36.55 -17.43
C LYS A 737 -35.98 36.48 -15.92
N ALA A 738 -35.93 37.62 -15.24
CA ALA A 738 -36.03 37.68 -13.79
C ALA A 738 -36.66 39.01 -13.33
N LYS A 739 -37.50 38.93 -12.29
CA LYS A 739 -38.11 40.09 -11.60
C LYS A 739 -37.80 40.00 -10.11
N THR A 740 -37.17 41.05 -9.60
CA THR A 740 -36.89 41.31 -8.18
C THR A 740 -37.49 42.66 -7.83
N LYS A 741 -37.76 42.94 -6.54
CA LYS A 741 -38.35 44.24 -6.12
C LYS A 741 -37.58 45.45 -6.65
N GLU A 742 -36.26 45.36 -6.69
CA GLU A 742 -35.37 46.47 -7.09
C GLU A 742 -34.77 46.29 -8.50
N LYS A 743 -35.01 45.15 -9.17
CA LYS A 743 -34.30 44.79 -10.41
C LYS A 743 -35.17 43.98 -11.38
N LEU A 744 -35.28 44.43 -12.62
CA LEU A 744 -35.83 43.67 -13.75
C LEU A 744 -34.71 43.27 -14.71
N VAL A 745 -34.77 42.06 -15.27
CA VAL A 745 -33.80 41.59 -16.27
C VAL A 745 -34.52 41.10 -17.52
N TYR A 746 -34.31 41.76 -18.66
CA TYR A 746 -34.84 41.37 -19.96
C TYR A 746 -33.77 40.75 -20.85
N ILE A 747 -34.17 39.86 -21.76
CA ILE A 747 -33.35 39.31 -22.83
C ILE A 747 -33.79 40.00 -24.13
N LEU A 748 -32.88 40.75 -24.73
CA LEU A 748 -33.04 41.44 -26.01
C LEU A 748 -32.39 40.58 -27.11
N PRO A 749 -33.10 40.26 -28.21
CA PRO A 749 -32.55 39.43 -29.29
C PRO A 749 -31.44 40.14 -30.08
N LEU A 750 -30.40 39.39 -30.46
CA LEU A 750 -29.25 39.89 -31.24
C LEU A 750 -29.64 40.39 -32.64
N GLU A 751 -30.69 39.83 -33.26
CA GLU A 751 -31.10 40.26 -34.60
C GLU A 751 -31.61 41.71 -34.65
N ARG A 752 -31.99 42.29 -33.50
CA ARG A 752 -32.54 43.65 -33.40
C ARG A 752 -31.53 44.66 -32.85
N THR A 753 -30.23 44.36 -32.88
CA THR A 753 -29.18 45.29 -32.42
C THR A 753 -29.24 46.65 -33.15
N SER A 754 -29.74 46.68 -34.39
CA SER A 754 -29.96 47.92 -35.15
C SER A 754 -31.03 48.86 -34.55
N GLU A 755 -31.95 48.34 -33.72
CA GLU A 755 -33.01 49.12 -33.05
C GLU A 755 -32.56 49.63 -31.67
N PHE A 756 -31.43 49.15 -31.16
CA PHE A 756 -30.91 49.52 -29.84
C PHE A 756 -30.57 51.00 -29.70
N PRO A 757 -30.02 51.71 -30.72
CA PRO A 757 -29.74 53.14 -30.61
C PRO A 757 -30.96 53.99 -30.24
N GLU A 758 -32.09 53.78 -30.92
CA GLU A 758 -33.36 54.48 -30.61
C GLU A 758 -33.89 54.05 -29.25
N PHE A 759 -33.90 52.74 -28.96
CA PHE A 759 -34.35 52.20 -27.69
C PHE A 759 -33.61 52.80 -26.49
N PHE A 760 -32.27 52.82 -26.50
CA PHE A 760 -31.49 53.41 -25.40
C PHE A 760 -31.64 54.94 -25.34
N SER A 761 -31.84 55.62 -26.46
CA SER A 761 -32.14 57.06 -26.49
C SER A 761 -33.41 57.38 -25.71
N ASP A 762 -34.45 56.57 -25.92
CA ASP A 762 -35.75 56.78 -25.26
C ASP A 762 -35.76 56.24 -23.82
N LEU A 763 -34.97 55.19 -23.54
CA LEU A 763 -34.73 54.71 -22.18
C LEU A 763 -33.99 55.75 -21.33
N ASP A 764 -33.00 56.45 -21.89
CA ASP A 764 -32.30 57.55 -21.23
C ASP A 764 -33.26 58.68 -20.84
N LYS A 765 -34.25 59.00 -21.69
CA LYS A 765 -35.31 59.97 -21.35
C LYS A 765 -36.27 59.46 -20.26
N TYR A 766 -36.38 58.14 -20.08
CA TYR A 766 -37.23 57.50 -19.08
C TYR A 766 -36.64 57.52 -17.66
N SER A 767 -35.35 57.81 -17.50
CA SER A 767 -34.59 57.77 -16.23
C SER A 767 -35.10 58.69 -15.09
N GLY A 768 -36.15 59.49 -15.32
CA GLY A 768 -36.81 60.31 -14.30
C GLY A 768 -38.08 59.71 -13.67
N GLN A 769 -38.55 58.53 -14.11
CA GLN A 769 -39.81 57.90 -13.66
C GLN A 769 -39.56 56.62 -12.82
N GLY A 770 -38.68 56.70 -11.83
CA GLY A 770 -38.36 55.60 -10.90
C GLY A 770 -37.32 54.60 -11.39
N LEU A 771 -36.77 54.79 -12.60
CA LEU A 771 -35.66 53.99 -13.11
C LEU A 771 -34.31 54.63 -12.70
N MET A 772 -33.60 54.01 -11.76
CA MET A 772 -32.36 54.54 -11.18
C MET A 772 -31.14 54.42 -12.10
N SER A 773 -30.98 53.24 -12.72
CA SER A 773 -29.87 52.96 -13.63
C SER A 773 -30.17 51.69 -14.43
N TYR A 774 -29.49 51.51 -15.56
CA TYR A 774 -29.60 50.30 -16.35
C TYR A 774 -28.21 49.79 -16.77
N GLU A 775 -28.09 48.47 -16.90
CA GLU A 775 -26.87 47.74 -17.25
C GLU A 775 -27.16 46.80 -18.41
N VAL A 776 -26.20 46.67 -19.32
CA VAL A 776 -26.28 45.81 -20.50
C VAL A 776 -25.15 44.78 -20.41
N SER A 777 -25.52 43.50 -20.34
CA SER A 777 -24.59 42.37 -20.41
C SER A 777 -24.99 41.42 -21.54
N MET A 778 -24.12 40.49 -21.93
CA MET A 778 -24.39 39.56 -23.03
C MET A 778 -24.62 38.14 -22.50
N SER A 779 -25.44 37.37 -23.21
CA SER A 779 -25.67 35.96 -22.92
C SER A 779 -24.39 35.13 -23.03
N THR A 780 -24.20 34.20 -22.11
CA THR A 780 -23.02 33.34 -22.06
C THR A 780 -23.31 31.95 -22.66
N LEU A 781 -22.28 31.19 -23.03
CA LEU A 781 -22.45 29.78 -23.41
C LEU A 781 -23.05 28.92 -22.28
N ASN A 782 -22.94 29.35 -21.00
CA ASN A 782 -23.63 28.71 -19.88
C ASN A 782 -25.16 28.79 -20.02
N ASP A 783 -25.70 29.93 -20.46
CA ASP A 783 -27.14 30.10 -20.67
C ASP A 783 -27.66 29.16 -21.77
N VAL A 784 -26.88 29.00 -22.85
CA VAL A 784 -27.17 28.05 -23.94
C VAL A 784 -27.21 26.61 -23.40
N PHE A 785 -26.21 26.25 -22.59
CA PHE A 785 -26.10 24.92 -21.98
C PHE A 785 -27.27 24.60 -21.05
N LEU A 786 -27.66 25.55 -20.19
CA LEU A 786 -28.81 25.39 -19.28
C LEU A 786 -30.13 25.23 -20.05
N ASN A 787 -30.33 25.97 -21.13
CA ASN A 787 -31.52 25.83 -21.98
C ASN A 787 -31.57 24.48 -22.70
N LEU A 788 -30.41 23.94 -23.11
CA LEU A 788 -30.28 22.63 -23.74
C LEU A 788 -30.54 21.46 -22.79
N GLU A 789 -30.12 21.58 -21.53
CA GLU A 789 -30.39 20.57 -20.50
C GLU A 789 -31.78 20.71 -19.88
N GLY A 790 -32.39 21.90 -19.94
CA GLY A 790 -33.71 22.24 -19.39
C GLY A 790 -34.92 21.63 -20.10
N GLU A 791 -34.72 20.87 -21.18
CA GLU A 791 -35.77 20.03 -21.78
C GLU A 791 -35.67 18.53 -21.44
N PRO A 792 -35.89 18.11 -20.17
CA PRO A 792 -36.34 16.78 -19.85
C PRO A 792 -37.76 16.87 -19.24
N SER A 793 -38.76 16.49 -20.03
CA SER A 793 -40.00 15.87 -19.54
C SER A 793 -40.77 16.52 -18.37
N THR A 794 -40.83 17.86 -18.26
CA THR A 794 -41.68 18.53 -17.25
C THR A 794 -42.65 19.56 -17.83
N LYS A 795 -42.54 19.90 -19.13
CA LYS A 795 -43.51 20.79 -19.81
C LYS A 795 -44.85 20.11 -20.18
N GLN A 796 -45.01 18.80 -19.97
CA GLN A 796 -46.28 18.11 -20.22
C GLN A 796 -47.20 17.97 -18.99
N ASP A 797 -46.73 18.32 -17.78
CA ASP A 797 -47.52 18.19 -16.55
C ASP A 797 -47.98 19.53 -15.94
N PHE A 798 -47.62 20.67 -16.53
CA PHE A 798 -48.04 22.01 -16.06
C PHE A 798 -49.24 22.62 -16.81
N GLU A 799 -49.74 22.01 -17.90
CA GLU A 799 -50.89 22.54 -18.67
C GLU A 799 -52.24 21.84 -18.39
N LYS A 800 -52.36 21.00 -17.35
CA LYS A 800 -53.62 20.28 -17.02
C LYS A 800 -54.18 20.51 -15.60
N ARG A 801 -53.66 21.48 -14.87
CA ARG A 801 -54.19 22.03 -13.61
C ARG A 801 -53.92 23.54 -13.70
N GLU A 802 -54.84 24.49 -13.77
CA GLU A 802 -56.19 24.60 -13.23
C GLU A 802 -57.01 25.63 -14.03
N THR A 803 -58.23 25.24 -14.41
CA THR A 803 -59.38 26.14 -14.37
C THR A 803 -60.00 26.01 -12.97
N ALA A 804 -59.54 26.79 -12.00
CA ALA A 804 -60.22 27.05 -10.72
C ALA A 804 -59.46 28.16 -9.96
N THR A 805 -60.01 29.37 -10.03
CA THR A 805 -60.14 30.39 -8.97
C THR A 805 -59.09 30.46 -7.84
N ASP A 806 -58.53 31.66 -7.75
CA ASP A 806 -58.14 32.42 -6.54
C ASP A 806 -56.70 32.30 -6.00
N SER A 807 -55.88 33.28 -6.41
CA SER A 807 -54.99 34.09 -5.56
C SER A 807 -54.07 33.41 -4.54
N GLU A 808 -53.37 32.32 -4.86
CA GLU A 808 -52.24 31.82 -4.08
C GLU A 808 -51.18 31.16 -5.00
N SER A 809 -50.35 31.94 -5.69
CA SER A 809 -49.24 31.35 -6.48
C SER A 809 -48.03 32.29 -6.65
N LEU A 810 -47.45 32.70 -5.51
CA LEU A 810 -46.06 33.17 -5.45
C LEU A 810 -45.27 32.55 -4.27
N ASN A 811 -45.93 31.74 -3.41
CA ASN A 811 -45.32 31.14 -2.22
C ASN A 811 -44.89 29.65 -2.39
N ASP A 812 -45.23 28.98 -3.50
CA ASP A 812 -44.97 27.54 -3.64
C ASP A 812 -43.56 27.15 -4.10
N MET A 813 -42.69 28.11 -4.42
CA MET A 813 -41.24 27.86 -4.58
C MET A 813 -40.43 28.10 -3.29
N GLU A 814 -41.04 28.64 -2.24
CA GLU A 814 -40.40 28.81 -0.92
C GLU A 814 -40.48 27.53 -0.06
N VAL A 815 -41.13 26.47 -0.55
CA VAL A 815 -41.40 25.23 0.21
C VAL A 815 -40.39 24.13 -0.11
N ALA A 816 -39.16 24.23 0.40
CA ALA A 816 -38.27 23.05 0.53
C ALA A 816 -37.18 23.14 1.61
N TYR A 817 -37.01 24.28 2.28
CA TYR A 817 -35.99 24.45 3.31
C TYR A 817 -36.63 24.97 4.60
N PRO A 818 -37.11 24.09 5.51
CA PRO A 818 -37.61 24.51 6.80
C PRO A 818 -36.55 24.33 7.89
N SER A 819 -36.26 25.46 8.55
CA SER A 819 -35.69 25.65 9.89
C SER A 819 -35.15 24.39 10.59
N LEU A 820 -33.81 24.31 10.69
CA LEU A 820 -33.09 23.30 11.49
C LEU A 820 -33.19 23.59 13.01
N SER A 821 -34.24 24.29 13.45
CA SER A 821 -34.41 24.81 14.80
C SER A 821 -35.65 24.21 15.47
N GLN A 822 -35.52 22.96 15.93
CA GLN A 822 -36.32 22.51 17.08
C GLN A 822 -35.39 21.91 18.13
N VAL A 823 -35.09 22.76 19.11
CA VAL A 823 -34.72 22.46 20.51
C VAL A 823 -33.67 21.36 20.68
N GLN A 824 -32.39 21.76 20.61
CA GLN A 824 -31.30 20.98 21.18
C GLN A 824 -31.36 21.06 22.71
N GLU A 825 -31.84 20.01 23.37
CA GLU A 825 -31.40 19.74 24.74
C GLU A 825 -29.90 19.45 24.69
N THR A 826 -29.09 20.32 25.33
CA THR A 826 -27.64 20.15 25.40
C THR A 826 -27.32 18.83 26.09
N VAL A 827 -26.91 17.84 25.29
CA VAL A 827 -26.45 16.54 25.78
C VAL A 827 -25.32 16.78 26.79
N SER A 828 -25.46 16.24 28.00
CA SER A 828 -24.44 16.40 29.05
C SER A 828 -23.05 16.00 28.53
N THR A 829 -22.00 16.65 29.02
CA THR A 829 -20.61 16.43 28.56
C THR A 829 -20.20 14.95 28.60
N MET A 830 -20.62 14.21 29.62
CA MET A 830 -20.33 12.78 29.74
C MET A 830 -21.15 11.91 28.78
N SER A 831 -22.43 12.23 28.56
CA SER A 831 -23.25 11.51 27.56
C SER A 831 -22.75 11.76 26.14
N LEU A 832 -22.31 12.98 25.83
CA LEU A 832 -21.69 13.29 24.55
C LEU A 832 -20.38 12.52 24.36
N TRP A 833 -19.53 12.46 25.39
CA TRP A 833 -18.31 11.66 25.35
C TRP A 833 -18.61 10.18 25.07
N ARG A 834 -19.60 9.58 25.75
CA ARG A 834 -20.01 8.18 25.51
C ARG A 834 -20.52 7.98 24.08
N MET A 835 -21.34 8.90 23.60
CA MET A 835 -21.87 8.87 22.23
C MET A 835 -20.75 8.94 21.19
N GLN A 836 -19.76 9.80 21.41
CA GLN A 836 -18.58 9.93 20.56
C GLN A 836 -17.70 8.67 20.58
N VAL A 837 -17.47 8.07 21.75
CA VAL A 837 -16.75 6.79 21.87
C VAL A 837 -17.46 5.70 21.07
N CYS A 838 -18.78 5.57 21.21
CA CYS A 838 -19.57 4.60 20.44
C CYS A 838 -19.51 4.89 18.93
N ALA A 839 -19.53 6.15 18.51
CA ALA A 839 -19.41 6.54 17.10
C ALA A 839 -18.05 6.14 16.52
N ILE A 840 -16.96 6.42 17.24
CA ILE A 840 -15.60 6.06 16.81
C ILE A 840 -15.39 4.54 16.83
N ALA A 841 -15.95 3.82 17.82
CA ALA A 841 -15.96 2.36 17.84
C ALA A 841 -16.72 1.80 16.62
N ARG A 842 -17.89 2.35 16.29
CA ARG A 842 -18.66 1.97 15.08
C ARG A 842 -17.86 2.26 13.81
N LEU A 843 -17.20 3.42 13.70
CA LEU A 843 -16.29 3.74 12.58
C LEU A 843 -15.21 2.68 12.44
N ARG A 844 -14.59 2.28 13.55
CA ARG A 844 -13.52 1.29 13.56
C ARG A 844 -14.02 -0.09 13.10
N ILE A 845 -15.20 -0.51 13.57
CA ILE A 845 -15.86 -1.75 13.12
C ILE A 845 -16.20 -1.68 11.61
N LEU A 846 -16.73 -0.55 11.12
CA LEU A 846 -17.04 -0.38 9.69
C LEU A 846 -15.78 -0.44 8.82
N LYS A 847 -14.69 0.20 9.27
CA LYS A 847 -13.37 0.09 8.61
C LYS A 847 -12.91 -1.36 8.54
N LEU A 848 -12.95 -2.10 9.65
CA LEU A 848 -12.58 -3.52 9.71
C LEU A 848 -13.46 -4.39 8.79
N LYS A 849 -14.79 -4.19 8.83
CA LYS A 849 -15.75 -4.95 8.01
C LYS A 849 -15.51 -4.76 6.52
N ARG A 850 -15.16 -3.54 6.09
CA ARG A 850 -14.92 -3.21 4.67
C ARG A 850 -13.49 -3.52 4.23
N GLU A 851 -12.54 -3.52 5.16
CA GLU A 851 -11.21 -4.11 4.99
C GLU A 851 -11.22 -5.64 5.20
N ARG A 852 -12.30 -6.32 4.76
CA ARG A 852 -12.45 -7.79 4.89
C ARG A 852 -11.24 -8.56 4.40
N LYS A 853 -10.49 -8.03 3.42
CA LYS A 853 -9.24 -8.62 2.94
C LYS A 853 -8.13 -8.59 3.98
N ALA A 854 -7.97 -7.48 4.69
CA ALA A 854 -6.96 -7.38 5.75
C ALA A 854 -7.32 -8.34 6.88
N PHE A 855 -8.60 -8.42 7.26
CA PHE A 855 -9.06 -9.39 8.25
C PHE A 855 -8.87 -10.84 7.77
N LEU A 856 -9.21 -11.15 6.51
CA LEU A 856 -8.97 -12.48 5.93
C LEU A 856 -7.47 -12.83 5.91
N ILE A 857 -6.59 -11.85 5.65
CA ILE A 857 -5.14 -12.04 5.69
C ILE A 857 -4.67 -12.31 7.12
N ILE A 858 -5.19 -11.59 8.11
CA ILE A 858 -4.88 -11.85 9.52
C ILE A 858 -5.36 -13.24 9.93
N LEU A 859 -6.57 -13.64 9.54
CA LEU A 859 -7.11 -14.98 9.81
C LEU A 859 -6.33 -16.07 9.06
N LEU A 860 -5.91 -15.80 7.82
CA LEU A 860 -5.07 -16.70 7.04
C LEU A 860 -3.68 -16.85 7.67
N LEU A 861 -3.08 -15.75 8.14
CA LEU A 861 -1.81 -15.78 8.88
C LEU A 861 -1.97 -16.59 10.17
N LEU A 862 -3.08 -16.43 10.88
CA LEU A 862 -3.39 -17.26 12.05
C LEU A 862 -3.54 -18.74 11.66
N GLY A 863 -4.27 -19.05 10.59
CA GLY A 863 -4.45 -20.42 10.11
C GLY A 863 -3.16 -21.08 9.61
N ILE A 864 -2.29 -20.32 8.93
CA ILE A 864 -0.96 -20.78 8.51
C ILE A 864 -0.06 -20.97 9.73
N ALA A 865 -0.11 -20.08 10.72
CA ALA A 865 0.65 -20.24 11.95
C ALA A 865 0.21 -21.49 12.75
N LEU A 866 -1.06 -21.89 12.66
CA LEU A 866 -1.59 -23.11 13.28
C LEU A 866 -1.27 -24.40 12.48
N LEU A 867 -0.92 -24.31 11.20
CA LEU A 867 -0.67 -25.48 10.36
C LEU A 867 0.53 -26.33 10.82
N PRO A 868 1.68 -25.74 11.25
CA PRO A 868 2.78 -26.50 11.84
C PRO A 868 2.35 -27.36 13.02
N LEU A 869 1.48 -26.86 13.90
CA LEU A 869 0.94 -27.63 15.04
C LEU A 869 0.20 -28.89 14.57
N VAL A 870 -0.61 -28.78 13.51
CA VAL A 870 -1.35 -29.92 12.95
C VAL A 870 -0.41 -30.89 12.24
N ILE A 871 0.55 -30.38 11.46
CA ILE A 871 1.53 -31.21 10.74
C ILE A 871 2.40 -31.95 11.74
N GLU A 872 2.88 -31.27 12.79
CA GLU A 872 3.71 -31.87 13.82
C GLU A 872 2.93 -32.90 14.64
N TYR A 873 1.68 -32.61 15.00
CA TYR A 873 0.81 -33.60 15.64
C TYR A 873 0.62 -34.84 14.76
N VAL A 874 0.38 -34.66 13.46
CA VAL A 874 0.28 -35.77 12.50
C VAL A 874 1.61 -36.50 12.35
N ALA A 875 2.74 -35.78 12.33
CA ALA A 875 4.07 -36.37 12.23
C ALA A 875 4.41 -37.20 13.49
N ASN A 876 4.10 -36.69 14.68
CA ASN A 876 4.27 -37.40 15.94
C ASN A 876 3.36 -38.64 16.02
N ALA A 877 2.09 -38.52 15.59
CA ALA A 877 1.19 -39.66 15.50
C ALA A 877 1.67 -40.72 14.49
N LEU A 878 2.27 -40.30 13.35
CA LEU A 878 2.87 -41.21 12.37
C LEU A 878 4.16 -41.85 12.89
N LEU A 879 4.94 -41.14 13.72
CA LEU A 879 6.15 -41.64 14.35
C LEU A 879 5.82 -42.71 15.40
N GLU A 880 4.79 -42.51 16.22
CA GLU A 880 4.33 -43.53 17.20
C GLU A 880 3.95 -44.86 16.52
N VAL A 881 3.40 -44.83 15.31
CA VAL A 881 2.99 -46.05 14.58
C VAL A 881 4.19 -46.86 14.03
N LYS A 882 5.40 -46.27 13.95
CA LYS A 882 6.54 -46.87 13.24
C LYS A 882 7.64 -47.46 14.15
N ASN A 883 7.37 -47.69 15.44
CA ASN A 883 8.39 -47.97 16.45
C ASN A 883 9.00 -49.38 16.46
N ASN A 884 8.55 -50.32 15.62
CA ASN A 884 9.11 -51.68 15.62
C ASN A 884 10.22 -51.84 14.57
N TRP A 885 11.47 -51.69 14.98
CA TRP A 885 12.63 -51.94 14.13
C TRP A 885 13.17 -53.35 14.35
N GLU A 886 13.31 -54.13 13.28
CA GLU A 886 13.97 -55.44 13.32
C GLU A 886 15.44 -55.28 12.90
N PHE A 887 16.38 -55.74 13.73
CA PHE A 887 17.82 -55.70 13.43
C PHE A 887 18.19 -56.72 12.35
N LYS A 888 17.94 -56.34 11.09
CA LYS A 888 18.25 -57.16 9.91
C LYS A 888 19.68 -56.95 9.44
N THR A 889 20.32 -58.02 9.00
CA THR A 889 21.67 -58.01 8.41
C THR A 889 21.72 -57.17 7.13
N ASP A 890 20.64 -57.16 6.35
CA ASP A 890 20.48 -56.36 5.12
C ASP A 890 20.52 -54.83 5.35
N LEU A 891 20.55 -54.35 6.60
CA LEU A 891 20.71 -52.92 6.87
C LEU A 891 22.13 -52.44 6.51
N TYR A 892 23.16 -53.23 6.83
CA TYR A 892 24.56 -52.84 6.65
C TYR A 892 25.37 -53.76 5.76
N PHE A 893 24.93 -55.01 5.57
CA PHE A 893 25.68 -55.99 4.81
C PHE A 893 24.99 -56.35 3.50
N LEU A 894 25.80 -56.68 2.49
CA LEU A 894 25.31 -57.09 1.17
C LEU A 894 24.77 -58.52 1.22
N SER A 895 23.60 -58.73 0.63
CA SER A 895 23.08 -60.06 0.33
C SER A 895 23.64 -60.56 -1.03
N PRO A 896 23.87 -61.87 -1.22
CA PRO A 896 24.41 -62.42 -2.47
C PRO A 896 23.62 -61.96 -3.71
N GLY A 897 24.31 -61.38 -4.69
CA GLY A 897 23.73 -60.89 -5.96
C GLY A 897 23.34 -59.41 -6.00
N GLN A 898 23.49 -58.65 -4.90
CA GLN A 898 23.27 -57.20 -4.88
C GLN A 898 24.54 -56.42 -5.28
N LEU A 899 24.38 -55.34 -6.05
CA LEU A 899 25.49 -54.41 -6.31
C LEU A 899 25.82 -53.57 -5.06
N PRO A 900 27.10 -53.26 -4.80
CA PRO A 900 27.49 -52.38 -3.71
C PRO A 900 26.84 -51.00 -3.89
N GLN A 901 25.96 -50.64 -2.96
CA GLN A 901 25.39 -49.29 -2.80
C GLN A 901 26.00 -48.71 -1.52
N GLY A 902 26.32 -47.41 -1.49
CA GLY A 902 27.17 -46.79 -0.45
C GLY A 902 26.74 -46.93 1.02
N LEU A 903 25.58 -47.53 1.31
CA LEU A 903 25.12 -47.86 2.66
C LEU A 903 25.46 -49.30 3.09
N ARG A 904 25.78 -50.21 2.17
CA ARG A 904 25.98 -51.65 2.41
C ARG A 904 27.34 -52.14 1.92
N THR A 905 28.04 -52.91 2.75
CA THR A 905 29.36 -53.46 2.45
C THR A 905 29.36 -54.98 2.60
N SER A 906 30.42 -55.66 2.14
CA SER A 906 30.70 -57.02 2.63
C SER A 906 30.99 -56.98 4.13
N LEU A 907 30.74 -58.09 4.83
CA LEU A 907 31.18 -58.30 6.21
C LEU A 907 32.63 -58.82 6.18
N LEU A 908 33.54 -58.09 6.82
CA LEU A 908 34.95 -58.49 6.91
C LEU A 908 35.14 -59.50 8.05
N VAL A 909 35.70 -60.66 7.77
CA VAL A 909 36.06 -61.67 8.79
C VAL A 909 37.57 -61.83 8.81
N ILE A 910 38.18 -61.63 9.97
CA ILE A 910 39.63 -61.70 10.13
C ILE A 910 39.97 -62.94 10.94
N ASN A 911 40.72 -63.83 10.32
CA ASN A 911 41.15 -65.06 10.96
C ASN A 911 42.48 -64.83 11.69
N ASN A 912 42.39 -64.59 13.00
CA ASN A 912 43.53 -64.57 13.91
C ASN A 912 43.74 -65.92 14.62
N THR A 913 43.12 -66.99 14.12
CA THR A 913 43.41 -68.36 14.58
C THR A 913 44.48 -68.97 13.68
N GLU A 914 45.39 -69.77 14.25
CA GLU A 914 46.30 -70.62 13.47
C GLU A 914 45.57 -71.82 12.82
N SER A 915 44.23 -71.79 12.75
CA SER A 915 43.36 -72.89 12.34
C SER A 915 42.37 -72.48 11.24
N ASN A 916 41.82 -73.47 10.54
CA ASN A 916 40.79 -73.26 9.53
C ASN A 916 39.41 -73.03 10.21
N ILE A 917 38.81 -71.87 9.95
CA ILE A 917 37.51 -71.42 10.47
C ILE A 917 36.34 -71.65 9.50
N GLU A 918 36.47 -72.54 8.50
CA GLU A 918 35.45 -72.74 7.46
C GLU A 918 34.09 -73.17 8.03
N ASP A 919 34.07 -73.86 9.18
CA ASP A 919 32.83 -74.22 9.88
C ASP A 919 32.04 -72.97 10.29
N PHE A 920 32.73 -71.99 10.87
CA PHE A 920 32.14 -70.70 11.20
C PHE A 920 31.80 -69.87 9.95
N LEU A 921 32.68 -69.83 8.94
CA LEU A 921 32.40 -69.11 7.68
C LEU A 921 31.16 -69.65 6.96
N GLN A 922 30.99 -70.98 6.94
CA GLN A 922 29.81 -71.61 6.37
C GLN A 922 28.55 -71.25 7.17
N SER A 923 28.64 -71.18 8.49
CA SER A 923 27.53 -70.72 9.36
C SER A 923 27.08 -69.28 9.04
N LEU A 924 28.04 -68.39 8.76
CA LEU A 924 27.77 -66.99 8.39
C LEU A 924 27.18 -66.86 6.98
N LYS A 925 27.66 -67.64 6.00
CA LYS A 925 27.12 -67.65 4.63
C LYS A 925 25.63 -68.05 4.60
N HIS A 926 25.18 -68.94 5.49
CA HIS A 926 23.77 -69.34 5.59
C HIS A 926 22.84 -68.18 6.02
N GLN A 927 23.38 -67.13 6.63
CA GLN A 927 22.64 -65.92 7.02
C GLN A 927 22.41 -64.93 5.85
N ASN A 928 22.70 -65.33 4.60
CA ASN A 928 22.60 -64.49 3.40
C ASN A 928 23.49 -63.25 3.43
N ILE A 929 24.72 -63.36 3.94
CA ILE A 929 25.70 -62.26 4.02
C ILE A 929 26.86 -62.52 3.07
N VAL A 930 27.27 -61.51 2.30
CA VAL A 930 28.50 -61.54 1.51
C VAL A 930 29.70 -61.31 2.44
N LEU A 931 30.59 -62.30 2.54
CA LEU A 931 31.77 -62.27 3.39
C LEU A 931 33.02 -61.95 2.58
N GLU A 932 33.91 -61.16 3.16
CA GLU A 932 35.29 -60.99 2.71
C GLU A 932 36.20 -61.48 3.84
N VAL A 933 37.02 -62.49 3.57
CA VAL A 933 37.87 -63.13 4.59
C VAL A 933 39.31 -62.67 4.39
N ASP A 934 39.93 -62.19 5.46
CA ASP A 934 41.35 -61.84 5.50
C ASP A 934 42.08 -62.84 6.40
N ASP A 935 42.89 -63.70 5.77
CA ASP A 935 43.82 -64.58 6.45
C ASP A 935 45.14 -63.81 6.55
N PHE A 936 45.72 -63.67 7.76
CA PHE A 936 47.02 -63.02 8.09
C PHE A 936 46.99 -61.53 8.50
N GLU A 937 47.82 -61.19 9.50
CA GLU A 937 47.97 -59.90 10.24
C GLU A 937 48.19 -58.60 9.41
N ASN A 938 48.09 -58.63 8.08
CA ASN A 938 48.49 -57.51 7.22
C ASN A 938 47.48 -56.36 7.14
N ARG A 939 46.27 -56.49 7.70
CA ARG A 939 45.32 -55.38 7.84
C ARG A 939 44.99 -55.12 9.30
N ASN A 940 45.37 -53.94 9.79
CA ASN A 940 44.74 -53.36 10.97
C ASN A 940 43.26 -53.10 10.64
N ALA A 941 42.40 -54.07 10.95
CA ALA A 941 40.93 -54.04 10.79
C ALA A 941 40.30 -52.72 11.24
N THR A 942 40.90 -52.17 12.28
CA THR A 942 40.50 -50.94 12.94
C THR A 942 40.74 -49.69 12.10
N ASN A 943 41.59 -49.76 11.07
CA ASN A 943 41.94 -48.66 10.17
C ASN A 943 41.22 -48.73 8.79
N SER A 944 40.53 -49.83 8.45
CA SER A 944 39.88 -49.99 7.14
C SER A 944 38.45 -49.40 7.12
N LEU A 945 38.36 -48.13 6.76
CA LEU A 945 37.11 -47.34 6.71
C LEU A 945 36.09 -47.80 5.64
N SER A 946 36.45 -48.75 4.77
CA SER A 946 35.61 -49.22 3.67
C SER A 946 34.51 -50.18 4.08
N TYR A 947 34.54 -50.72 5.30
CA TYR A 947 33.60 -51.71 5.79
C TYR A 947 32.69 -51.12 6.88
N ASN A 948 31.43 -51.58 6.91
CA ASN A 948 30.48 -51.18 7.95
C ASN A 948 30.72 -51.93 9.28
N GLY A 949 31.26 -53.14 9.23
CA GLY A 949 31.63 -53.93 10.41
C GLY A 949 32.56 -55.09 10.05
N ALA A 950 33.29 -55.60 11.06
CA ALA A 950 34.18 -56.74 10.95
C ALA A 950 34.10 -57.65 12.19
N ILE A 951 34.40 -58.94 12.02
CA ILE A 951 34.49 -59.93 13.09
C ILE A 951 35.92 -60.46 13.13
N ILE A 952 36.61 -60.27 14.26
CA ILE A 952 37.93 -60.87 14.49
C ILE A 952 37.71 -62.19 15.22
N VAL A 953 38.18 -63.29 14.64
CA VAL A 953 38.10 -64.63 15.25
C VAL A 953 39.48 -65.00 15.78
N SER A 954 39.57 -65.28 17.06
CA SER A 954 40.79 -65.69 17.76
C SER A 954 40.55 -66.96 18.57
N GLY A 955 41.59 -67.61 19.08
CA GLY A 955 41.48 -68.85 19.87
C GLY A 955 42.06 -70.08 19.19
N ARG A 956 41.84 -71.26 19.79
CA ARG A 956 42.36 -72.55 19.32
C ARG A 956 41.20 -73.43 18.86
N GLN A 957 41.46 -74.32 17.89
CA GLN A 957 40.47 -75.11 17.15
C GLN A 957 39.25 -75.57 17.99
N LYS A 958 38.07 -74.99 17.68
CA LYS A 958 36.74 -75.15 18.33
C LYS A 958 36.46 -74.40 19.64
N ASP A 959 37.38 -73.57 20.12
CA ASP A 959 37.18 -72.63 21.23
C ASP A 959 37.45 -71.21 20.72
N TYR A 960 36.47 -70.66 19.99
CA TYR A 960 36.59 -69.38 19.30
C TYR A 960 36.25 -68.22 20.24
N ARG A 961 37.08 -67.17 20.19
CA ARG A 961 36.82 -65.87 20.82
C ARG A 961 36.61 -64.84 19.74
N PHE A 962 35.51 -64.11 19.82
CA PHE A 962 35.12 -63.12 18.84
C PHE A 962 35.37 -61.69 19.36
N SER A 963 35.82 -60.80 18.48
CA SER A 963 35.78 -59.36 18.71
C SER A 963 34.94 -58.71 17.62
N ALA A 964 33.96 -57.90 18.02
CA ALA A 964 33.07 -57.17 17.12
C ALA A 964 33.64 -55.78 16.83
N VAL A 965 33.95 -55.50 15.58
CA VAL A 965 34.53 -54.22 15.14
C VAL A 965 33.49 -53.46 14.31
N CYS A 966 33.14 -52.25 14.72
CA CYS A 966 32.07 -51.48 14.08
C CYS A 966 32.50 -50.10 13.59
N ASN A 967 31.97 -49.71 12.43
CA ASN A 967 32.09 -48.36 11.93
C ASN A 967 31.20 -47.41 12.73
N THR A 968 31.76 -46.34 13.27
CA THR A 968 31.07 -45.37 14.14
C THR A 968 29.91 -44.65 13.44
N LYS A 969 29.86 -44.63 12.09
CA LYS A 969 28.72 -44.12 11.31
C LYS A 969 27.48 -45.02 11.33
N ARG A 970 27.61 -46.32 11.67
CA ARG A 970 26.52 -47.32 11.63
C ARG A 970 26.01 -47.61 13.02
N LEU A 971 24.97 -46.89 13.45
CA LEU A 971 24.51 -46.82 14.84
C LEU A 971 24.05 -48.17 15.42
N HIS A 972 23.53 -49.10 14.62
CA HIS A 972 23.04 -50.41 15.07
C HIS A 972 24.04 -51.53 14.82
N CYS A 973 25.30 -51.21 14.50
CA CYS A 973 26.27 -52.21 14.06
C CYS A 973 26.53 -53.28 15.14
N PHE A 974 26.69 -52.87 16.41
CA PHE A 974 26.94 -53.81 17.51
C PHE A 974 25.79 -54.80 17.74
N PRO A 975 24.51 -54.37 17.90
CA PRO A 975 23.39 -55.29 17.99
C PRO A 975 23.29 -56.26 16.80
N ILE A 976 23.56 -55.79 15.58
CA ILE A 976 23.50 -56.63 14.38
C ILE A 976 24.65 -57.65 14.37
N LEU A 977 25.90 -57.24 14.62
CA LEU A 977 27.04 -58.17 14.68
C LEU A 977 26.86 -59.20 15.80
N MET A 978 26.34 -58.79 16.95
CA MET A 978 26.07 -59.70 18.06
C MET A 978 25.02 -60.75 17.69
N ASN A 979 23.97 -60.35 16.95
CA ASN A 979 22.98 -61.28 16.42
C ASN A 979 23.58 -62.21 15.35
N VAL A 980 24.47 -61.70 14.49
CA VAL A 980 25.18 -62.50 13.47
C VAL A 980 26.07 -63.57 14.11
N ILE A 981 26.84 -63.21 15.14
CA ILE A 981 27.69 -64.15 15.89
C ILE A 981 26.85 -65.20 16.60
N SER A 982 25.79 -64.78 17.32
CA SER A 982 24.89 -65.70 18.04
C SER A 982 24.24 -66.73 17.10
N ASN A 983 23.74 -66.28 15.94
CA ASN A 983 23.15 -67.16 14.93
C ASN A 983 24.21 -68.04 14.24
N GLY A 984 25.45 -67.57 14.09
CA GLY A 984 26.56 -68.38 13.58
C GLY A 984 26.85 -69.57 14.50
N ILE A 985 26.96 -69.32 15.81
CA ILE A 985 27.17 -70.37 16.82
C ILE A 985 25.98 -71.35 16.86
N LEU A 986 24.74 -70.84 16.85
CA LEU A 986 23.55 -71.68 16.82
C LEU A 986 23.53 -72.63 15.60
N HIS A 987 23.97 -72.13 14.43
CA HIS A 987 24.08 -72.94 13.22
C HIS A 987 25.27 -73.92 13.28
N MET A 988 26.39 -73.55 13.91
CA MET A 988 27.49 -74.50 14.18
C MET A 988 27.05 -75.67 15.07
N LEU A 989 26.06 -75.45 15.95
CA LEU A 989 25.39 -76.48 16.75
C LEU A 989 24.27 -77.23 15.98
N ASN A 990 24.25 -77.15 14.64
CA ASN A 990 23.32 -77.81 13.72
C ASN A 990 21.84 -77.38 13.83
N HIS A 991 21.53 -76.16 14.30
CA HIS A 991 20.18 -75.60 14.27
C HIS A 991 19.96 -74.65 13.06
N THR A 992 18.79 -74.76 12.42
CA THR A 992 18.45 -74.00 11.20
C THR A 992 17.60 -72.74 11.44
N GLN A 993 17.16 -72.50 12.69
CA GLN A 993 16.35 -71.34 13.06
C GLN A 993 17.25 -70.17 13.46
N TYR A 994 16.77 -68.94 13.24
CA TYR A 994 17.49 -67.71 13.52
C TYR A 994 16.85 -66.94 14.66
N ILE A 995 17.68 -66.46 15.58
CA ILE A 995 17.30 -65.50 16.60
C ILE A 995 17.03 -64.15 15.92
N ARG A 996 15.83 -63.61 16.17
CA ARG A 996 15.35 -62.34 15.61
C ARG A 996 15.07 -61.35 16.72
N ILE A 997 15.79 -60.24 16.68
CA ILE A 997 15.67 -59.19 17.70
C ILE A 997 15.01 -57.98 17.08
N LYS A 998 14.01 -57.47 17.78
CA LYS A 998 13.39 -56.19 17.49
C LYS A 998 13.69 -55.21 18.62
N GLU A 999 13.83 -53.95 18.27
CA GLU A 999 13.79 -52.85 19.24
C GLU A 999 12.37 -52.29 19.24
N ASP A 1000 11.78 -52.19 20.43
CA ASP A 1000 10.55 -51.45 20.69
C ASP A 1000 10.90 -50.26 21.59
N ILE A 1001 10.49 -49.06 21.21
CA ILE A 1001 10.87 -47.85 21.94
C ILE A 1001 9.78 -47.57 22.97
N PHE A 1002 10.11 -47.71 24.25
CA PHE A 1002 9.24 -47.26 25.31
C PHE A 1002 9.37 -45.75 25.47
N SER A 1003 8.34 -45.04 25.06
CA SER A 1003 8.13 -43.65 25.42
C SER A 1003 7.15 -43.63 26.59
N PRO A 1004 7.61 -43.61 27.86
CA PRO A 1004 6.71 -43.25 28.93
C PRO A 1004 6.23 -41.85 28.58
N PHE A 1005 4.93 -41.72 28.35
CA PHE A 1005 4.26 -40.44 28.40
C PHE A 1005 4.84 -39.65 29.59
N ILE A 1006 5.29 -38.40 29.36
CA ILE A 1006 5.87 -37.45 30.35
C ILE A 1006 7.41 -37.40 30.47
N VAL A 1007 8.16 -37.55 29.37
CA VAL A 1007 9.46 -36.83 29.26
C VAL A 1007 9.44 -35.92 28.05
N LEU A 1008 8.97 -34.70 28.30
CA LEU A 1008 9.42 -33.46 27.67
C LEU A 1008 9.78 -33.60 26.18
N VAL A 1009 8.76 -33.58 25.31
CA VAL A 1009 8.94 -33.27 23.88
C VAL A 1009 9.39 -31.81 23.81
N TRP A 1010 10.67 -31.59 24.04
CA TRP A 1010 11.32 -30.28 24.09
C TRP A 1010 11.68 -29.75 22.70
N THR A 1011 11.23 -30.40 21.62
CA THR A 1011 11.78 -30.13 20.28
C THR A 1011 10.76 -29.79 19.20
N GLY A 1012 9.50 -29.47 19.52
CA GLY A 1012 8.62 -28.94 18.46
C GLY A 1012 7.27 -28.34 18.88
N ILE A 1013 6.37 -29.08 19.54
CA ILE A 1013 4.97 -28.60 19.76
C ILE A 1013 4.94 -27.35 20.63
N GLN A 1014 5.84 -27.30 21.62
CA GLN A 1014 5.93 -26.24 22.61
C GLN A 1014 6.61 -24.98 22.05
N GLU A 1015 7.69 -25.17 21.29
CA GLU A 1015 8.32 -24.10 20.50
C GLU A 1015 7.36 -23.54 19.46
N THR A 1016 6.54 -24.40 18.83
CA THR A 1016 5.52 -23.99 17.86
C THR A 1016 4.44 -23.13 18.52
N CYS A 1017 4.00 -23.46 19.74
CA CYS A 1017 3.03 -22.64 20.48
C CYS A 1017 3.61 -21.27 20.87
N LEU A 1018 4.85 -21.24 21.38
CA LEU A 1018 5.56 -20.00 21.68
C LEU A 1018 5.79 -19.18 20.40
N PHE A 1019 6.14 -19.81 19.29
CA PHE A 1019 6.30 -19.17 17.98
C PHE A 1019 4.98 -18.55 17.49
N ILE A 1020 3.86 -19.25 17.61
CA ILE A 1020 2.53 -18.72 17.27
C ILE A 1020 2.19 -17.50 18.14
N LEU A 1021 2.46 -17.57 19.45
CA LEU A 1021 2.28 -16.44 20.36
C LEU A 1021 3.19 -15.26 20.01
N CYS A 1022 4.44 -15.50 19.60
CA CYS A 1022 5.35 -14.47 19.10
C CYS A 1022 4.80 -13.79 17.83
N VAL A 1023 4.32 -14.58 16.87
CA VAL A 1023 3.71 -14.08 15.63
C VAL A 1023 2.47 -13.24 15.93
N ILE A 1024 1.58 -13.69 16.83
CA ILE A 1024 0.38 -12.94 17.19
C ILE A 1024 0.72 -11.66 17.94
N CYS A 1025 1.66 -11.68 18.89
CA CYS A 1025 2.12 -10.47 19.58
C CYS A 1025 2.70 -9.44 18.60
N SER A 1026 3.39 -9.91 17.55
CA SER A 1026 3.92 -9.07 16.48
C SER A 1026 2.86 -8.49 15.53
N LEU A 1027 1.63 -9.00 15.52
CA LEU A 1027 0.53 -8.54 14.64
C LEU A 1027 -0.17 -7.27 15.16
N SER A 1028 0.10 -6.83 16.40
CA SER A 1028 -0.53 -5.64 16.99
C SER A 1028 -0.42 -4.36 16.13
N PRO A 1029 0.69 -4.05 15.43
CA PRO A 1029 0.76 -2.88 14.55
C PRO A 1029 -0.17 -2.96 13.33
N HIS A 1030 -0.52 -4.16 12.85
CA HIS A 1030 -1.46 -4.30 11.74
C HIS A 1030 -2.90 -3.93 12.14
N ILE A 1031 -3.24 -4.18 13.40
CA ILE A 1031 -4.53 -3.85 13.99
C ILE A 1031 -4.54 -2.38 14.39
N ALA A 1032 -3.73 -1.98 15.37
CA ALA A 1032 -3.86 -0.70 16.08
C ALA A 1032 -3.31 0.53 15.32
N MET A 1033 -2.48 0.37 14.27
CA MET A 1033 -1.84 1.50 13.56
C MET A 1033 -2.77 2.18 12.52
N SER A 1034 -4.08 2.14 12.75
CA SER A 1034 -5.09 2.69 11.84
C SER A 1034 -5.22 4.21 11.92
N SER A 1035 -4.91 4.79 13.08
CA SER A 1035 -4.93 6.24 13.33
C SER A 1035 -3.99 7.02 12.41
N VAL A 1036 -2.85 6.43 12.01
CA VAL A 1036 -1.94 7.01 11.00
C VAL A 1036 -2.66 7.29 9.67
N SER A 1037 -3.61 6.42 9.29
CA SER A 1037 -4.37 6.61 8.05
C SER A 1037 -5.39 7.76 8.15
N ASP A 1038 -5.92 8.02 9.34
CA ASP A 1038 -6.83 9.14 9.60
C ASP A 1038 -6.07 10.46 9.60
N TYR A 1039 -4.89 10.49 10.25
CA TYR A 1039 -4.00 11.65 10.26
C TYR A 1039 -3.54 12.01 8.84
N LYS A 1040 -3.14 11.02 8.04
CA LYS A 1040 -2.72 11.26 6.64
C LYS A 1040 -3.84 11.86 5.79
N LYS A 1041 -5.08 11.43 6.00
CA LYS A 1041 -6.25 11.95 5.28
C LYS A 1041 -6.77 13.27 5.85
N LYS A 1042 -6.16 13.78 6.94
CA LYS A 1042 -6.66 14.93 7.71
C LYS A 1042 -8.09 14.74 8.26
N ALA A 1043 -8.61 13.51 8.24
CA ALA A 1043 -9.94 13.18 8.73
C ALA A 1043 -10.02 13.35 10.25
N ASP A 1044 -8.88 13.16 10.95
CA ASP A 1044 -8.74 13.50 12.35
C ASP A 1044 -9.09 14.98 12.57
N SER A 1045 -8.41 15.92 11.88
CA SER A 1045 -8.67 17.37 12.01
C SER A 1045 -10.14 17.71 11.84
N GLN A 1046 -10.79 17.08 10.86
CA GLN A 1046 -12.19 17.36 10.56
C GLN A 1046 -13.11 16.86 11.69
N LEU A 1047 -12.81 15.71 12.29
CA LEU A 1047 -13.51 15.23 13.50
C LEU A 1047 -13.28 16.15 14.71
N TRP A 1048 -12.06 16.62 14.90
CA TRP A 1048 -11.70 17.55 15.98
C TRP A 1048 -12.43 18.88 15.88
N ILE A 1049 -12.48 19.46 14.67
CA ILE A 1049 -13.24 20.68 14.38
C ILE A 1049 -14.73 20.46 14.60
N SER A 1050 -15.23 19.25 14.32
CA SER A 1050 -16.62 18.86 14.59
C SER A 1050 -16.91 18.61 16.07
N GLY A 1051 -15.93 18.82 16.97
CA GLY A 1051 -16.13 18.76 18.42
C GLY A 1051 -15.82 17.40 19.08
N LEU A 1052 -15.09 16.50 18.42
CA LEU A 1052 -14.65 15.22 18.99
C LEU A 1052 -13.63 15.42 20.13
N TYR A 1053 -13.81 14.73 21.26
CA TYR A 1053 -12.82 14.71 22.33
C TYR A 1053 -11.59 13.84 21.98
N PRO A 1054 -10.36 14.28 22.35
CA PRO A 1054 -9.14 13.46 22.26
C PRO A 1054 -9.32 12.07 22.84
N SER A 1055 -9.82 12.01 24.08
CA SER A 1055 -9.99 10.77 24.81
C SER A 1055 -11.05 9.89 24.15
N ALA A 1056 -12.13 10.48 23.61
CA ALA A 1056 -13.17 9.72 22.93
C ALA A 1056 -12.64 9.05 21.65
N TYR A 1057 -11.74 9.71 20.91
CA TYR A 1057 -11.08 9.11 19.75
C TYR A 1057 -10.26 7.88 20.13
N TRP A 1058 -9.35 8.00 21.09
CA TRP A 1058 -8.47 6.91 21.49
C TRP A 1058 -9.21 5.78 22.19
N CYS A 1059 -10.13 6.09 23.11
CA CYS A 1059 -10.96 5.08 23.77
C CYS A 1059 -11.88 4.35 22.79
N GLY A 1060 -12.50 5.08 21.84
CA GLY A 1060 -13.35 4.46 20.82
C GLY A 1060 -12.61 3.47 19.94
N GLN A 1061 -11.35 3.75 19.56
CA GLN A 1061 -10.53 2.76 18.85
C GLN A 1061 -10.09 1.61 19.76
N ALA A 1062 -9.64 1.91 20.99
CA ALA A 1062 -9.15 0.93 21.94
C ALA A 1062 -10.19 -0.14 22.28
N VAL A 1063 -11.47 0.24 22.46
CA VAL A 1063 -12.56 -0.71 22.74
C VAL A 1063 -12.66 -1.81 21.68
N VAL A 1064 -12.43 -1.47 20.41
CA VAL A 1064 -12.49 -2.44 19.31
C VAL A 1064 -11.17 -3.19 19.15
N ASP A 1065 -10.05 -2.47 19.16
CA ASP A 1065 -8.73 -3.07 18.90
C ASP A 1065 -8.30 -4.02 20.03
N ILE A 1066 -8.54 -3.65 21.30
CA ILE A 1066 -8.24 -4.51 22.46
C ILE A 1066 -9.11 -5.75 22.43
N SER A 1067 -10.42 -5.62 22.21
CA SER A 1067 -11.34 -6.77 22.17
C SER A 1067 -11.01 -7.75 21.02
N LEU A 1068 -10.64 -7.21 19.86
CA LEU A 1068 -10.26 -8.03 18.71
C LEU A 1068 -8.93 -8.76 18.97
N PHE A 1069 -7.96 -8.05 19.52
CA PHE A 1069 -6.64 -8.61 19.77
C PHE A 1069 -6.64 -9.60 20.95
N SER A 1070 -7.40 -9.33 22.01
CA SER A 1070 -7.62 -10.28 23.10
C SER A 1070 -8.31 -11.54 22.61
N GLY A 1071 -9.32 -11.41 21.74
CA GLY A 1071 -9.97 -12.56 21.10
C GLY A 1071 -8.98 -13.43 20.31
N MET A 1072 -8.06 -12.81 19.56
CA MET A 1072 -7.02 -13.54 18.83
C MET A 1072 -6.06 -14.30 19.76
N LEU A 1073 -5.57 -13.64 20.82
CA LEU A 1073 -4.68 -14.28 21.81
C LEU A 1073 -5.38 -15.41 22.56
N LEU A 1074 -6.65 -15.22 22.93
CA LEU A 1074 -7.42 -16.24 23.64
C LEU A 1074 -7.70 -17.45 22.75
N THR A 1075 -8.01 -17.21 21.46
CA THR A 1075 -8.24 -18.30 20.49
C THR A 1075 -6.96 -19.09 20.26
N SER A 1076 -5.81 -18.44 20.10
CA SER A 1076 -4.55 -19.17 19.92
C SER A 1076 -4.17 -19.95 21.17
N TYR A 1077 -4.34 -19.36 22.36
CA TYR A 1077 -4.12 -20.08 23.62
C TYR A 1077 -5.07 -21.28 23.75
N PHE A 1078 -6.35 -21.11 23.41
CA PHE A 1078 -7.31 -22.20 23.41
C PHE A 1078 -6.90 -23.31 22.43
N THR A 1079 -6.41 -22.97 21.23
CA THR A 1079 -5.91 -23.97 20.28
C THR A 1079 -4.68 -24.71 20.82
N SER A 1080 -3.71 -23.98 21.40
CA SER A 1080 -2.55 -24.57 22.08
C SER A 1080 -2.93 -25.44 23.29
N TYR A 1081 -3.98 -25.05 24.02
CA TYR A 1081 -4.53 -25.80 25.14
C TYR A 1081 -5.18 -27.11 24.66
N THR A 1082 -6.00 -27.05 23.60
CA THR A 1082 -6.63 -28.25 23.02
C THR A 1082 -5.62 -29.24 22.47
N SER A 1083 -4.45 -28.79 21.98
CA SER A 1083 -3.38 -29.68 21.53
C SER A 1083 -2.60 -30.35 22.65
N LYS A 1084 -2.64 -29.83 23.89
CA LYS A 1084 -1.93 -30.39 25.07
C LYS A 1084 -2.79 -31.29 25.96
N LEU A 1085 -4.10 -31.41 25.71
CA LEU A 1085 -5.09 -31.92 26.65
C LEU A 1085 -5.00 -33.43 27.00
N LEU A 1086 -4.01 -34.19 26.51
CA LEU A 1086 -3.86 -35.56 26.99
C LEU A 1086 -3.06 -35.68 28.30
N ASN A 1087 -2.16 -34.74 28.65
CA ASN A 1087 -1.09 -35.07 29.63
C ASN A 1087 -0.82 -34.07 30.77
N ILE A 1088 -1.51 -32.93 30.87
CA ILE A 1088 -1.26 -31.95 31.96
C ILE A 1088 -2.58 -31.45 32.55
N ASP A 1089 -2.84 -31.78 33.82
CA ASP A 1089 -3.98 -31.26 34.60
C ASP A 1089 -3.73 -29.79 35.01
N MET A 1090 -4.15 -28.86 34.16
CA MET A 1090 -4.08 -27.42 34.47
C MET A 1090 -5.18 -27.02 35.45
N THR A 1091 -4.80 -26.37 36.55
CA THR A 1091 -5.74 -25.85 37.55
C THR A 1091 -6.54 -24.64 37.01
N SER A 1092 -7.76 -24.43 37.51
CA SER A 1092 -8.61 -23.29 37.13
C SER A 1092 -7.95 -21.93 37.39
N GLU A 1093 -7.04 -21.85 38.36
CA GLU A 1093 -6.25 -20.67 38.70
C GLU A 1093 -5.27 -20.27 37.59
N ILE A 1094 -4.61 -21.25 36.96
CA ILE A 1094 -3.66 -20.98 35.86
C ILE A 1094 -4.43 -20.49 34.63
N VAL A 1095 -5.58 -21.11 34.32
CA VAL A 1095 -6.45 -20.67 33.22
C VAL A 1095 -6.92 -19.23 33.44
N PHE A 1096 -7.36 -18.89 34.65
CA PHE A 1096 -7.76 -17.52 35.00
C PHE A 1096 -6.61 -16.53 34.84
N SER A 1097 -5.41 -16.89 35.30
CA SER A 1097 -4.21 -16.05 35.21
C SER A 1097 -3.81 -15.74 33.77
N VAL A 1098 -3.94 -16.72 32.86
CA VAL A 1098 -3.68 -16.52 31.43
C VAL A 1098 -4.73 -15.61 30.78
N ILE A 1099 -6.01 -15.73 31.14
CA ILE A 1099 -7.07 -14.85 30.62
C ILE A 1099 -6.80 -13.40 31.02
N VAL A 1100 -6.48 -13.17 32.30
CA VAL A 1100 -6.13 -11.84 32.83
C VAL A 1100 -4.89 -11.30 32.11
N LEU A 1101 -3.85 -12.12 31.95
CA LEU A 1101 -2.64 -11.71 31.24
C LEU A 1101 -2.92 -11.38 29.77
N ALA A 1102 -3.72 -12.17 29.06
CA ALA A 1102 -4.04 -11.92 27.65
C ALA A 1102 -4.75 -10.57 27.45
N LEU A 1103 -5.68 -10.22 28.34
CA LEU A 1103 -6.34 -8.91 28.34
C LEU A 1103 -5.36 -7.77 28.62
N GLY A 1104 -4.49 -7.92 29.62
CA GLY A 1104 -3.46 -6.94 29.96
C GLY A 1104 -2.44 -6.74 28.83
N CYS A 1105 -1.92 -7.84 28.26
CA CYS A 1105 -0.99 -7.83 27.13
C CYS A 1105 -1.61 -7.18 25.90
N ALA A 1106 -2.88 -7.48 25.62
CA ALA A 1106 -3.59 -6.88 24.50
C ALA A 1106 -3.70 -5.35 24.66
N ALA A 1107 -4.09 -4.89 25.86
CA ALA A 1107 -4.15 -3.47 26.17
C ALA A 1107 -2.77 -2.80 26.04
N SER A 1108 -1.74 -3.37 26.66
CA SER A 1108 -0.37 -2.84 26.64
C SER A 1108 0.15 -2.65 25.22
N LEU A 1109 0.05 -3.68 24.36
CA LEU A 1109 0.54 -3.65 22.99
C LEU A 1109 -0.23 -2.70 22.08
N VAL A 1110 -1.56 -2.59 22.25
CA VAL A 1110 -2.39 -1.65 21.49
C VAL A 1110 -2.01 -0.21 21.83
N PHE A 1111 -1.88 0.12 23.13
CA PHE A 1111 -1.49 1.48 23.53
C PHE A 1111 -0.04 1.82 23.17
N LEU A 1112 0.90 0.87 23.27
CA LEU A 1112 2.25 1.03 22.73
C LEU A 1112 2.21 1.37 21.24
N THR A 1113 1.39 0.65 20.47
CA THR A 1113 1.21 0.90 19.04
C THR A 1113 0.57 2.27 18.79
N TYR A 1114 -0.35 2.75 19.63
CA TYR A 1114 -0.91 4.10 19.50
C TYR A 1114 0.12 5.19 19.77
N VAL A 1115 0.99 5.02 20.77
CA VAL A 1115 2.11 5.94 21.03
C VAL A 1115 3.06 5.99 19.83
N ILE A 1116 3.44 4.83 19.28
CA ILE A 1116 4.25 4.73 18.06
C ILE A 1116 3.51 5.42 16.88
N SER A 1117 2.22 5.15 16.73
CA SER A 1117 1.40 5.73 15.66
C SER A 1117 1.33 7.26 15.74
N PHE A 1118 1.24 7.81 16.95
CA PHE A 1118 1.22 9.25 17.17
C PHE A 1118 2.56 9.90 16.79
N VAL A 1119 3.67 9.36 17.31
CA VAL A 1119 5.02 9.87 17.05
C VAL A 1119 5.36 9.82 15.55
N PHE A 1120 4.92 8.76 14.86
CA PHE A 1120 5.16 8.58 13.42
C PHE A 1120 3.97 8.99 12.54
N GLY A 1121 2.95 9.67 13.08
CA GLY A 1121 1.66 9.94 12.41
C GLY A 1121 1.76 10.76 11.13
N LYS A 1122 2.80 11.60 10.99
CA LYS A 1122 3.07 12.35 9.75
C LYS A 1122 3.52 11.49 8.57
N ARG A 1123 3.80 10.19 8.78
CA ARG A 1123 4.46 9.31 7.79
C ARG A 1123 3.54 8.17 7.37
N LYS A 1124 3.86 7.50 6.25
CA LYS A 1124 3.09 6.34 5.75
C LYS A 1124 2.91 5.26 6.84
N LYS A 1125 1.76 4.56 6.77
CA LYS A 1125 1.45 3.35 7.54
C LYS A 1125 2.48 2.27 7.23
N ASN A 1126 3.48 2.14 8.10
CA ASN A 1126 4.53 1.11 8.02
C ASN A 1126 4.25 0.02 9.07
N SER A 1127 3.03 -0.52 9.12
CA SER A 1127 2.66 -1.55 10.11
C SER A 1127 3.51 -2.80 9.99
N THR A 1128 3.88 -3.20 8.77
CA THR A 1128 4.72 -4.37 8.52
C THR A 1128 6.13 -4.22 9.09
N LEU A 1129 6.71 -3.03 9.02
CA LEU A 1129 8.03 -2.74 9.60
C LEU A 1129 8.00 -2.95 11.12
N TRP A 1130 7.03 -2.33 11.80
CA TRP A 1130 6.91 -2.45 13.25
C TRP A 1130 6.58 -3.87 13.68
N SER A 1131 5.78 -4.59 12.89
CA SER A 1131 5.51 -6.01 13.11
C SER A 1131 6.78 -6.85 13.05
N ILE A 1132 7.63 -6.65 12.03
CA ILE A 1132 8.94 -7.30 11.93
C ILE A 1132 9.87 -6.91 13.08
N CYS A 1133 9.91 -5.62 13.46
CA CYS A 1133 10.71 -5.19 14.61
C CYS A 1133 10.24 -5.84 15.91
N PHE A 1134 8.92 -5.95 16.13
CA PHE A 1134 8.39 -6.65 17.29
C PHE A 1134 8.75 -8.13 17.27
N LEU A 1135 8.60 -8.80 16.12
CA LEU A 1135 9.00 -10.20 15.97
C LEU A 1135 10.50 -10.41 16.27
N LEU A 1136 11.37 -9.58 15.70
CA LEU A 1136 12.82 -9.65 15.92
C LEU A 1136 13.19 -9.39 17.38
N VAL A 1137 12.61 -8.36 18.01
CA VAL A 1137 12.88 -8.06 19.42
C VAL A 1137 12.44 -9.24 20.28
N ILE A 1138 11.24 -9.78 20.06
CA ILE A 1138 10.74 -10.95 20.80
C ILE A 1138 11.68 -12.14 20.62
N ALA A 1139 12.05 -12.47 19.37
CA ALA A 1139 12.91 -13.61 19.05
C ALA A 1139 14.29 -13.50 19.72
N ILE A 1140 14.93 -12.31 19.66
CA ILE A 1140 16.22 -12.07 20.31
C ILE A 1140 16.10 -12.18 21.84
N THR A 1141 15.03 -11.62 22.45
CA THR A 1141 14.81 -11.83 23.89
C THR A 1141 14.59 -13.29 24.23
N PHE A 1142 13.83 -14.03 23.42
CA PHE A 1142 13.56 -15.44 23.65
C PHE A 1142 14.85 -16.26 23.59
N GLU A 1143 15.67 -16.07 22.56
CA GLU A 1143 16.98 -16.74 22.40
C GLU A 1143 17.90 -16.46 23.60
N LYS A 1144 17.92 -15.22 24.11
CA LYS A 1144 18.73 -14.86 25.29
C LYS A 1144 18.20 -15.46 26.60
N VAL A 1145 16.89 -15.60 26.74
CA VAL A 1145 16.27 -16.24 27.92
C VAL A 1145 16.45 -17.76 27.87
N ALA A 1146 16.36 -18.37 26.69
CA ALA A 1146 16.51 -19.82 26.50
C ALA A 1146 17.96 -20.31 26.65
N ASN A 1147 18.94 -19.57 26.11
CA ASN A 1147 20.36 -19.98 26.12
C ASN A 1147 21.10 -19.63 27.43
N GLY A 1148 20.45 -18.95 28.38
CA GLY A 1148 21.04 -18.58 29.67
C GLY A 1148 20.65 -19.54 30.80
N PRO A 1149 21.42 -19.64 31.89
CA PRO A 1149 20.97 -20.34 33.10
C PRO A 1149 19.68 -19.68 33.60
N PHE A 1150 18.64 -20.49 33.85
CA PHE A 1150 17.33 -20.01 34.24
C PHE A 1150 17.44 -19.09 35.47
N ASN A 1151 17.01 -17.83 35.31
CA ASN A 1151 17.02 -16.82 36.36
C ASN A 1151 15.71 -16.03 36.31
N GLU A 1152 14.87 -16.17 37.34
CA GLU A 1152 13.58 -15.49 37.41
C GLU A 1152 13.71 -13.97 37.27
N ALA A 1153 14.78 -13.36 37.80
CA ALA A 1153 15.03 -11.92 37.67
C ALA A 1153 15.29 -11.49 36.23
N LEU A 1154 15.90 -12.37 35.42
CA LEU A 1154 16.12 -12.12 33.99
C LEU A 1154 14.79 -12.11 33.23
N VAL A 1155 13.85 -13.00 33.58
CA VAL A 1155 12.53 -13.06 32.93
C VAL A 1155 11.65 -11.88 33.36
N ILE A 1156 11.67 -11.49 34.64
CA ILE A 1156 10.94 -10.32 35.13
C ILE A 1156 11.47 -9.03 34.49
N SER A 1157 12.80 -8.89 34.39
CA SER A 1157 13.40 -7.71 33.73
C SER A 1157 13.10 -7.68 32.23
N ALA A 1158 13.15 -8.82 31.54
CA ALA A 1158 12.79 -8.92 30.12
C ALA A 1158 11.31 -8.58 29.87
N THR A 1159 10.38 -9.05 30.72
CA THR A 1159 8.96 -8.73 30.61
C THR A 1159 8.63 -7.27 30.97
N MET A 1160 9.38 -6.65 31.88
CA MET A 1160 9.28 -5.20 32.17
C MET A 1160 9.78 -4.33 31.01
N LEU A 1161 10.90 -4.69 30.37
CA LEU A 1161 11.51 -3.90 29.29
C LEU A 1161 10.83 -4.11 27.94
N VAL A 1162 10.32 -5.31 27.68
CA VAL A 1162 9.77 -5.71 26.39
C VAL A 1162 8.30 -6.09 26.57
N PRO A 1163 7.36 -5.14 26.38
CA PRO A 1163 5.92 -5.39 26.53
C PRO A 1163 5.41 -6.53 25.64
N SER A 1164 6.05 -6.76 24.50
CA SER A 1164 5.71 -7.83 23.57
C SER A 1164 6.17 -9.23 24.01
N PHE A 1165 7.03 -9.31 25.02
CA PHE A 1165 7.50 -10.57 25.60
C PHE A 1165 6.65 -11.02 26.80
N ALA A 1166 5.82 -10.14 27.39
CA ALA A 1166 5.07 -10.41 28.62
C ALA A 1166 4.25 -11.71 28.60
N LEU A 1167 3.60 -12.03 27.48
CA LEU A 1167 2.82 -13.27 27.34
C LEU A 1167 3.70 -14.53 27.27
N ASN A 1168 4.83 -14.45 26.57
CA ASN A 1168 5.78 -15.56 26.46
C ASN A 1168 6.54 -15.78 27.78
N GLY A 1169 6.87 -14.69 28.49
CA GLY A 1169 7.59 -14.76 29.76
C GLY A 1169 6.87 -15.57 30.84
N LEU A 1170 5.53 -15.41 30.99
CA LEU A 1170 4.77 -16.23 31.95
C LEU A 1170 4.76 -17.71 31.56
N LEU A 1171 4.58 -18.01 30.26
CA LEU A 1171 4.58 -19.40 29.77
C LEU A 1171 5.91 -20.09 30.04
N VAL A 1172 7.03 -19.41 29.81
CA VAL A 1172 8.38 -19.93 30.08
C VAL A 1172 8.58 -20.19 31.58
N VAL A 1173 8.13 -19.29 32.46
CA VAL A 1173 8.25 -19.47 33.92
C VAL A 1173 7.38 -20.63 34.43
N LEU A 1174 6.14 -20.72 33.97
CA LEU A 1174 5.23 -21.81 34.34
C LEU A 1174 5.78 -23.16 33.87
N GLU A 1175 6.35 -23.23 32.67
CA GLU A 1175 6.94 -24.45 32.13
C GLU A 1175 8.19 -24.88 32.93
N MET A 1176 9.12 -23.97 33.16
CA MET A 1176 10.34 -24.28 33.90
C MET A 1176 10.04 -24.70 35.34
N ARG A 1177 9.09 -24.06 36.03
CA ARG A 1177 8.67 -24.51 37.36
C ARG A 1177 7.89 -25.81 37.35
N ALA A 1178 7.01 -26.04 36.37
CA ALA A 1178 6.33 -27.33 36.24
C ALA A 1178 7.35 -28.46 36.03
N TYR A 1179 8.40 -28.22 35.24
CA TYR A 1179 9.49 -29.16 35.04
C TYR A 1179 10.30 -29.40 36.33
N GLN A 1180 10.66 -28.34 37.05
CA GLN A 1180 11.37 -28.43 38.32
C GLN A 1180 10.54 -29.18 39.38
N TYR A 1181 9.25 -28.88 39.47
CA TYR A 1181 8.34 -29.50 40.43
C TYR A 1181 8.07 -30.98 40.12
N TYR A 1182 7.98 -31.33 38.83
CA TYR A 1182 7.87 -32.73 38.39
C TYR A 1182 9.12 -33.53 38.77
N ILE A 1183 10.33 -32.96 38.57
CA ILE A 1183 11.59 -33.60 38.97
C ILE A 1183 11.68 -33.78 40.49
N GLU A 1184 11.21 -32.82 41.28
CA GLU A 1184 11.34 -32.86 42.74
C GLU A 1184 10.27 -33.70 43.46
N PHE A 1185 9.03 -33.76 42.94
CA PHE A 1185 7.89 -34.28 43.72
C PHE A 1185 7.05 -35.36 43.01
N GLU A 1186 7.32 -35.71 41.74
CA GLU A 1186 6.53 -36.66 40.94
C GLU A 1186 5.01 -36.34 40.85
N GLU A 1187 4.58 -35.15 41.29
CA GLU A 1187 3.17 -34.70 41.26
C GLU A 1187 2.94 -33.61 40.20
N ILE A 1188 1.78 -33.70 39.52
CA ILE A 1188 1.41 -32.82 38.39
C ILE A 1188 0.79 -31.48 38.86
N LYS A 1189 0.42 -31.33 40.15
CA LYS A 1189 -0.35 -30.18 40.64
C LYS A 1189 0.52 -29.09 41.26
N HIS A 1190 0.63 -27.95 40.57
CA HIS A 1190 1.33 -26.74 41.04
C HIS A 1190 0.34 -25.57 41.24
N GLY A 1191 0.47 -24.84 42.36
CA GLY A 1191 -0.29 -23.63 42.66
C GLY A 1191 0.41 -22.34 42.22
N LEU A 1192 -0.33 -21.24 42.06
CA LEU A 1192 0.24 -19.96 41.62
C LEU A 1192 1.12 -19.32 42.72
N SER A 1193 2.34 -18.89 42.36
CA SER A 1193 3.21 -18.12 43.26
C SER A 1193 2.93 -16.61 43.21
N ALA A 1194 3.47 -15.86 44.17
CA ALA A 1194 3.43 -14.40 44.16
C ALA A 1194 4.13 -13.78 42.94
N VAL A 1195 5.15 -14.45 42.40
CA VAL A 1195 5.90 -13.99 41.22
C VAL A 1195 5.04 -14.09 39.95
N ASP A 1196 4.20 -15.12 39.84
CA ASP A 1196 3.31 -15.32 38.69
C ASP A 1196 2.23 -14.23 38.66
N LEU A 1197 1.70 -13.89 39.84
CA LEU A 1197 0.73 -12.82 40.01
C LEU A 1197 1.34 -11.44 39.70
N LEU A 1198 2.61 -11.23 40.07
CA LEU A 1198 3.36 -10.02 39.69
C LEU A 1198 3.50 -9.92 38.16
N LEU A 1199 3.89 -11.00 37.48
CA LEU A 1199 3.98 -11.06 36.02
C LEU A 1199 2.64 -10.72 35.33
N CYS A 1200 1.51 -11.18 35.87
CA CYS A 1200 0.17 -10.83 35.37
C CYS A 1200 -0.17 -9.33 35.48
N LEU A 1201 0.41 -8.61 36.46
CA LEU A 1201 0.14 -7.19 36.69
C LEU A 1201 0.99 -6.25 35.80
N ILE A 1202 2.16 -6.71 35.32
CA ILE A 1202 3.10 -5.89 34.52
C ILE A 1202 2.42 -5.23 33.30
N PRO A 1203 1.63 -5.93 32.47
CA PRO A 1203 1.03 -5.33 31.28
C PRO A 1203 0.01 -4.23 31.60
N TYR A 1204 -0.63 -4.28 32.76
CA TYR A 1204 -1.54 -3.22 33.21
C TYR A 1204 -0.78 -1.95 33.61
N ILE A 1205 0.40 -2.11 34.21
CA ILE A 1205 1.31 -0.99 34.51
C ILE A 1205 1.78 -0.34 33.20
N HIS A 1206 2.19 -1.15 32.21
CA HIS A 1206 2.53 -0.65 30.87
C HIS A 1206 1.36 0.10 30.23
N THR A 1207 0.14 -0.44 30.33
CA THR A 1207 -1.07 0.20 29.78
C THR A 1207 -1.28 1.59 30.36
N LEU A 1208 -1.21 1.74 31.70
CA LEU A 1208 -1.33 3.02 32.38
C LEU A 1208 -0.22 4.00 31.97
N LEU A 1209 1.03 3.51 31.86
CA LEU A 1209 2.16 4.30 31.40
C LEU A 1209 1.93 4.83 29.98
N PHE A 1210 1.51 3.97 29.04
CA PHE A 1210 1.30 4.39 27.65
C PHE A 1210 0.11 5.31 27.48
N ILE A 1211 -0.97 5.16 28.26
CA ILE A 1211 -2.08 6.13 28.31
C ILE A 1211 -1.56 7.49 28.79
N PHE A 1212 -0.72 7.51 29.83
CA PHE A 1212 -0.12 8.76 30.32
C PHE A 1212 0.80 9.41 29.28
N VAL A 1213 1.66 8.63 28.61
CA VAL A 1213 2.51 9.13 27.51
C VAL A 1213 1.66 9.67 26.37
N LEU A 1214 0.60 8.97 25.97
CA LEU A 1214 -0.31 9.42 24.91
C LEU A 1214 -1.00 10.74 25.28
N ARG A 1215 -1.45 10.87 26.53
CA ARG A 1215 -1.99 12.13 27.06
C ARG A 1215 -0.96 13.26 26.99
N CYS A 1216 0.29 13.02 27.40
CA CYS A 1216 1.37 14.01 27.33
C CYS A 1216 1.69 14.42 25.87
N LEU A 1217 1.63 13.47 24.94
CA LEU A 1217 1.82 13.73 23.52
C LEU A 1217 0.69 14.58 22.93
N GLU A 1218 -0.57 14.28 23.25
CA GLU A 1218 -1.72 15.10 22.85
C GLU A 1218 -1.64 16.51 23.46
N LEU A 1219 -1.18 16.64 24.70
CA LEU A 1219 -1.08 17.94 25.37
C LEU A 1219 0.03 18.83 24.76
N LYS A 1220 1.13 18.24 24.29
CA LYS A 1220 2.30 18.95 23.75
C LYS A 1220 2.25 19.16 22.22
N TYR A 1221 1.76 18.17 21.48
CA TYR A 1221 1.79 18.15 20.02
C TYR A 1221 0.41 17.96 19.38
N GLY A 1222 -0.63 17.70 20.18
CA GLY A 1222 -2.00 17.60 19.71
C GLY A 1222 -2.54 18.94 19.19
N LYS A 1223 -3.64 18.85 18.45
CA LYS A 1223 -4.33 20.03 17.91
C LYS A 1223 -5.08 20.75 19.04
N ASN A 1224 -5.31 22.04 18.86
CA ASN A 1224 -6.08 22.83 19.82
C ASN A 1224 -7.48 22.22 19.98
N VAL A 1225 -7.80 21.77 21.19
CA VAL A 1225 -9.09 21.15 21.50
C VAL A 1225 -10.13 22.24 21.69
N VAL A 1226 -11.30 22.10 21.05
CA VAL A 1226 -12.39 23.09 21.13
C VAL A 1226 -13.10 23.04 22.49
N ARG A 1227 -13.22 21.83 23.06
CA ARG A 1227 -13.90 21.55 24.34
C ARG A 1227 -12.93 20.99 25.38
N ARG A 1228 -13.22 21.22 26.67
CA ARG A 1228 -12.44 20.63 27.76
C ARG A 1228 -12.69 19.13 27.81
N ASP A 1229 -11.64 18.34 27.61
CA ASP A 1229 -11.75 16.87 27.61
C ASP A 1229 -12.06 16.36 29.03
N PRO A 1230 -13.12 15.54 29.24
CA PRO A 1230 -13.50 15.07 30.57
C PRO A 1230 -12.49 14.08 31.18
N ILE A 1231 -11.74 13.32 30.36
CA ILE A 1231 -10.82 12.27 30.82
C ILE A 1231 -9.38 12.75 30.79
N PHE A 1232 -8.90 13.22 29.64
CA PHE A 1232 -7.51 13.71 29.53
C PHE A 1232 -7.34 15.07 30.21
N ARG A 1233 -8.43 15.76 30.56
CA ARG A 1233 -8.45 17.08 31.20
C ARG A 1233 -7.61 18.11 30.46
N ILE A 1234 -7.56 18.00 29.13
CA ILE A 1234 -6.88 18.96 28.26
C ILE A 1234 -7.79 20.19 28.16
N ALA A 1235 -7.29 21.31 28.65
CA ALA A 1235 -7.98 22.59 28.56
C ALA A 1235 -7.73 23.23 27.19
N PRO A 1236 -8.72 23.93 26.61
CA PRO A 1236 -8.52 24.70 25.38
C PRO A 1236 -7.44 25.77 25.59
N GLN A 1237 -6.35 25.73 24.81
CA GLN A 1237 -5.30 26.74 24.89
C GLN A 1237 -5.85 28.10 24.43
N SER A 1238 -5.73 29.14 25.27
CA SER A 1238 -5.97 30.51 24.82
C SER A 1238 -4.84 30.94 23.89
N LEU A 1239 -5.15 31.37 22.66
CA LEU A 1239 -4.17 32.08 21.84
C LEU A 1239 -3.79 33.38 22.56
N LYS A 1240 -2.58 33.44 23.11
CA LYS A 1240 -2.00 34.72 23.52
C LYS A 1240 -1.81 35.56 22.26
N ALA A 1241 -2.47 36.71 22.20
CA ALA A 1241 -2.30 37.68 21.13
C ALA A 1241 -0.83 38.11 21.08
N GLN A 1242 -0.19 37.90 19.93
CA GLN A 1242 1.12 38.49 19.65
C GLN A 1242 0.91 39.69 18.72
N PRO A 1243 1.51 40.85 19.03
CA PRO A 1243 1.40 42.02 18.18
C PRO A 1243 2.03 41.73 16.82
N ASN A 1244 1.41 42.26 15.77
CA ASN A 1244 1.84 42.02 14.41
C ASN A 1244 3.14 42.82 14.13
N PRO A 1245 4.21 42.19 13.59
CA PRO A 1245 5.47 42.89 13.34
C PRO A 1245 5.44 43.86 12.15
N GLU A 1246 4.49 43.74 11.22
CA GLU A 1246 4.37 44.65 10.06
C GLU A 1246 3.39 45.79 10.35
N GLU A 1247 3.81 47.01 10.03
CA GLU A 1247 2.92 48.19 9.96
C GLU A 1247 2.13 48.20 8.64
N PRO A 1248 0.87 48.67 8.66
CA PRO A 1248 0.04 48.78 7.46
C PRO A 1248 0.55 49.91 6.54
N ILE A 1249 0.79 49.60 5.26
CA ILE A 1249 1.30 50.52 4.23
C ILE A 1249 0.38 50.45 3.00
N ASP A 1250 -0.06 51.61 2.46
CA ASP A 1250 -0.92 51.75 1.27
C ASP A 1250 -2.20 50.87 1.28
N GLU A 1251 -2.96 50.94 2.38
CA GLU A 1251 -4.27 50.28 2.47
C GLU A 1251 -5.38 51.13 1.84
N ASP A 1252 -6.34 50.48 1.18
CA ASP A 1252 -7.57 51.13 0.74
C ASP A 1252 -8.39 51.64 1.93
N GLU A 1253 -9.06 52.78 1.79
CA GLU A 1253 -9.87 53.39 2.87
C GLU A 1253 -10.85 52.38 3.51
N ASN A 1254 -11.46 51.51 2.69
CA ASN A 1254 -12.41 50.50 3.20
C ASN A 1254 -11.71 49.43 4.05
N VAL A 1255 -10.47 49.06 3.72
CA VAL A 1255 -9.67 48.08 4.47
C VAL A 1255 -9.24 48.69 5.80
N GLN A 1256 -8.82 49.95 5.79
CA GLN A 1256 -8.46 50.68 6.98
C GLN A 1256 -9.66 50.87 7.93
N ALA A 1257 -10.82 51.23 7.38
CA ALA A 1257 -12.07 51.32 8.14
C ALA A 1257 -12.48 49.97 8.75
N GLU A 1258 -12.35 48.87 8.02
CA GLU A 1258 -12.65 47.53 8.55
C GLU A 1258 -11.67 47.09 9.65
N ARG A 1259 -10.40 47.46 9.53
CA ARG A 1259 -9.37 47.21 10.56
C ARG A 1259 -9.68 47.95 11.86
N LEU A 1260 -10.13 49.20 11.78
CA LEU A 1260 -10.60 49.96 12.93
C LEU A 1260 -11.88 49.35 13.52
N ARG A 1261 -12.83 48.97 12.66
CA ARG A 1261 -14.06 48.28 13.09
C ARG A 1261 -13.78 46.98 13.84
N THR A 1262 -12.77 46.22 13.42
CA THR A 1262 -12.37 44.98 14.10
C THR A 1262 -11.69 45.24 15.44
N SER A 1263 -10.85 46.28 15.57
CA SER A 1263 -10.27 46.66 16.87
C SER A 1263 -11.35 47.11 17.85
N ASP A 1264 -12.33 47.88 17.37
CA ASP A 1264 -13.45 48.34 18.20
C ASP A 1264 -14.29 47.16 18.67
N ALA A 1265 -14.65 46.25 17.75
CA ALA A 1265 -15.42 45.04 18.07
C ALA A 1265 -14.74 44.10 19.07
N LEU A 1266 -13.40 44.09 19.12
CA LEU A 1266 -12.64 43.35 20.14
C LEU A 1266 -12.77 43.96 21.54
N SER A 1267 -12.93 45.28 21.62
CA SER A 1267 -13.07 46.03 22.88
C SER A 1267 -14.50 46.10 23.41
N THR A 1268 -15.52 45.86 22.57
CA THR A 1268 -16.93 45.96 22.96
C THR A 1268 -17.36 44.86 23.96
N PRO A 1269 -17.94 45.22 25.12
CA PRO A 1269 -18.39 44.24 26.13
C PRO A 1269 -19.76 43.61 25.83
N ASN A 1270 -20.61 44.24 25.01
CA ASN A 1270 -21.93 43.74 24.66
C ASN A 1270 -21.83 42.52 23.73
N LEU A 1271 -22.28 41.35 24.21
CA LEU A 1271 -22.21 40.06 23.50
C LEU A 1271 -23.17 39.96 22.31
N ASP A 1272 -24.30 40.67 22.35
CA ASP A 1272 -25.34 40.55 21.31
C ASP A 1272 -24.96 41.26 20.02
N GLU A 1273 -24.44 42.49 20.12
CA GLU A 1273 -23.90 43.28 19.00
C GLU A 1273 -22.54 42.77 18.50
N LYS A 1274 -21.87 41.90 19.25
CA LYS A 1274 -20.55 41.41 18.87
C LYS A 1274 -20.64 40.55 17.59
N PRO A 1275 -19.78 40.80 16.58
CA PRO A 1275 -19.69 39.99 15.37
C PRO A 1275 -19.48 38.50 15.67
N VAL A 1276 -19.92 37.64 14.75
CA VAL A 1276 -19.81 36.18 14.86
C VAL A 1276 -18.37 35.71 14.69
N ILE A 1277 -17.65 36.33 13.76
CA ILE A 1277 -16.22 36.09 13.49
C ILE A 1277 -15.49 37.41 13.61
N ILE A 1278 -14.41 37.45 14.39
CA ILE A 1278 -13.48 38.57 14.46
C ILE A 1278 -12.08 38.03 14.16
N ALA A 1279 -11.49 38.51 13.06
CA ALA A 1279 -10.09 38.28 12.72
C ALA A 1279 -9.36 39.62 12.77
N SER A 1280 -8.37 39.75 13.66
CA SER A 1280 -7.62 41.00 13.85
C SER A 1280 -6.13 40.77 13.64
N CYS A 1281 -5.56 41.56 12.73
CA CYS A 1281 -4.14 41.63 12.42
C CYS A 1281 -3.50 40.25 12.22
N LEU A 1282 -4.18 39.36 11.49
CA LEU A 1282 -3.71 38.01 11.24
C LEU A 1282 -2.41 38.02 10.44
N HIS A 1283 -1.40 37.32 10.95
CA HIS A 1283 -0.10 37.16 10.32
C HIS A 1283 0.32 35.69 10.31
N LYS A 1284 0.80 35.21 9.16
CA LYS A 1284 1.33 33.84 9.05
C LYS A 1284 2.60 33.74 8.24
N GLU A 1285 3.65 33.31 8.94
CA GLU A 1285 4.90 32.86 8.37
C GLU A 1285 5.01 31.33 8.42
N TYR A 1286 5.35 30.73 7.28
CA TYR A 1286 5.77 29.35 7.21
C TYR A 1286 7.29 29.28 7.05
N ALA A 1287 7.94 28.49 7.90
CA ALA A 1287 9.37 28.22 7.76
C ALA A 1287 9.60 27.37 6.50
N GLY A 1288 10.25 27.93 5.49
CA GLY A 1288 10.62 27.21 4.28
C GLY A 1288 11.57 26.04 4.58
N GLN A 1289 11.50 25.00 3.75
CA GLN A 1289 12.45 23.89 3.83
C GLN A 1289 13.86 24.42 3.49
N LYS A 1290 14.87 23.98 4.27
CA LYS A 1290 16.27 24.23 3.93
C LYS A 1290 16.55 23.54 2.59
N LYS A 1291 16.77 24.32 1.52
CA LYS A 1291 17.21 23.77 0.22
C LYS A 1291 18.61 23.15 0.33
N HIS A 1292 19.48 23.68 1.20
CA HIS A 1292 20.80 23.09 1.51
C HIS A 1292 21.14 23.20 3.01
N CYS A 1293 22.08 22.35 3.49
CA CYS A 1293 22.52 22.33 4.89
C CYS A 1293 23.03 23.71 5.36
N CYS A 1294 23.68 24.46 4.46
CA CYS A 1294 24.30 25.77 4.73
C CYS A 1294 23.45 27.00 4.32
N SER A 1295 22.26 26.85 3.72
CA SER A 1295 21.45 28.03 3.39
C SER A 1295 20.57 28.44 4.58
N ARG A 1296 20.41 29.76 4.81
CA ARG A 1296 19.38 30.28 5.73
C ARG A 1296 18.00 29.84 5.20
N ARG A 1297 17.09 29.48 6.11
CA ARG A 1297 15.70 29.14 5.75
C ARG A 1297 15.04 30.38 5.16
N THR A 1298 14.60 30.32 3.91
CA THR A 1298 13.68 31.31 3.37
C THR A 1298 12.34 31.18 4.12
N ARG A 1299 11.78 32.32 4.53
CA ARG A 1299 10.46 32.36 5.19
C ARG A 1299 9.45 32.78 4.15
N ASN A 1300 8.41 31.98 3.93
CA ASN A 1300 7.31 32.37 3.07
C ASN A 1300 6.21 32.99 3.92
N MET A 1301 5.93 34.27 3.68
CA MET A 1301 4.79 34.97 4.25
C MET A 1301 3.53 34.62 3.48
N ALA A 1302 2.57 33.97 4.15
CA ALA A 1302 1.31 33.57 3.53
C ALA A 1302 0.17 34.55 3.77
N VAL A 1303 0.17 35.22 4.92
CA VAL A 1303 -0.84 36.21 5.31
C VAL A 1303 -0.13 37.34 6.05
N ARG A 1304 -0.40 38.58 5.66
CA ARG A 1304 0.22 39.82 6.14
C ARG A 1304 -0.87 40.78 6.62
N ASN A 1305 -0.98 40.96 7.94
CA ASN A 1305 -1.88 41.93 8.59
C ASN A 1305 -3.36 41.94 8.15
N VAL A 1306 -3.98 40.76 8.03
CA VAL A 1306 -5.38 40.67 7.59
C VAL A 1306 -6.36 40.89 8.75
N SER A 1307 -7.29 41.83 8.59
CA SER A 1307 -8.34 42.12 9.59
C SER A 1307 -9.72 42.23 8.93
N PHE A 1308 -10.72 41.54 9.48
CA PHE A 1308 -12.14 41.64 9.08
C PHE A 1308 -13.08 41.04 10.12
N CYS A 1309 -14.35 41.44 10.10
CA CYS A 1309 -15.41 40.89 10.93
C CYS A 1309 -16.63 40.43 10.12
N VAL A 1310 -17.32 39.39 10.61
CA VAL A 1310 -18.53 38.84 9.99
C VAL A 1310 -19.67 38.88 11.01
N ASN A 1311 -20.77 39.53 10.66
CA ASN A 1311 -21.95 39.67 11.51
C ASN A 1311 -22.87 38.44 11.43
N LYS A 1312 -23.92 38.43 12.26
CA LYS A 1312 -24.99 37.41 12.17
C LYS A 1312 -25.78 37.62 10.87
N GLY A 1313 -26.12 36.53 10.20
CA GLY A 1313 -26.83 36.55 8.91
C GLY A 1313 -26.03 37.07 7.73
N GLU A 1314 -24.73 37.36 7.90
CA GLU A 1314 -23.86 37.91 6.85
C GLU A 1314 -22.99 36.81 6.21
N ILE A 1315 -22.86 36.85 4.90
CA ILE A 1315 -21.93 36.03 4.10
C ILE A 1315 -20.78 36.91 3.61
N LEU A 1316 -19.58 36.69 4.14
CA LEU A 1316 -18.34 37.34 3.69
C LEU A 1316 -17.55 36.41 2.77
N GLY A 1317 -17.28 36.87 1.54
CA GLY A 1317 -16.49 36.17 0.53
C GLY A 1317 -15.03 36.63 0.48
N LEU A 1318 -14.08 35.76 0.81
CA LEU A 1318 -12.64 35.92 0.57
C LEU A 1318 -12.30 35.51 -0.87
N LEU A 1319 -12.10 36.52 -1.72
CA LEU A 1319 -11.77 36.39 -3.14
C LEU A 1319 -10.28 36.63 -3.38
N GLY A 1320 -9.73 36.04 -4.44
CA GLY A 1320 -8.35 36.28 -4.87
C GLY A 1320 -7.79 35.09 -5.65
N PRO A 1321 -6.60 35.22 -6.26
CA PRO A 1321 -5.93 34.12 -6.96
C PRO A 1321 -5.40 33.05 -5.99
N ASP A 1322 -4.92 31.94 -6.54
CA ASP A 1322 -4.26 30.91 -5.73
C ASP A 1322 -2.94 31.42 -5.16
N GLY A 1323 -2.62 31.04 -3.93
CA GLY A 1323 -1.45 31.56 -3.22
C GLY A 1323 -1.65 32.95 -2.59
N ALA A 1324 -2.79 33.62 -2.79
CA ALA A 1324 -3.09 34.91 -2.16
C ALA A 1324 -3.21 34.85 -0.62
N GLY A 1325 -3.33 33.66 -0.02
CA GLY A 1325 -3.40 33.48 1.44
C GLY A 1325 -4.78 33.05 1.99
N LYS A 1326 -5.82 32.98 1.16
CA LYS A 1326 -7.23 32.68 1.54
C LYS A 1326 -7.37 31.47 2.47
N SER A 1327 -6.93 30.29 2.03
CA SER A 1327 -7.04 29.06 2.83
C SER A 1327 -6.13 29.06 4.06
N SER A 1328 -5.02 29.83 4.05
CA SER A 1328 -4.20 30.02 5.25
C SER A 1328 -4.93 30.87 6.28
N SER A 1329 -5.61 31.94 5.88
CA SER A 1329 -6.48 32.74 6.73
C SER A 1329 -7.61 31.90 7.33
N ILE A 1330 -8.31 31.13 6.48
CA ILE A 1330 -9.37 30.22 6.94
C ILE A 1330 -8.85 29.18 7.93
N ARG A 1331 -7.69 28.55 7.68
CA ARG A 1331 -7.11 27.56 8.61
C ARG A 1331 -6.68 28.18 9.94
N MET A 1332 -6.28 29.46 9.96
CA MET A 1332 -6.03 30.20 11.20
C MET A 1332 -7.32 30.48 11.95
N ILE A 1333 -8.36 30.93 11.25
CA ILE A 1333 -9.67 31.23 11.86
C ILE A 1333 -10.33 29.96 12.41
N ALA A 1334 -10.27 28.85 11.67
CA ALA A 1334 -10.76 27.54 12.10
C ALA A 1334 -9.87 26.88 13.19
N GLY A 1335 -8.76 27.50 13.61
CA GLY A 1335 -7.87 26.97 14.66
C GLY A 1335 -7.04 25.74 14.26
N ILE A 1336 -7.03 25.36 12.98
CA ILE A 1336 -6.24 24.25 12.44
C ILE A 1336 -4.74 24.60 12.46
N THR A 1337 -4.43 25.84 12.12
CA THR A 1337 -3.06 26.38 12.09
C THR A 1337 -2.95 27.54 13.07
N LYS A 1338 -1.94 27.52 13.93
CA LYS A 1338 -1.68 28.65 14.83
C LYS A 1338 -1.17 29.87 14.05
N PRO A 1339 -1.74 31.08 14.22
CA PRO A 1339 -1.20 32.31 13.65
C PRO A 1339 0.18 32.63 14.24
N THR A 1340 1.01 33.32 13.45
CA THR A 1340 2.32 33.81 13.92
C THR A 1340 2.14 35.09 14.73
N ALA A 1341 1.22 35.96 14.32
CA ALA A 1341 0.76 37.12 15.09
C ALA A 1341 -0.73 37.39 14.80
N GLY A 1342 -1.37 38.22 15.62
CA GLY A 1342 -2.79 38.54 15.54
C GLY A 1342 -3.69 37.70 16.45
N GLN A 1343 -4.99 37.97 16.39
CA GLN A 1343 -6.02 37.38 17.23
C GLN A 1343 -7.25 36.95 16.42
N VAL A 1344 -7.87 35.84 16.83
CA VAL A 1344 -9.16 35.35 16.31
C VAL A 1344 -10.13 35.16 17.46
N GLU A 1345 -11.36 35.65 17.32
CA GLU A 1345 -12.48 35.41 18.23
C GLU A 1345 -13.70 34.90 17.44
N LEU A 1346 -14.35 33.84 17.93
CA LEU A 1346 -15.57 33.25 17.36
C LEU A 1346 -16.68 33.28 18.44
N LYS A 1347 -17.90 33.69 18.06
CA LYS A 1347 -19.01 33.94 19.00
C LYS A 1347 -19.40 32.69 19.81
N ARG A 1348 -19.49 32.88 21.14
CA ARG A 1348 -19.89 31.87 22.14
C ARG A 1348 -21.41 31.77 22.20
N LEU A 1349 -21.94 30.55 22.19
CA LEU A 1349 -23.34 30.32 22.54
C LEU A 1349 -23.46 30.36 24.07
N SER A 1350 -24.04 31.44 24.59
CA SER A 1350 -24.38 31.57 26.01
C SER A 1350 -25.81 31.06 26.17
N SER A 1351 -26.00 29.88 26.76
CA SER A 1351 -27.32 29.48 27.23
C SER A 1351 -27.72 30.40 28.39
N ALA A 1352 -28.82 31.13 28.21
CA ALA A 1352 -29.53 31.73 29.32
C ALA A 1352 -29.91 30.62 30.33
N VAL A 1353 -29.78 30.93 31.62
CA VAL A 1353 -29.99 30.07 32.80
C VAL A 1353 -28.72 29.33 33.26
N GLY A 1354 -28.31 29.64 34.50
CA GLY A 1354 -26.96 29.45 34.99
C GLY A 1354 -26.48 28.01 35.10
N HIS A 1355 -25.33 27.73 34.48
CA HIS A 1355 -24.26 26.89 35.02
C HIS A 1355 -22.95 27.28 34.33
N GLN A 1356 -21.88 27.52 35.12
CA GLN A 1356 -20.51 27.85 34.66
C GLN A 1356 -19.82 26.67 33.94
N GLY A 1357 -20.42 26.15 32.85
CA GLY A 1357 -19.87 25.05 32.05
C GLY A 1357 -19.43 25.51 30.66
N ASP A 1358 -18.12 25.53 30.43
CA ASP A 1358 -17.41 25.77 29.17
C ASP A 1358 -18.15 25.35 27.86
N SER A 1359 -18.89 26.26 27.21
CA SER A 1359 -19.42 26.09 25.84
C SER A 1359 -18.77 27.08 24.85
N ARG A 1360 -17.56 26.78 24.36
CA ARG A 1360 -16.95 27.47 23.21
C ARG A 1360 -17.49 26.92 21.88
N ALA A 1361 -17.53 27.80 20.87
CA ALA A 1361 -18.28 27.75 19.61
C ALA A 1361 -18.14 26.45 18.80
N GLU A 1362 -19.27 25.78 18.53
CA GLU A 1362 -19.38 24.83 17.42
C GLU A 1362 -19.50 25.62 16.12
N PHE A 1363 -18.67 25.28 15.12
CA PHE A 1363 -18.73 25.86 13.78
C PHE A 1363 -18.65 24.75 12.73
N GLY A 1364 -19.34 24.95 11.61
CA GLY A 1364 -19.25 24.05 10.46
C GLY A 1364 -18.04 24.41 9.61
N TYR A 1365 -17.21 23.45 9.22
CA TYR A 1365 -16.07 23.67 8.32
C TYR A 1365 -16.10 22.72 7.12
N CYS A 1366 -16.10 23.30 5.91
CA CYS A 1366 -15.88 22.57 4.66
C CYS A 1366 -14.44 22.82 4.17
N PRO A 1367 -13.50 21.87 4.33
CA PRO A 1367 -12.11 22.04 3.88
C PRO A 1367 -11.97 22.01 2.36
N GLN A 1368 -10.90 22.61 1.82
CA GLN A 1368 -10.53 22.49 0.40
C GLN A 1368 -10.22 21.03 0.01
N GLU A 1369 -9.49 20.30 0.85
CA GLU A 1369 -9.18 18.87 0.65
C GLU A 1369 -10.27 17.98 1.27
N ASN A 1370 -10.73 16.97 0.54
CA ASN A 1370 -11.77 16.05 1.00
C ASN A 1370 -11.22 15.06 2.06
N GLY A 1371 -11.41 15.38 3.35
CA GLY A 1371 -11.01 14.56 4.51
C GLY A 1371 -11.86 13.31 4.75
N LEU A 1372 -12.28 12.61 3.69
CA LEU A 1372 -13.26 11.52 3.75
C LEU A 1372 -12.60 10.12 3.77
N TRP A 1373 -13.34 9.13 4.28
CA TRP A 1373 -12.89 7.74 4.23
C TRP A 1373 -13.36 7.05 2.93
N PRO A 1374 -12.44 6.60 2.05
CA PRO A 1374 -12.78 6.07 0.73
C PRO A 1374 -13.67 4.82 0.78
N ASN A 1375 -13.51 4.01 1.84
CA ASN A 1375 -14.22 2.75 1.98
C ASN A 1375 -15.62 2.92 2.57
N LEU A 1376 -15.97 4.03 3.21
CA LEU A 1376 -17.29 4.22 3.84
C LEU A 1376 -18.33 4.71 2.82
N THR A 1377 -19.61 4.45 3.08
CA THR A 1377 -20.70 5.04 2.26
C THR A 1377 -20.99 6.47 2.67
N VAL A 1378 -21.69 7.20 1.79
CA VAL A 1378 -22.22 8.54 2.07
C VAL A 1378 -23.09 8.53 3.33
N LYS A 1379 -24.04 7.59 3.42
CA LYS A 1379 -24.91 7.44 4.59
C LYS A 1379 -24.13 7.23 5.89
N GLU A 1380 -23.09 6.39 5.87
CA GLU A 1380 -22.27 6.13 7.05
C GLU A 1380 -21.48 7.35 7.51
N HIS A 1381 -20.99 8.19 6.59
CA HIS A 1381 -20.34 9.45 6.95
C HIS A 1381 -21.32 10.39 7.64
N LEU A 1382 -22.52 10.53 7.09
CA LEU A 1382 -23.55 11.41 7.62
C LEU A 1382 -23.98 11.00 9.04
N GLU A 1383 -24.26 9.71 9.24
CA GLU A 1383 -24.61 9.18 10.57
C GLU A 1383 -23.45 9.35 11.59
N LEU A 1384 -22.21 9.15 11.15
CA LEU A 1384 -21.05 9.30 12.02
C LEU A 1384 -20.85 10.75 12.47
N TYR A 1385 -20.85 11.71 11.53
CA TYR A 1385 -20.67 13.12 11.85
C TYR A 1385 -21.85 13.66 12.66
N ALA A 1386 -23.07 13.18 12.42
CA ALA A 1386 -24.21 13.49 13.26
C ALA A 1386 -23.96 13.08 14.72
N ALA A 1387 -23.45 11.87 14.93
CA ALA A 1387 -23.14 11.38 16.26
C ALA A 1387 -21.99 12.15 16.94
N VAL A 1388 -20.97 12.55 16.17
CA VAL A 1388 -19.82 13.33 16.68
C VAL A 1388 -20.26 14.73 17.14
N LYS A 1389 -21.16 15.36 16.37
CA LYS A 1389 -21.77 16.67 16.71
C LYS A 1389 -22.86 16.57 17.78
N GLY A 1390 -23.16 15.38 18.31
CA GLY A 1390 -24.10 15.20 19.41
C GLY A 1390 -25.59 15.19 19.03
N LEU A 1391 -25.94 14.99 17.76
CA LEU A 1391 -27.34 14.87 17.32
C LEU A 1391 -27.92 13.53 17.76
N ARG A 1392 -29.06 13.54 18.45
CA ARG A 1392 -29.78 12.30 18.79
C ARG A 1392 -30.14 11.55 17.52
N LYS A 1393 -30.26 10.22 17.64
CA LYS A 1393 -30.39 9.33 16.47
C LYS A 1393 -31.64 9.65 15.63
N GLU A 1394 -32.73 10.04 16.25
CA GLU A 1394 -33.99 10.43 15.59
C GLU A 1394 -33.83 11.76 14.84
N ASP A 1395 -33.33 12.79 15.53
CA ASP A 1395 -33.03 14.11 14.96
C ASP A 1395 -32.03 14.00 13.79
N ALA A 1396 -31.03 13.13 13.91
CA ALA A 1396 -30.04 12.87 12.87
C ALA A 1396 -30.67 12.30 11.59
N VAL A 1397 -31.61 11.35 11.70
CA VAL A 1397 -32.26 10.75 10.52
C VAL A 1397 -33.06 11.79 9.75
N VAL A 1398 -33.78 12.66 10.46
CA VAL A 1398 -34.57 13.75 9.85
C VAL A 1398 -33.66 14.80 9.21
N ALA A 1399 -32.59 15.22 9.91
CA ALA A 1399 -31.64 16.18 9.34
C ALA A 1399 -30.93 15.64 8.09
N ILE A 1400 -30.54 14.36 8.12
CA ILE A 1400 -29.88 13.69 7.00
C ILE A 1400 -30.81 13.57 5.80
N SER A 1401 -32.06 13.14 5.98
CA SER A 1401 -32.99 13.00 4.85
C SER A 1401 -33.25 14.33 4.16
N ARG A 1402 -33.43 15.41 4.93
CA ARG A 1402 -33.62 16.78 4.40
C ARG A 1402 -32.43 17.25 3.57
N LEU A 1403 -31.21 17.13 4.09
CA LEU A 1403 -29.99 17.56 3.39
C LEU A 1403 -29.70 16.73 2.13
N VAL A 1404 -30.04 15.44 2.16
CA VAL A 1404 -29.89 14.55 1.01
C VAL A 1404 -30.89 14.90 -0.10
N ASN A 1405 -32.12 15.27 0.25
CA ASN A 1405 -33.14 15.73 -0.70
C ASN A 1405 -32.69 17.02 -1.38
N ALA A 1406 -32.26 18.02 -0.59
CA ALA A 1406 -31.81 19.31 -1.08
C ALA A 1406 -30.70 19.21 -2.15
N LEU A 1407 -29.73 18.32 -1.94
CA LEU A 1407 -28.56 18.17 -2.82
C LEU A 1407 -28.67 16.99 -3.81
N LYS A 1408 -29.85 16.36 -3.90
CA LYS A 1408 -30.15 15.21 -4.78
C LYS A 1408 -29.13 14.06 -4.66
N LEU A 1409 -28.80 13.67 -3.42
CA LEU A 1409 -27.79 12.63 -3.12
C LEU A 1409 -28.38 11.21 -2.94
N HIS A 1410 -29.67 10.98 -3.22
CA HIS A 1410 -30.35 9.71 -2.95
C HIS A 1410 -29.68 8.49 -3.58
N ASP A 1411 -29.38 8.56 -4.88
CA ASP A 1411 -28.80 7.45 -5.64
C ASP A 1411 -27.40 7.05 -5.13
N GLN A 1412 -26.75 7.95 -4.41
CA GLN A 1412 -25.36 7.84 -3.98
C GLN A 1412 -25.23 7.44 -2.50
N LEU A 1413 -26.32 7.42 -1.74
CA LEU A 1413 -26.31 7.14 -0.29
C LEU A 1413 -25.60 5.84 0.09
N ASN A 1414 -25.80 4.80 -0.71
CA ASN A 1414 -25.25 3.45 -0.51
C ASN A 1414 -23.96 3.20 -1.32
N VAL A 1415 -23.43 4.23 -1.99
CA VAL A 1415 -22.18 4.16 -2.76
C VAL A 1415 -21.00 4.51 -1.87
N GLN A 1416 -19.86 3.82 -2.07
CA GLN A 1416 -18.61 4.09 -1.36
C GLN A 1416 -17.92 5.34 -1.92
N VAL A 1417 -17.34 6.17 -1.06
CA VAL A 1417 -16.68 7.44 -1.45
C VAL A 1417 -15.63 7.25 -2.56
N GLN A 1418 -14.88 6.15 -2.57
CA GLN A 1418 -13.91 5.88 -3.64
C GLN A 1418 -14.50 5.73 -5.06
N ASN A 1419 -15.80 5.42 -5.16
CA ASN A 1419 -16.51 5.26 -6.43
C ASN A 1419 -17.41 6.46 -6.74
N LEU A 1420 -17.44 7.46 -5.87
CA LEU A 1420 -18.19 8.68 -6.13
C LEU A 1420 -17.45 9.58 -7.12
N VAL A 1421 -18.23 10.26 -7.94
CA VAL A 1421 -17.73 11.31 -8.83
C VAL A 1421 -17.23 12.48 -7.97
N ALA A 1422 -16.21 13.20 -8.44
CA ALA A 1422 -15.58 14.30 -7.70
C ALA A 1422 -16.61 15.31 -7.17
N GLY A 1423 -17.58 15.69 -8.01
CA GLY A 1423 -18.61 16.64 -7.61
C GLY A 1423 -19.53 16.14 -6.48
N ALA A 1424 -19.97 14.88 -6.53
CA ALA A 1424 -20.76 14.30 -5.44
C ALA A 1424 -19.97 14.15 -4.13
N THR A 1425 -18.66 13.91 -4.24
CA THR A 1425 -17.74 13.90 -3.09
C THR A 1425 -17.64 15.28 -2.43
N ARG A 1426 -17.61 16.35 -3.25
CA ARG A 1426 -17.63 17.73 -2.77
C ARG A 1426 -18.95 18.08 -2.07
N LYS A 1427 -20.08 17.71 -2.67
CA LYS A 1427 -21.41 17.85 -2.04
C LYS A 1427 -21.47 17.17 -0.67
N LEU A 1428 -20.91 15.96 -0.52
CA LEU A 1428 -20.82 15.30 0.78
C LEU A 1428 -20.01 16.11 1.80
N CYS A 1429 -18.82 16.62 1.44
CA CYS A 1429 -18.03 17.47 2.33
C CYS A 1429 -18.82 18.70 2.80
N PHE A 1430 -19.56 19.33 1.89
CA PHE A 1430 -20.42 20.46 2.19
C PHE A 1430 -21.54 20.09 3.17
N VAL A 1431 -22.24 18.97 2.95
CA VAL A 1431 -23.29 18.47 3.88
C VAL A 1431 -22.75 18.24 5.28
N LEU A 1432 -21.56 17.64 5.41
CA LEU A 1432 -20.94 17.37 6.71
C LEU A 1432 -20.64 18.67 7.50
N SER A 1433 -20.38 19.77 6.80
CA SER A 1433 -20.15 21.06 7.43
C SER A 1433 -21.43 21.65 8.04
N ILE A 1434 -22.57 21.51 7.35
CA ILE A 1434 -23.87 22.09 7.75
C ILE A 1434 -24.58 21.27 8.84
N LEU A 1435 -24.30 19.96 8.93
CA LEU A 1435 -24.88 19.09 9.96
C LEU A 1435 -24.70 19.72 11.36
N GLY A 1436 -25.74 19.78 12.21
CA GLY A 1436 -25.60 20.18 13.64
C GLY A 1436 -25.78 21.66 13.99
N ASN A 1437 -26.60 22.41 13.23
CA ASN A 1437 -26.99 23.82 13.46
C ASN A 1437 -25.93 24.79 14.02
N SER A 1438 -24.71 24.78 13.49
CA SER A 1438 -23.65 25.65 14.00
C SER A 1438 -23.90 27.13 13.63
N PRO A 1439 -23.71 28.11 14.55
CA PRO A 1439 -23.92 29.54 14.29
C PRO A 1439 -22.90 30.16 13.32
N VAL A 1440 -21.75 29.49 13.14
CA VAL A 1440 -20.69 29.92 12.22
C VAL A 1440 -20.46 28.83 11.18
N LEU A 1441 -20.38 29.20 9.90
CA LEU A 1441 -20.06 28.29 8.80
C LEU A 1441 -18.84 28.82 8.04
N ILE A 1442 -17.81 27.99 7.90
CA ILE A 1442 -16.58 28.33 7.16
C ILE A 1442 -16.47 27.38 5.96
N LEU A 1443 -16.48 27.93 4.76
CA LEU A 1443 -16.50 27.18 3.50
C LEU A 1443 -15.25 27.52 2.69
N ASP A 1444 -14.33 26.56 2.54
CA ASP A 1444 -13.09 26.74 1.78
C ASP A 1444 -13.25 26.17 0.36
N GLU A 1445 -13.65 27.00 -0.60
CA GLU A 1445 -13.97 26.69 -2.00
C GLU A 1445 -15.03 25.59 -2.23
N PRO A 1446 -16.28 25.76 -1.75
CA PRO A 1446 -17.29 24.69 -1.73
C PRO A 1446 -17.73 24.23 -3.13
N SER A 1447 -17.66 25.08 -4.16
CA SER A 1447 -18.16 24.80 -5.51
C SER A 1447 -17.13 24.20 -6.48
N THR A 1448 -15.85 24.08 -6.10
CA THR A 1448 -14.78 23.69 -7.02
C THR A 1448 -14.96 22.27 -7.55
N GLY A 1449 -14.90 22.11 -8.87
CA GLY A 1449 -15.07 20.82 -9.55
C GLY A 1449 -16.51 20.30 -9.59
N LEU A 1450 -17.50 21.14 -9.25
CA LEU A 1450 -18.91 20.87 -9.53
C LEU A 1450 -19.29 21.33 -10.94
N ASP A 1451 -20.22 20.59 -11.54
CA ASP A 1451 -20.95 21.03 -12.73
C ASP A 1451 -21.89 22.19 -12.41
N VAL A 1452 -22.38 22.88 -13.44
CA VAL A 1452 -23.23 24.08 -13.30
C VAL A 1452 -24.45 23.81 -12.42
N SER A 1453 -25.14 22.68 -12.65
CA SER A 1453 -26.28 22.25 -11.83
C SER A 1453 -25.89 21.99 -10.37
N GLY A 1454 -24.74 21.33 -10.15
CA GLY A 1454 -24.21 21.08 -8.81
C GLY A 1454 -23.84 22.36 -8.05
N LYS A 1455 -23.27 23.36 -8.73
CA LYS A 1455 -22.98 24.68 -8.14
C LYS A 1455 -24.27 25.34 -7.64
N HIS A 1456 -25.28 25.47 -8.50
CA HIS A 1456 -26.55 26.10 -8.11
C HIS A 1456 -27.25 25.40 -6.93
N GLN A 1457 -27.21 24.07 -6.87
CA GLN A 1457 -27.77 23.33 -5.73
C GLN A 1457 -27.06 23.66 -4.41
N VAL A 1458 -25.72 23.76 -4.44
CA VAL A 1458 -24.95 24.16 -3.26
C VAL A 1458 -25.24 25.62 -2.89
N TRP A 1459 -25.33 26.52 -3.87
CA TRP A 1459 -25.61 27.93 -3.63
C TRP A 1459 -26.98 28.14 -2.97
N GLN A 1460 -28.03 27.50 -3.49
CA GLN A 1460 -29.36 27.52 -2.90
C GLN A 1460 -29.36 27.00 -1.46
N ALA A 1461 -28.63 25.91 -1.20
CA ALA A 1461 -28.50 25.38 0.15
C ALA A 1461 -27.76 26.34 1.10
N ILE A 1462 -26.74 27.07 0.64
CA ILE A 1462 -26.06 28.10 1.45
C ILE A 1462 -27.04 29.23 1.80
N GLN A 1463 -27.74 29.78 0.82
CA GLN A 1463 -28.69 30.88 1.03
C GLN A 1463 -29.80 30.48 2.02
N ALA A 1464 -30.36 29.28 1.86
CA ALA A 1464 -31.38 28.75 2.77
C ALA A 1464 -30.87 28.63 4.21
N VAL A 1465 -29.65 28.10 4.40
CA VAL A 1465 -29.07 27.91 5.73
C VAL A 1465 -28.79 29.23 6.46
N VAL A 1466 -28.46 30.29 5.72
CA VAL A 1466 -28.17 31.62 6.27
C VAL A 1466 -29.42 32.38 6.63
N LYS A 1467 -30.41 32.44 5.72
CA LYS A 1467 -31.68 33.13 5.95
C LYS A 1467 -32.44 32.58 7.16
N ASP A 1468 -32.46 31.26 7.32
CA ASP A 1468 -33.28 30.61 8.37
C ASP A 1468 -32.74 30.73 9.80
N ASN A 1469 -31.44 30.96 9.98
CA ASN A 1469 -30.79 30.79 11.29
C ASN A 1469 -29.86 31.96 11.71
N GLU A 1470 -29.86 33.07 10.98
CA GLU A 1470 -28.96 34.21 11.21
C GLU A 1470 -27.47 33.81 11.36
N LYS A 1471 -27.02 32.83 10.57
CA LYS A 1471 -25.65 32.31 10.66
C LYS A 1471 -24.65 33.25 10.00
N GLY A 1472 -23.48 33.42 10.62
CA GLY A 1472 -22.35 34.10 9.98
C GLY A 1472 -21.57 33.11 9.11
N VAL A 1473 -21.36 33.44 7.83
CA VAL A 1473 -20.64 32.58 6.88
C VAL A 1473 -19.38 33.25 6.36
N LEU A 1474 -18.27 32.52 6.41
CA LEU A 1474 -17.02 32.89 5.74
C LEU A 1474 -16.77 31.93 4.58
N LEU A 1475 -16.85 32.44 3.35
CA LEU A 1475 -16.64 31.69 2.12
C LEU A 1475 -15.29 32.10 1.52
N SER A 1476 -14.40 31.16 1.19
CA SER A 1476 -13.36 31.43 0.19
C SER A 1476 -13.83 30.92 -1.17
N THR A 1477 -13.64 31.73 -2.20
CA THR A 1477 -13.89 31.32 -3.58
C THR A 1477 -13.00 32.12 -4.51
N HIS A 1478 -12.69 31.55 -5.67
CA HIS A 1478 -12.09 32.26 -6.79
C HIS A 1478 -13.10 32.49 -7.93
N ASP A 1479 -14.33 31.99 -7.77
CA ASP A 1479 -15.43 32.16 -8.73
C ASP A 1479 -16.26 33.36 -8.28
N LEU A 1480 -16.18 34.46 -9.04
CA LEU A 1480 -16.97 35.64 -8.73
C LEU A 1480 -18.46 35.39 -8.90
N ALA A 1481 -18.89 34.56 -9.86
CA ALA A 1481 -20.31 34.27 -10.02
C ALA A 1481 -20.89 33.63 -8.75
N GLU A 1482 -20.08 32.82 -8.06
CA GLU A 1482 -20.41 32.30 -6.73
C GLU A 1482 -20.49 33.42 -5.69
N ALA A 1483 -19.53 34.32 -5.66
CA ALA A 1483 -19.55 35.45 -4.73
C ALA A 1483 -20.74 36.39 -4.99
N GLU A 1484 -21.06 36.72 -6.23
CA GLU A 1484 -22.20 37.56 -6.60
C GLU A 1484 -23.55 36.92 -6.24
N ALA A 1485 -23.64 35.59 -6.38
CA ALA A 1485 -24.85 34.88 -6.02
C ALA A 1485 -25.04 34.76 -4.50
N LEU A 1486 -23.96 34.72 -3.71
CA LEU A 1486 -24.02 34.34 -2.29
C LEU A 1486 -23.61 35.42 -1.30
N CYS A 1487 -22.57 36.21 -1.59
CA CYS A 1487 -21.92 37.05 -0.60
C CYS A 1487 -22.56 38.43 -0.51
N ASP A 1488 -22.86 38.88 0.71
CA ASP A 1488 -23.27 40.25 0.98
C ASP A 1488 -22.08 41.21 0.84
N ARG A 1489 -20.91 40.75 1.30
CA ARG A 1489 -19.64 41.47 1.24
C ARG A 1489 -18.54 40.58 0.66
N ALA A 1490 -17.65 41.20 -0.09
CA ALA A 1490 -16.48 40.58 -0.69
C ALA A 1490 -15.20 41.25 -0.19
N ALA A 1491 -14.19 40.44 0.09
CA ALA A 1491 -12.86 40.82 0.54
C ALA A 1491 -11.84 40.26 -0.45
N ILE A 1492 -11.18 41.13 -1.23
CA ILE A 1492 -10.22 40.72 -2.24
C ILE A 1492 -8.82 40.68 -1.61
N MET A 1493 -8.21 39.49 -1.57
CA MET A 1493 -6.85 39.24 -1.10
C MET A 1493 -5.87 39.10 -2.27
N VAL A 1494 -4.73 39.77 -2.15
CA VAL A 1494 -3.59 39.70 -3.09
C VAL A 1494 -2.29 39.65 -2.27
N SER A 1495 -1.38 38.73 -2.59
CA SER A 1495 -0.07 38.61 -1.92
C SER A 1495 -0.10 38.53 -0.39
N GLY A 1496 -1.13 37.90 0.19
CA GLY A 1496 -1.31 37.78 1.64
C GLY A 1496 -1.95 38.98 2.31
N ARG A 1497 -2.24 40.06 1.60
CA ARG A 1497 -2.87 41.30 2.11
C ARG A 1497 -4.29 41.45 1.59
N LEU A 1498 -5.10 42.19 2.33
CA LEU A 1498 -6.47 42.56 1.92
C LEU A 1498 -6.39 43.87 1.13
N ARG A 1499 -6.75 43.84 -0.15
CA ARG A 1499 -6.65 45.01 -1.05
C ARG A 1499 -7.88 45.90 -1.00
N CYS A 1500 -9.06 45.29 -1.02
CA CYS A 1500 -10.32 45.99 -0.88
C CYS A 1500 -11.37 45.08 -0.24
N ILE A 1501 -12.30 45.70 0.47
CA ILE A 1501 -13.42 45.03 1.14
C ILE A 1501 -14.68 45.88 0.99
N GLY A 1502 -15.83 45.25 0.82
CA GLY A 1502 -17.10 45.97 0.77
C GLY A 1502 -18.22 45.17 0.10
N PRO A 1503 -19.42 45.75 0.00
CA PRO A 1503 -20.52 45.17 -0.76
C PRO A 1503 -20.13 44.97 -2.22
N ILE A 1504 -20.60 43.88 -2.84
CA ILE A 1504 -20.23 43.54 -4.22
C ILE A 1504 -20.63 44.65 -5.21
N GLN A 1505 -21.81 45.25 -5.05
CA GLN A 1505 -22.25 46.37 -5.88
C GLN A 1505 -21.33 47.59 -5.75
N HIS A 1506 -20.80 47.85 -4.55
CA HIS A 1506 -19.82 48.92 -4.32
C HIS A 1506 -18.51 48.63 -5.04
N LEU A 1507 -18.02 47.39 -4.96
CA LEU A 1507 -16.82 46.97 -5.68
C LEU A 1507 -17.01 47.03 -7.20
N LYS A 1508 -18.19 46.66 -7.72
CA LYS A 1508 -18.53 46.85 -9.15
C LYS A 1508 -18.50 48.31 -9.55
N ARG A 1509 -19.11 49.21 -8.78
CA ARG A 1509 -19.10 50.65 -9.08
C ARG A 1509 -17.70 51.27 -8.99
N LYS A 1510 -16.86 50.80 -8.05
CA LYS A 1510 -15.52 51.33 -7.82
C LYS A 1510 -14.53 50.87 -8.88
N PHE A 1511 -14.61 49.61 -9.32
CA PHE A 1511 -13.58 49.01 -10.18
C PHE A 1511 -14.09 48.53 -11.56
N GLY A 1512 -15.39 48.27 -11.72
CA GLY A 1512 -16.00 47.76 -12.96
C GLY A 1512 -16.61 48.86 -13.84
N GLN A 1513 -16.05 50.08 -13.81
CA GLN A 1513 -16.59 51.18 -14.60
C GLN A 1513 -16.41 50.94 -16.11
N ASP A 1514 -15.32 50.31 -16.52
CA ASP A 1514 -15.04 50.17 -17.96
C ASP A 1514 -16.01 49.23 -18.68
N TYR A 1515 -16.21 49.46 -19.97
CA TYR A 1515 -16.88 48.57 -20.91
C TYR A 1515 -15.85 47.74 -21.66
N VAL A 1516 -16.26 46.54 -22.06
CA VAL A 1516 -15.52 45.65 -22.94
C VAL A 1516 -16.25 45.63 -24.28
N LEU A 1517 -15.50 45.97 -25.34
CA LEU A 1517 -15.92 45.83 -26.72
C LEU A 1517 -15.16 44.66 -27.35
N GLU A 1518 -15.89 43.64 -27.79
CA GLU A 1518 -15.34 42.54 -28.57
C GLU A 1518 -15.84 42.64 -30.01
N LEU A 1519 -14.93 42.60 -30.98
CA LEU A 1519 -15.25 42.71 -32.41
C LEU A 1519 -14.73 41.48 -33.12
N ARG A 1520 -15.57 40.83 -33.94
CA ARG A 1520 -15.14 39.77 -34.86
C ARG A 1520 -15.02 40.28 -36.29
N VAL A 1521 -13.81 40.22 -36.81
CA VAL A 1521 -13.45 40.60 -38.19
C VAL A 1521 -13.41 39.35 -39.05
N LYS A 1522 -14.15 39.32 -40.16
CA LYS A 1522 -14.11 38.18 -41.11
C LYS A 1522 -12.74 38.01 -41.76
N ASP A 1523 -12.11 39.12 -42.13
CA ASP A 1523 -10.82 39.14 -42.82
C ASP A 1523 -9.74 39.77 -41.94
N VAL A 1524 -8.77 38.96 -41.52
CA VAL A 1524 -7.66 39.36 -40.64
C VAL A 1524 -6.83 40.52 -41.23
N SER A 1525 -6.83 40.68 -42.55
CA SER A 1525 -6.11 41.77 -43.22
C SER A 1525 -6.68 43.17 -42.89
N GLN A 1526 -7.96 43.28 -42.52
CA GLN A 1526 -8.62 44.55 -42.18
C GLN A 1526 -8.41 44.98 -40.73
N GLU A 1527 -7.88 44.10 -39.89
CA GLU A 1527 -7.67 44.33 -38.45
C GLU A 1527 -6.97 45.67 -38.10
N PRO A 1528 -5.87 46.09 -38.76
CA PRO A 1528 -5.24 47.39 -38.47
C PRO A 1528 -6.11 48.59 -38.85
N LEU A 1529 -6.96 48.47 -39.88
CA LEU A 1529 -7.90 49.53 -40.26
C LEU A 1529 -9.02 49.67 -39.25
N VAL A 1530 -9.61 48.53 -38.83
CA VAL A 1530 -10.63 48.49 -37.77
C VAL A 1530 -10.08 49.06 -36.48
N HIS A 1531 -8.86 48.67 -36.08
CA HIS A 1531 -8.20 49.21 -34.89
C HIS A 1531 -8.06 50.74 -34.92
N ARG A 1532 -7.64 51.29 -36.07
CA ARG A 1532 -7.50 52.74 -36.24
C ARG A 1532 -8.85 53.46 -36.14
N GLU A 1533 -9.91 52.88 -36.69
CA GLU A 1533 -11.24 53.50 -36.61
C GLU A 1533 -11.86 53.39 -35.22
N ILE A 1534 -11.61 52.30 -34.47
CA ILE A 1534 -12.02 52.19 -33.07
C ILE A 1534 -11.34 53.23 -32.19
N LEU A 1535 -10.02 53.42 -32.32
CA LEU A 1535 -9.30 54.48 -31.59
C LEU A 1535 -9.80 55.89 -31.97
N LYS A 1536 -10.36 56.06 -33.16
CA LYS A 1536 -10.93 57.32 -33.62
C LYS A 1536 -12.32 57.58 -33.01
N LEU A 1537 -13.12 56.53 -32.83
CA LEU A 1537 -14.43 56.59 -32.21
C LEU A 1537 -14.36 56.67 -30.67
N PHE A 1538 -13.38 56.00 -30.09
CA PHE A 1538 -13.14 55.87 -28.65
C PHE A 1538 -11.65 56.12 -28.36
N PRO A 1539 -11.25 57.38 -28.10
CA PRO A 1539 -9.85 57.79 -27.98
C PRO A 1539 -9.08 57.08 -26.87
N GLN A 1540 -9.75 56.71 -25.78
CA GLN A 1540 -9.15 56.03 -24.63
C GLN A 1540 -9.28 54.51 -24.68
N ALA A 1541 -9.66 53.95 -25.85
CA ALA A 1541 -9.79 52.50 -26.01
C ALA A 1541 -8.43 51.80 -25.80
N ALA A 1542 -8.32 51.02 -24.74
CA ALA A 1542 -7.15 50.21 -24.45
C ALA A 1542 -7.34 48.81 -25.04
N ARG A 1543 -6.56 48.44 -26.05
CA ARG A 1543 -6.61 47.09 -26.62
C ARG A 1543 -6.08 46.09 -25.60
N GLN A 1544 -6.89 45.10 -25.22
CA GLN A 1544 -6.47 44.06 -24.27
C GLN A 1544 -5.84 42.86 -24.98
N ASP A 1545 -6.59 42.23 -25.88
CA ASP A 1545 -6.20 40.96 -26.50
C ASP A 1545 -6.42 41.00 -28.02
N ARG A 1546 -5.53 40.34 -28.77
CA ARG A 1546 -5.55 40.18 -30.22
C ARG A 1546 -5.61 38.69 -30.56
N CYS A 1547 -6.73 38.21 -31.11
CA CYS A 1547 -6.89 36.80 -31.47
C CYS A 1547 -7.46 36.61 -32.88
N PHE A 1548 -6.61 36.45 -33.90
CA PHE A 1548 -6.94 36.12 -35.31
C PHE A 1548 -8.11 36.91 -35.95
N SER A 1549 -9.36 36.70 -35.51
CA SER A 1549 -10.55 37.46 -35.89
C SER A 1549 -11.19 38.27 -34.75
N LEU A 1550 -10.94 37.95 -33.48
CA LEU A 1550 -11.49 38.61 -32.30
C LEU A 1550 -10.55 39.68 -31.75
N LEU A 1551 -11.00 40.93 -31.78
CA LEU A 1551 -10.36 42.09 -31.17
C LEU A 1551 -11.09 42.48 -29.89
N THR A 1552 -10.38 42.61 -28.77
CA THR A 1552 -11.00 43.04 -27.50
C THR A 1552 -10.43 44.36 -27.01
N TYR A 1553 -11.31 45.32 -26.73
CA TYR A 1553 -10.99 46.65 -26.23
C TYR A 1553 -11.62 46.89 -24.87
N LYS A 1554 -10.90 47.57 -23.98
CA LYS A 1554 -11.40 48.15 -22.74
C LYS A 1554 -11.67 49.63 -23.00
N LEU A 1555 -12.89 50.06 -22.73
CA LEU A 1555 -13.42 51.39 -23.02
C LEU A 1555 -13.86 52.04 -21.70
N PRO A 1556 -13.32 53.20 -21.31
CA PRO A 1556 -13.82 53.89 -20.12
C PRO A 1556 -15.26 54.39 -20.32
N VAL A 1557 -16.04 54.45 -19.23
CA VAL A 1557 -17.46 54.91 -19.22
C VAL A 1557 -17.64 56.22 -19.98
N THR A 1558 -16.68 57.13 -19.81
CA THR A 1558 -16.70 58.49 -20.39
C THR A 1558 -16.72 58.48 -21.91
N ASP A 1559 -16.14 57.47 -22.55
CA ASP A 1559 -16.08 57.35 -24.01
C ASP A 1559 -17.33 56.63 -24.57
N VAL A 1560 -18.03 55.86 -23.73
CA VAL A 1560 -19.18 55.03 -24.15
C VAL A 1560 -20.53 55.72 -23.94
N HIS A 1561 -20.70 56.50 -22.87
CA HIS A 1561 -21.98 57.14 -22.60
C HIS A 1561 -22.23 58.39 -23.46
N PRO A 1562 -23.45 58.56 -24.01
CA PRO A 1562 -24.62 57.69 -23.85
C PRO A 1562 -24.59 56.43 -24.74
N LEU A 1563 -25.11 55.31 -24.21
CA LEU A 1563 -25.09 53.98 -24.86
C LEU A 1563 -25.73 53.97 -26.25
N SER A 1564 -26.77 54.78 -26.46
CA SER A 1564 -27.41 54.99 -27.78
C SER A 1564 -26.40 55.40 -28.85
N GLN A 1565 -25.49 56.33 -28.52
CA GLN A 1565 -24.47 56.84 -29.43
C GLN A 1565 -23.35 55.83 -29.67
N ALA A 1566 -22.97 55.05 -28.65
CA ALA A 1566 -21.99 53.98 -28.79
C ALA A 1566 -22.49 52.88 -29.73
N PHE A 1567 -23.71 52.35 -29.52
CA PHE A 1567 -24.31 51.36 -30.42
C PHE A 1567 -24.48 51.92 -31.84
N HIS A 1568 -24.88 53.19 -32.00
CA HIS A 1568 -25.00 53.81 -33.32
C HIS A 1568 -23.66 53.86 -34.07
N LYS A 1569 -22.59 54.28 -33.38
CA LYS A 1569 -21.22 54.30 -33.94
C LYS A 1569 -20.75 52.89 -34.30
N LEU A 1570 -20.99 51.91 -33.43
CA LEU A 1570 -20.57 50.52 -33.65
C LEU A 1570 -21.32 49.86 -34.81
N GLU A 1571 -22.60 50.14 -34.99
CA GLU A 1571 -23.37 49.63 -36.12
C GLU A 1571 -22.86 50.21 -37.46
N ALA A 1572 -22.44 51.48 -37.47
CA ALA A 1572 -21.79 52.08 -38.63
C ALA A 1572 -20.44 51.40 -38.96
N VAL A 1573 -19.65 51.04 -37.94
CA VAL A 1573 -18.40 50.27 -38.13
C VAL A 1573 -18.70 48.87 -38.65
N LYS A 1574 -19.71 48.18 -38.11
CA LYS A 1574 -20.12 46.84 -38.54
C LYS A 1574 -20.45 46.83 -40.03
N HIS A 1575 -21.25 47.79 -40.51
CA HIS A 1575 -21.56 47.93 -41.93
C HIS A 1575 -20.37 48.40 -42.77
N GLY A 1576 -19.52 49.29 -42.26
CA GLY A 1576 -18.38 49.85 -43.00
C GLY A 1576 -17.24 48.87 -43.26
N PHE A 1577 -17.01 47.91 -42.35
CA PHE A 1577 -15.91 46.95 -42.42
C PHE A 1577 -16.37 45.48 -42.55
N ASP A 1578 -17.66 45.24 -42.83
CA ASP A 1578 -18.28 43.91 -42.89
C ASP A 1578 -17.87 42.99 -41.71
N LEU A 1579 -17.96 43.53 -40.50
CA LEU A 1579 -17.69 42.77 -39.28
C LEU A 1579 -18.70 41.63 -39.15
N GLU A 1580 -18.23 40.46 -38.70
CA GLU A 1580 -19.10 39.31 -38.46
C GLU A 1580 -20.09 39.62 -37.35
N ASP A 1581 -19.58 40.13 -36.22
CA ASP A 1581 -20.39 40.63 -35.12
C ASP A 1581 -19.58 41.53 -34.16
N TYR A 1582 -20.28 42.21 -33.25
CA TYR A 1582 -19.66 42.89 -32.12
C TYR A 1582 -20.47 42.70 -30.83
N SER A 1583 -19.77 42.71 -29.69
CA SER A 1583 -20.36 42.73 -28.36
C SER A 1583 -19.88 43.95 -27.59
N LEU A 1584 -20.80 44.70 -26.99
CA LEU A 1584 -20.48 45.78 -26.05
C LEU A 1584 -21.12 45.45 -24.70
N SER A 1585 -20.30 45.14 -23.69
CA SER A 1585 -20.78 44.74 -22.36
C SER A 1585 -19.98 45.39 -21.26
N GLN A 1586 -20.57 45.56 -20.09
CA GLN A 1586 -19.86 46.14 -18.95
C GLN A 1586 -18.82 45.16 -18.39
N CYS A 1587 -17.68 45.67 -17.94
CA CYS A 1587 -16.58 44.83 -17.47
C CYS A 1587 -16.97 44.08 -16.18
N THR A 1588 -16.79 42.76 -16.18
CA THR A 1588 -17.07 41.95 -15.00
C THR A 1588 -16.00 42.13 -13.94
N LEU A 1589 -16.39 42.01 -12.66
CA LEU A 1589 -15.47 42.07 -11.52
C LEU A 1589 -14.36 40.98 -11.61
N ASP A 1590 -14.56 39.91 -12.38
CA ASP A 1590 -13.57 38.85 -12.60
C ASP A 1590 -12.33 39.42 -13.30
N ARG A 1591 -12.57 40.31 -14.26
CA ARG A 1591 -11.53 40.97 -15.04
C ARG A 1591 -10.77 41.99 -14.19
N VAL A 1592 -11.47 42.67 -13.28
CA VAL A 1592 -10.86 43.54 -12.24
C VAL A 1592 -9.97 42.74 -11.31
N ILE A 1593 -10.44 41.61 -10.78
CA ILE A 1593 -9.64 40.74 -9.89
C ILE A 1593 -8.39 40.28 -10.65
N LEU A 1594 -8.51 39.89 -11.92
CA LEU A 1594 -7.39 39.54 -12.78
C LEU A 1594 -6.37 40.68 -12.92
N GLU A 1595 -6.81 41.93 -13.10
CA GLU A 1595 -5.92 43.09 -13.14
C GLU A 1595 -5.20 43.33 -11.80
N LEU A 1596 -5.94 43.31 -10.68
CA LEU A 1596 -5.36 43.42 -9.33
C LEU A 1596 -4.39 42.27 -9.03
N SER A 1597 -4.63 41.09 -9.60
CA SER A 1597 -3.77 39.91 -9.46
C SER A 1597 -2.45 40.06 -10.23
N LYS A 1598 -2.41 40.83 -11.33
CA LYS A 1598 -1.16 41.07 -12.07
C LYS A 1598 -0.11 41.80 -11.22
N GLU A 1599 -0.52 42.57 -10.21
CA GLU A 1599 0.40 43.18 -9.23
C GLU A 1599 1.19 42.12 -8.44
N GLN A 1600 0.67 40.89 -8.31
CA GLN A 1600 1.30 39.81 -7.57
C GLN A 1600 2.60 39.33 -8.23
N GLU A 1601 2.69 39.34 -9.57
CA GLU A 1601 3.94 39.02 -10.30
C GLU A 1601 4.99 40.11 -10.10
N LEU A 1602 4.58 41.39 -10.19
CA LEU A 1602 5.47 42.54 -9.96
C LEU A 1602 6.05 42.50 -8.53
N GLY A 1603 5.21 42.22 -7.52
CA GLY A 1603 5.64 42.13 -6.12
C GLY A 1603 6.71 41.06 -5.87
N THR A 1604 6.60 39.88 -6.49
CA THR A 1604 7.64 38.85 -6.40
C THR A 1604 8.96 39.26 -7.05
N VAL A 1605 8.90 39.98 -8.18
CA VAL A 1605 10.11 40.49 -8.85
C VAL A 1605 10.79 41.58 -8.02
N TYR A 1606 10.03 42.47 -7.37
CA TYR A 1606 10.58 43.48 -6.47
C TYR A 1606 11.13 42.91 -5.16
N GLU A 1607 10.50 41.90 -4.54
CA GLU A 1607 11.07 41.24 -3.35
C GLU A 1607 12.35 40.45 -3.66
N GLU A 1608 12.47 39.82 -4.84
CA GLU A 1608 13.73 39.20 -5.28
C GLU A 1608 14.80 40.26 -5.62
N ALA A 1609 14.39 41.40 -6.20
CA ALA A 1609 15.29 42.52 -6.45
C ALA A 1609 15.80 43.13 -5.14
N ASP A 1610 14.96 43.35 -4.13
CA ASP A 1610 15.39 43.88 -2.82
C ASP A 1610 16.26 42.91 -2.03
N MET A 1611 16.02 41.60 -2.13
CA MET A 1611 16.89 40.59 -1.51
C MET A 1611 18.27 40.50 -2.19
N THR A 1612 18.37 40.87 -3.47
CA THR A 1612 19.64 40.92 -4.20
C THR A 1612 20.32 42.29 -4.08
N LEU A 1613 19.57 43.39 -3.98
CA LEU A 1613 20.09 44.74 -3.72
C LEU A 1613 20.57 44.90 -2.27
N GLY A 1614 19.82 44.36 -1.30
CA GLY A 1614 20.21 44.32 0.12
C GLY A 1614 21.48 43.51 0.39
N ARG A 1615 21.89 42.65 -0.55
CA ARG A 1615 23.19 41.94 -0.52
C ARG A 1615 24.35 42.72 -1.12
N LYS A 1616 24.10 43.83 -1.83
CA LYS A 1616 25.13 44.69 -2.42
C LYS A 1616 25.37 46.00 -1.66
N LEU A 1617 24.57 46.31 -0.64
CA LEU A 1617 24.65 47.57 0.12
C LEU A 1617 25.19 47.44 1.55
N LEU A 1618 25.79 46.31 1.92
CA LEU A 1618 26.60 46.25 3.14
C LEU A 1618 28.02 46.74 2.84
N PRO A 1619 28.49 47.85 3.43
CA PRO A 1619 29.87 48.25 3.32
C PRO A 1619 30.75 47.23 4.05
N PRO A 1620 31.94 46.88 3.52
CA PRO A 1620 32.94 46.12 4.25
C PRO A 1620 33.61 47.06 5.25
N SER A 1621 32.95 47.35 6.35
CA SER A 1621 33.53 48.09 7.47
C SER A 1621 32.81 47.67 8.74
N ASP A 1622 33.27 46.57 9.33
CA ASP A 1622 33.28 46.28 10.77
C ASP A 1622 33.82 44.84 10.96
N GLU A 1623 35.06 44.61 10.52
CA GLU A 1623 35.93 43.58 11.08
C GLU A 1623 37.27 44.26 11.38
N LEU A 1624 37.45 44.57 12.66
CA LEU A 1624 38.68 44.91 13.35
C LEU A 1624 38.83 43.93 14.51
#